data_AF-A0A9R1C325-F1
#
_entry.id   AF-A0A9R1C325-F1
#
_cell.length_a   1.000
_cell.length_b   1.000
_cell.length_c   1.000
_cell.angle_alpha   90.00
_cell.angle_beta   90.00
_cell.angle_gamma   90.00
#
_symmetry.space_group_name_H-M   'P 1'
#
loop_
_entity.id
_entity.type
_entity.pdbx_description
1 polymer ?
#
loop_
_entity_poly.entity_id
_entity_poly.type
_entity_poly.pdbx_seq_one_letter_code
_entity_poly.pdbx_strand_id
1 'polypeptide(L)'
;MDTAEAAWGVASLRLGSRRLGSRSSYRERGADVFSRASSAAGAGSEDDEEALMWAALERLPTHSRVRKGFVVGDDGSGVELGLIDVAALGYQERTRLLDRLVRVAEEDHEHFLRRLKQRIDRVGIDFPTIQVRYEHLNIEAQILGLDICADTMVGDDMLRGISGGQRKRVTTGEMMVGAERALFMDEISTGLDSSTTYQIVKSLGLITNILGGTTVISLLQPAPETYNLFDDIILLSDGHIVYQGPREHVLEFFELMGFKCPDRKGVADFLQEVTSRKDQPQYWARNDRRYQYVPVKEFARAFQAFHVGQSLSAELSRPFDRSQCHPASLTTKPYGASKMELLRACVEREWLLMKRNMFVYRFRAFQLLVMTTIVMTLFLRTNMHHGKVNDGIVFMGALFFALVAHMFNGFSELAMATIKLPVFFKQRDYLFFPAWAYAIPTWILKIPISCVEVSITVFLGYYVIGFDPDVGRLFKQYLLLLLVNQMAAAMFRFIAALGRTMVVANTLASFALFVMLVLSGFVLSHHDVKKWWIWGYWVSPLQYAMSAIAVNEFLGQKWQRVLQGSNNILGIDVLKSRGMFTEAKWYWIGVGALLGYVVLFNILFTFALSYLKPLGKSQQILSEDALKEKHASITGETPVGSVSAAAGNINNSRSRRNSAAPGDSGRKGMVLPFAPLAVAFNNMRYSVDMPAEMKAQGVDEDRLLLLKGVSGSFKPGVLTALMGVSGAGKTTLMDVLAGRKTGGYIEGDISISGYPKKQETFARISGYCEQNDIHSPNVTVYESLVYSAWLRLPSDVESETRKMFIEQVMELVELNTLRDALVGLPGVNGLSTEQRKRLTIAVELVANPSIIFMDEPTSGLDARAAAIVMRTVRNTVDTGRTVVCTIHQPSIDIFEAFDELFLMKRGGEEIYVGPLGHQSCDLIQYFEGIEHVSKIKPGYNPATWMLEVTSQAQEDILGVSFAEVYKNSDLYQRNQSMIRDISRAPAGSKDLYFPTQYSQSSVTQCTACLWKQHLSYWRNPQYTVVRFFFSLVVALMFGTIFWQLGGKTSRTQDLFNAMGSMYAAVLFMGISYASSVQPVVAVERTVFYRERAAGMYSALPYAFGQVVVELPYVLVQSLAYGVIVYAMIGFQWDAKKFCWYLYFMYFTLLYFTYYGMLAVGLTPSYNIASIVSSFFYGVWNLFSGFVISQPTMPVWWRWYSWACPVSWTLYGLVASQFGDLTEPLQDTGEPINAFLKSFFGFRHEFLGVVAVVTAGFAIFFAVAFGLSIKVLNFQRR
;
A
#
# COMPACT_ATOMS: atom_id res chain seq x y z
N MET A 1 10.09 34.60 -19.46
CA MET A 1 10.05 35.99 -18.95
C MET A 1 10.55 35.92 -17.54
N ASP A 2 11.84 36.22 -17.39
CA ASP A 2 12.57 36.26 -16.14
C ASP A 2 12.12 37.43 -15.25
N THR A 3 12.48 37.32 -13.97
CA THR A 3 12.45 38.30 -12.88
C THR A 3 11.11 38.47 -12.12
N ALA A 4 11.07 37.92 -10.90
CA ALA A 4 10.58 38.59 -9.67
C ALA A 4 10.48 37.61 -8.47
N GLU A 5 11.60 37.32 -7.78
CA GLU A 5 11.55 36.82 -6.39
C GLU A 5 12.73 37.42 -5.59
N ALA A 6 12.46 38.56 -4.95
CA ALA A 6 13.31 39.11 -3.89
C ALA A 6 12.43 39.90 -2.92
N ALA A 7 12.17 39.35 -1.74
CA ALA A 7 11.96 40.06 -0.47
C ALA A 7 11.56 39.05 0.62
N TRP A 8 11.65 39.49 1.88
CA TRP A 8 11.26 38.81 3.13
C TRP A 8 12.40 38.12 3.90
N GLY A 9 13.33 38.96 4.38
CA GLY A 9 14.06 38.69 5.61
C GLY A 9 13.19 38.97 6.85
N VAL A 10 13.25 38.10 7.85
CA VAL A 10 12.58 38.25 9.15
C VAL A 10 13.64 38.50 10.22
N ALA A 11 13.48 39.61 10.93
CA ALA A 11 14.35 40.12 11.96
C ALA A 11 14.25 39.31 13.28
N SER A 12 15.39 39.00 13.88
CA SER A 12 15.50 38.48 15.24
C SER A 12 15.81 39.62 16.23
N LEU A 13 14.90 39.85 17.16
CA LEU A 13 15.03 40.76 18.30
C LEU A 13 16.14 40.31 19.26
N ARG A 14 17.12 41.19 19.51
CA ARG A 14 18.09 41.08 20.61
C ARG A 14 17.51 41.74 21.86
N LEU A 15 17.48 41.00 22.97
CA LEU A 15 17.33 41.54 24.33
C LEU A 15 18.56 41.11 25.14
N GLY A 16 19.26 42.09 25.71
CA GLY A 16 20.46 41.89 26.52
C GLY A 16 20.21 42.01 28.02
N SER A 17 21.30 41.77 28.77
CA SER A 17 21.48 41.87 30.23
C SER A 17 21.07 40.58 30.98
N ARG A 18 21.86 40.00 31.90
CA ARG A 18 22.78 40.59 32.89
C ARG A 18 23.73 39.48 33.41
N ARG A 19 25.01 39.79 33.58
CA ARG A 19 25.96 38.99 34.39
C ARG A 19 25.66 39.21 35.88
N LEU A 20 25.68 38.15 36.68
CA LEU A 20 26.08 38.18 38.09
C LEU A 20 27.09 37.05 38.29
N GLY A 21 28.24 37.39 38.86
CA GLY A 21 29.29 36.44 39.20
C GLY A 21 29.14 35.88 40.61
N SER A 22 29.81 34.76 40.87
CA SER A 22 30.41 34.46 42.18
C SER A 22 31.53 33.42 42.02
N ARG A 23 32.52 33.56 42.89
CA ARG A 23 33.82 32.88 42.99
C ARG A 23 33.72 31.48 43.62
N SER A 24 34.69 30.61 43.31
CA SER A 24 35.39 29.74 44.28
C SER A 24 36.63 29.12 43.58
N SER A 25 37.85 29.60 43.82
CA SER A 25 38.80 29.20 44.88
C SER A 25 39.53 27.87 44.62
N TYR A 26 40.85 28.02 44.44
CA TYR A 26 41.94 27.04 44.38
C TYR A 26 41.84 25.79 45.27
N ARG A 27 42.44 24.69 44.80
CA ARG A 27 43.43 23.92 45.58
C ARG A 27 44.30 23.01 44.71
N GLU A 28 45.60 23.29 44.70
CA GLU A 28 46.65 22.32 44.43
C GLU A 28 46.80 21.36 45.62
N ARG A 29 47.12 20.10 45.32
CA ARG A 29 47.94 19.22 46.16
C ARG A 29 48.70 18.27 45.25
N GLY A 30 50.02 18.29 45.38
CA GLY A 30 50.94 17.43 44.64
C GLY A 30 51.28 16.12 45.36
N ALA A 31 52.12 15.39 44.62
CA ALA A 31 53.15 14.43 45.02
C ALA A 31 52.72 13.09 45.66
N ASP A 32 52.95 12.03 44.87
CA ASP A 32 53.93 10.95 45.09
C ASP A 32 53.34 9.56 44.84
N VAL A 33 54.03 8.79 43.98
CA VAL A 33 54.74 7.55 44.33
C VAL A 33 55.12 6.84 43.01
N PHE A 34 56.41 6.90 42.68
CA PHE A 34 57.07 5.93 41.81
C PHE A 34 57.45 4.72 42.65
N SER A 35 57.21 3.50 42.16
CA SER A 35 58.09 2.36 42.48
C SER A 35 57.99 1.21 41.47
N ARG A 36 59.16 0.90 40.88
CA ARG A 36 59.75 -0.42 40.50
C ARG A 36 59.00 -1.32 39.50
N ALA A 37 59.66 -2.12 38.64
CA ALA A 37 61.03 -2.24 38.15
C ALA A 37 61.05 -3.33 37.04
N SER A 38 61.82 -3.08 35.97
CA SER A 38 62.65 -4.01 35.18
C SER A 38 62.20 -5.47 34.91
N SER A 39 62.14 -5.87 33.63
CA SER A 39 63.19 -6.66 32.93
C SER A 39 62.66 -7.40 31.69
N ALA A 40 63.26 -7.13 30.52
CA ALA A 40 63.58 -8.09 29.45
C ALA A 40 64.12 -7.30 28.23
N ALA A 41 65.42 -7.37 28.00
CA ALA A 41 66.11 -6.75 26.88
C ALA A 41 66.12 -7.70 25.67
N GLY A 42 65.97 -7.14 24.46
CA GLY A 42 66.42 -7.81 23.23
C GLY A 42 65.55 -7.63 21.99
N ALA A 43 65.32 -6.39 21.54
CA ALA A 43 65.09 -5.95 20.16
C ALA A 43 64.48 -4.54 20.20
N GLY A 44 65.22 -3.49 19.85
CA GLY A 44 64.67 -2.13 19.85
C GLY A 44 65.73 -1.08 19.99
N SER A 45 66.47 -0.79 18.92
CA SER A 45 67.24 0.47 18.86
C SER A 45 66.46 1.59 18.17
N GLU A 46 65.51 1.28 17.28
CA GLU A 46 64.62 2.28 16.64
C GLU A 46 63.44 2.65 17.54
N ASP A 47 62.84 1.68 18.23
CA ASP A 47 61.72 1.92 19.17
C ASP A 47 62.14 2.76 20.40
N ASP A 48 63.39 2.66 20.85
CA ASP A 48 63.89 3.42 22.01
C ASP A 48 64.10 4.91 21.67
N GLU A 49 64.51 5.24 20.43
CA GLU A 49 64.60 6.63 19.96
C GLU A 49 63.22 7.25 19.72
N GLU A 50 62.29 6.50 19.11
CA GLU A 50 60.89 6.93 18.98
C GLU A 50 60.24 7.14 20.36
N ALA A 51 60.44 6.22 21.31
CA ALA A 51 59.89 6.34 22.66
C ALA A 51 60.44 7.57 23.42
N LEU A 52 61.74 7.90 23.25
CA LEU A 52 62.34 9.11 23.81
C LEU A 52 61.76 10.39 23.16
N MET A 53 61.49 10.37 21.87
CA MET A 53 60.85 11.48 21.14
C MET A 53 59.39 11.69 21.56
N TRP A 54 58.61 10.62 21.72
CA TRP A 54 57.25 10.68 22.26
C TRP A 54 57.24 11.19 23.72
N ALA A 55 58.19 10.75 24.54
CA ALA A 55 58.36 11.24 25.92
C ALA A 55 58.75 12.73 25.98
N ALA A 56 59.52 13.23 25.01
CA ALA A 56 59.83 14.66 24.88
C ALA A 56 58.59 15.49 24.46
N LEU A 57 57.72 14.93 23.62
CA LEU A 57 56.45 15.55 23.22
C LEU A 57 55.45 15.63 24.38
N GLU A 58 55.44 14.62 25.25
CA GLU A 58 54.62 14.59 26.47
C GLU A 58 55.04 15.62 27.52
N ARG A 59 56.31 16.06 27.52
CA ARG A 59 56.82 17.13 28.39
C ARG A 59 56.43 18.55 27.92
N LEU A 60 55.82 18.70 26.74
CA LEU A 60 55.36 20.00 26.25
C LEU A 60 54.09 20.48 26.99
N PRO A 61 53.93 21.79 27.22
CA PRO A 61 52.68 22.36 27.72
C PRO A 61 51.47 21.96 26.86
N THR A 62 50.30 21.75 27.46
CA THR A 62 49.09 21.20 26.81
C THR A 62 48.74 21.88 25.48
N HIS A 63 48.92 23.21 25.39
CA HIS A 63 48.66 23.97 24.17
C HIS A 63 49.65 23.66 23.02
N SER A 64 50.92 23.44 23.34
CA SER A 64 51.97 23.11 22.37
C SER A 64 51.91 21.65 21.92
N ARG A 65 51.45 20.76 22.82
CA ARG A 65 51.32 19.32 22.55
C ARG A 65 50.22 18.99 21.54
N VAL A 66 49.13 19.75 21.51
CA VAL A 66 48.01 19.55 20.56
C VAL A 66 48.38 19.98 19.14
N ARG A 67 49.38 20.86 18.97
CA ARG A 67 49.74 21.43 17.66
C ARG A 67 50.92 20.75 16.98
N LYS A 68 51.69 19.91 17.69
CA LYS A 68 52.90 19.29 17.14
C LYS A 68 52.73 17.78 16.99
N GLY A 69 53.22 17.23 15.89
CA GLY A 69 53.24 15.80 15.61
C GLY A 69 54.49 15.39 14.83
N PHE A 70 54.83 14.11 14.86
CA PHE A 70 55.95 13.56 14.09
C PHE A 70 55.46 13.14 12.70
N VAL A 71 56.24 13.46 11.67
CA VAL A 71 56.02 12.99 10.29
C VAL A 71 57.30 12.37 9.78
N VAL A 72 57.20 11.19 9.18
CA VAL A 72 58.31 10.50 8.52
C VAL A 72 58.48 11.08 7.11
N GLY A 73 59.62 11.73 6.87
CA GLY A 73 60.03 12.15 5.52
C GLY A 73 60.64 10.98 4.75
N ASP A 74 60.32 10.85 3.47
CA ASP A 74 60.88 9.85 2.57
C ASP A 74 61.70 10.59 1.49
N ASP A 75 62.88 11.08 1.89
CA ASP A 75 63.91 11.48 0.94
C ASP A 75 64.92 10.34 0.92
N GLY A 76 65.21 9.79 -0.27
CA GLY A 76 65.85 8.49 -0.53
C GLY A 76 67.27 8.23 0.01
N SER A 77 67.62 8.77 1.17
CA SER A 77 68.78 8.43 1.98
C SER A 77 68.46 8.54 3.49
N GLY A 78 67.67 7.60 4.01
CA GLY A 78 67.41 7.42 5.45
C GLY A 78 66.10 8.02 5.98
N VAL A 79 65.48 7.33 6.95
CA VAL A 79 64.22 7.70 7.62
C VAL A 79 64.53 8.75 8.69
N GLU A 80 64.26 10.03 8.43
CA GLU A 80 64.31 11.08 9.46
C GLU A 80 62.90 11.45 9.94
N LEU A 81 62.65 11.28 11.25
CA LEU A 81 61.40 11.66 11.92
C LEU A 81 61.47 13.13 12.35
N GLY A 82 60.78 14.01 11.63
CA GLY A 82 60.72 15.45 11.92
C GLY A 82 59.55 15.82 12.83
N LEU A 83 59.79 16.68 13.83
CA LEU A 83 58.75 17.28 14.67
C LEU A 83 58.13 18.49 13.94
N ILE A 84 56.89 18.36 13.46
CA ILE A 84 56.22 19.39 12.66
C ILE A 84 55.05 20.02 13.43
N ASP A 85 54.85 21.33 13.28
CA ASP A 85 53.64 22.02 13.73
C ASP A 85 52.52 21.84 12.68
N VAL A 86 51.48 21.09 13.04
CA VAL A 86 50.34 20.74 12.18
C VAL A 86 49.56 21.97 11.73
N ALA A 87 49.64 23.08 12.47
CA ALA A 87 49.01 24.34 12.10
C ALA A 87 49.75 25.08 10.97
N ALA A 88 51.04 24.78 10.76
CA ALA A 88 51.91 25.46 9.79
C ALA A 88 52.10 24.68 8.47
N LEU A 89 51.51 23.49 8.33
CA LEU A 89 51.60 22.67 7.12
C LEU A 89 50.99 23.37 5.89
N GLY A 90 51.73 23.37 4.77
CA GLY A 90 51.25 23.89 3.49
C GLY A 90 50.11 23.03 2.90
N TYR A 91 49.36 23.57 1.94
CA TYR A 91 48.22 22.89 1.32
C TYR A 91 48.59 21.52 0.70
N GLN A 92 49.71 21.45 -0.02
CA GLN A 92 50.15 20.20 -0.66
C GLN A 92 50.59 19.13 0.34
N GLU A 93 51.27 19.51 1.43
CA GLU A 93 51.67 18.58 2.49
C GLU A 93 50.46 18.07 3.28
N ARG A 94 49.48 18.94 3.58
CA ARG A 94 48.20 18.53 4.14
C ARG A 94 47.47 17.54 3.24
N THR A 95 47.48 17.77 1.93
CA THR A 95 46.80 16.89 0.97
C THR A 95 47.47 15.52 0.90
N ARG A 96 48.81 15.46 0.90
CA ARG A 96 49.55 14.18 0.95
C ARG A 96 49.36 13.42 2.26
N LEU A 97 49.35 14.14 3.38
CA LEU A 97 49.15 13.54 4.70
C LEU A 97 47.70 13.03 4.86
N LEU A 98 46.72 13.77 4.31
CA LEU A 98 45.33 13.32 4.19
C LEU A 98 45.20 12.11 3.26
N ASP A 99 45.78 12.13 2.05
CA ASP A 99 45.74 10.99 1.13
C ASP A 99 46.35 9.72 1.72
N ARG A 100 47.44 9.86 2.50
CA ARG A 100 48.07 8.72 3.18
C ARG A 100 47.22 8.19 4.33
N LEU A 101 46.60 9.08 5.12
CA LEU A 101 45.65 8.70 6.17
C LEU A 101 44.38 8.07 5.59
N VAL A 102 43.87 8.58 4.48
CA VAL A 102 42.67 8.07 3.79
C VAL A 102 42.94 6.70 3.17
N ARG A 103 44.10 6.49 2.54
CA ARG A 103 44.51 5.17 2.02
C ARG A 103 44.63 4.10 3.10
N VAL A 104 45.15 4.44 4.27
CA VAL A 104 45.22 3.50 5.42
C VAL A 104 43.84 3.34 6.07
N ALA A 105 43.01 4.37 6.05
CA ALA A 105 41.65 4.32 6.59
C ALA A 105 40.74 3.40 5.77
N GLU A 106 40.81 3.42 4.43
CA GLU A 106 39.94 2.61 3.56
C GLU A 106 40.02 1.10 3.83
N GLU A 107 41.18 0.59 4.24
CA GLU A 107 41.37 -0.84 4.54
C GLU A 107 41.14 -1.20 6.03
N ASP A 108 41.29 -0.26 6.98
CA ASP A 108 41.42 -0.59 8.42
C ASP A 108 40.65 0.34 9.39
N HIS A 109 39.47 0.81 8.97
CA HIS A 109 38.58 1.68 9.78
C HIS A 109 38.34 1.17 11.21
N GLU A 110 38.22 -0.14 11.40
CA GLU A 110 37.91 -0.74 12.68
C GLU A 110 39.07 -0.64 13.68
N HIS A 111 40.30 -0.94 13.22
CA HIS A 111 41.47 -0.90 14.09
C HIS A 111 41.82 0.54 14.50
N PHE A 112 41.63 1.51 13.59
CA PHE A 112 41.81 2.92 13.89
C PHE A 112 40.81 3.42 14.94
N LEU A 113 39.51 3.16 14.75
CA LEU A 113 38.47 3.59 15.69
C LEU A 113 38.60 2.90 17.05
N ARG A 114 38.98 1.61 17.10
CA ARG A 114 39.28 0.90 18.36
C ARG A 114 40.49 1.52 19.09
N ARG A 115 41.57 1.84 18.38
CA ARG A 115 42.74 2.53 18.99
C ARG A 115 42.37 3.93 19.49
N LEU A 116 41.54 4.66 18.75
CA LEU A 116 41.06 5.98 19.15
C LEU A 116 40.21 5.89 20.43
N LYS A 117 39.25 4.96 20.48
CA LYS A 117 38.43 4.68 21.66
C LYS A 117 39.28 4.27 22.87
N GLN A 118 40.19 3.32 22.70
CA GLN A 118 41.12 2.89 23.76
C GLN A 118 42.03 4.03 24.25
N ARG A 119 42.48 4.92 23.37
CA ARG A 119 43.26 6.11 23.76
C ARG A 119 42.41 7.11 24.52
N ILE A 120 41.15 7.33 24.13
CA ILE A 120 40.22 8.22 24.84
C ILE A 120 39.90 7.67 26.23
N ASP A 121 39.58 6.37 26.32
CA ASP A 121 39.27 5.69 27.59
C ASP A 121 40.48 5.71 28.55
N ARG A 122 41.71 5.53 28.03
CA ARG A 122 42.95 5.64 28.82
C ARG A 122 43.21 7.03 29.38
N VAL A 123 42.70 8.08 28.75
CA VAL A 123 42.91 9.48 29.19
C VAL A 123 41.80 9.95 30.12
N GLY A 124 40.77 9.12 30.37
CA GLY A 124 39.71 9.41 31.33
C GLY A 124 38.87 10.65 30.97
N ILE A 125 38.80 11.00 29.68
CA ILE A 125 37.99 12.11 29.19
C ILE A 125 36.56 11.61 29.05
N ASP A 126 35.67 12.03 29.93
CA ASP A 126 34.23 11.91 29.70
C ASP A 126 33.89 12.65 28.41
N PHE A 127 33.28 11.95 27.45
CA PHE A 127 32.73 12.60 26.25
C PHE A 127 31.81 13.72 26.74
N PRO A 128 32.04 14.99 26.35
CA PRO A 128 31.00 15.99 26.55
C PRO A 128 29.75 15.42 25.88
N THR A 129 28.62 15.43 26.58
CA THR A 129 27.30 15.15 25.98
C THR A 129 27.03 16.24 24.96
N ILE A 130 27.66 16.13 23.80
CA ILE A 130 27.32 16.87 22.61
C ILE A 130 25.97 16.29 22.24
N GLN A 131 24.90 17.05 22.49
CA GLN A 131 23.68 16.86 21.73
C GLN A 131 24.07 17.12 20.27
N VAL A 132 24.38 16.05 19.54
CA VAL A 132 24.45 16.09 18.08
C VAL A 132 23.01 16.34 17.64
N ARG A 133 22.66 17.61 17.45
CA ARG A 133 21.50 17.95 16.64
C ARG A 133 21.89 17.58 15.22
N TYR A 134 21.32 16.50 14.70
CA TYR A 134 21.48 16.09 13.32
C TYR A 134 20.92 17.20 12.42
N GLU A 135 21.76 18.16 12.03
CA GLU A 135 21.37 19.18 11.06
C GLU A 135 21.34 18.60 9.64
N HIS A 136 22.07 17.51 9.38
CA HIS A 136 22.10 16.83 8.08
C HIS A 136 22.00 15.31 8.23
N LEU A 137 20.80 14.76 8.00
CA LEU A 137 20.47 13.31 7.96
C LEU A 137 21.19 12.54 6.82
N ASN A 138 22.15 13.18 6.14
CA ASN A 138 22.82 12.65 4.95
C ASN A 138 23.71 11.45 5.26
N ILE A 139 24.32 11.36 6.44
CA ILE A 139 25.27 10.28 6.77
C ILE A 139 24.54 8.92 6.82
N GLU A 140 23.39 8.85 7.50
CA GLU A 140 22.60 7.62 7.59
C GLU A 140 21.93 7.26 6.26
N ALA A 141 21.44 8.26 5.52
CA ALA A 141 20.91 8.05 4.17
C ALA A 141 22.00 7.54 3.20
N GLN A 142 23.24 8.02 3.31
CA GLN A 142 24.38 7.53 2.53
C GLN A 142 24.80 6.12 2.94
N ILE A 143 24.87 5.82 4.24
CA ILE A 143 25.18 4.46 4.75
C ILE A 143 24.17 3.45 4.20
N LEU A 144 22.90 3.83 4.09
CA LEU A 144 21.83 2.99 3.56
C LEU A 144 21.69 3.09 2.02
N GLY A 145 22.53 3.86 1.31
CA GLY A 145 22.44 4.04 -0.14
C GLY A 145 21.08 4.58 -0.62
N LEU A 146 20.48 5.47 0.18
CA LEU A 146 19.20 6.12 -0.07
C LEU A 146 19.35 7.54 -0.65
N ASP A 147 20.57 8.04 -0.75
CA ASP A 147 20.93 9.35 -1.31
C ASP A 147 20.36 9.58 -2.71
N ILE A 148 20.44 8.57 -3.59
CA ILE A 148 19.92 8.63 -4.97
C ILE A 148 18.39 8.81 -5.01
N CYS A 149 17.68 8.34 -3.97
CA CYS A 149 16.22 8.33 -3.93
C CYS A 149 15.62 9.22 -2.82
N ALA A 150 16.42 10.06 -2.16
CA ALA A 150 16.01 10.83 -0.98
C ALA A 150 14.76 11.70 -1.22
N ASP A 151 14.61 12.28 -2.42
CA ASP A 151 13.47 13.10 -2.79
C ASP A 151 12.33 12.35 -3.50
N THR A 152 12.50 11.05 -3.75
CA THR A 152 11.50 10.23 -4.45
C THR A 152 10.37 9.83 -3.49
N MET A 153 9.11 9.95 -3.94
CA MET A 153 7.97 9.57 -3.10
C MET A 153 7.88 8.05 -2.88
N VAL A 154 7.52 7.66 -1.65
CA VAL A 154 7.13 6.28 -1.32
C VAL A 154 5.73 6.04 -1.89
N GLY A 155 5.69 5.57 -3.14
CA GLY A 155 4.47 5.39 -3.95
C GLY A 155 3.47 4.37 -3.37
N ASP A 156 2.31 4.24 -4.01
CA ASP A 156 1.24 3.31 -3.63
C ASP A 156 1.05 2.18 -4.68
N ASP A 157 -0.02 1.38 -4.58
CA ASP A 157 -0.30 0.28 -5.52
C ASP A 157 -0.50 0.75 -6.98
N MET A 158 -0.82 2.03 -7.19
CA MET A 158 -1.13 2.63 -8.49
C MET A 158 -0.06 3.61 -8.99
N LEU A 159 0.70 4.24 -8.07
CA LEU A 159 1.81 5.15 -8.33
C LEU A 159 3.13 4.47 -7.98
N ARG A 160 3.94 4.20 -9.00
CA ARG A 160 5.29 3.67 -8.80
C ARG A 160 6.13 4.69 -8.01
N GLY A 161 6.64 4.28 -6.86
CA GLY A 161 7.59 5.06 -6.08
C GLY A 161 8.90 4.31 -5.88
N ILE A 162 9.56 4.53 -4.73
CA ILE A 162 10.77 3.77 -4.38
C ILE A 162 10.51 2.25 -4.36
N SER A 163 11.54 1.49 -4.75
CA SER A 163 11.49 0.02 -4.86
C SER A 163 11.24 -0.66 -3.51
N GLY A 164 10.82 -1.92 -3.52
CA GLY A 164 10.57 -2.69 -2.28
C GLY A 164 11.79 -2.72 -1.34
N GLY A 165 12.99 -2.97 -1.89
CA GLY A 165 14.24 -2.92 -1.12
C GLY A 165 14.57 -1.52 -0.59
N GLN A 166 14.32 -0.46 -1.36
CA GLN A 166 14.49 0.92 -0.87
C GLN A 166 13.53 1.23 0.29
N ARG A 167 12.27 0.76 0.24
CA ARG A 167 11.30 0.97 1.35
C ARG A 167 11.76 0.34 2.66
N LYS A 168 12.41 -0.82 2.58
CA LYS A 168 12.97 -1.49 3.78
C LYS A 168 14.15 -0.73 4.33
N ARG A 169 15.07 -0.28 3.47
CA ARG A 169 16.17 0.60 3.89
C ARG A 169 15.66 1.88 4.55
N VAL A 170 14.60 2.49 4.03
CA VAL A 170 13.95 3.64 4.68
C VAL A 170 13.42 3.28 6.06
N THR A 171 12.82 2.09 6.23
CA THR A 171 12.31 1.63 7.54
C THR A 171 13.46 1.35 8.51
N THR A 172 14.54 0.70 8.07
CA THR A 172 15.75 0.48 8.87
C THR A 172 16.37 1.82 9.27
N GLY A 173 16.48 2.77 8.33
CA GLY A 173 16.92 4.13 8.60
C GLY A 173 16.04 4.83 9.62
N GLU A 174 14.72 4.75 9.49
CA GLU A 174 13.77 5.32 10.47
C GLU A 174 14.02 4.81 11.89
N MET A 175 14.41 3.54 12.07
CA MET A 175 14.75 2.96 13.37
C MET A 175 16.18 3.28 13.83
N MET A 176 17.12 3.45 12.90
CA MET A 176 18.49 3.86 13.23
C MET A 176 18.57 5.32 13.68
N VAL A 177 17.66 6.18 13.20
CA VAL A 177 17.57 7.59 13.56
C VAL A 177 17.12 7.72 15.02
N GLY A 178 18.07 7.67 15.95
CA GLY A 178 17.79 7.77 17.39
C GLY A 178 18.99 7.40 18.26
N ALA A 179 18.93 7.75 19.54
CA ALA A 179 19.94 7.34 20.53
C ALA A 179 19.62 5.95 21.13
N GLU A 180 19.19 5.00 20.30
CA GLU A 180 18.78 3.68 20.76
C GLU A 180 20.01 2.82 21.11
N ARG A 181 19.98 2.20 22.30
CA ARG A 181 21.02 1.26 22.74
C ARG A 181 20.67 -0.20 22.48
N ALA A 182 19.43 -0.49 22.10
CA ALA A 182 18.96 -1.84 21.79
C ALA A 182 18.10 -1.81 20.53
N LEU A 183 18.58 -2.41 19.45
CA LEU A 183 17.91 -2.46 18.15
C LEU A 183 17.39 -3.88 17.90
N PHE A 184 16.09 -4.03 17.68
CA PHE A 184 15.46 -5.29 17.32
C PHE A 184 14.95 -5.20 15.88
N MET A 185 15.64 -5.89 14.98
CA MET A 185 15.46 -5.79 13.54
C MET A 185 14.94 -7.11 13.00
N ASP A 186 13.67 -7.13 12.59
CA ASP A 186 13.02 -8.33 12.06
C ASP A 186 13.02 -8.33 10.53
N GLU A 187 13.53 -9.40 9.92
CA GLU A 187 13.54 -9.67 8.48
C GLU A 187 14.13 -8.54 7.59
N ILE A 188 15.13 -7.80 8.06
CA ILE A 188 15.63 -6.60 7.34
C ILE A 188 16.21 -6.90 5.95
N SER A 189 16.66 -8.13 5.69
CA SER A 189 17.26 -8.55 4.42
C SER A 189 16.25 -8.84 3.31
N THR A 190 14.96 -8.97 3.63
CA THR A 190 13.95 -9.42 2.67
C THR A 190 13.82 -8.44 1.50
N GLY A 191 14.08 -8.86 0.26
CA GLY A 191 13.98 -7.96 -0.91
C GLY A 191 15.11 -6.92 -1.01
N LEU A 192 16.20 -7.12 -0.26
CA LEU A 192 17.51 -6.51 -0.51
C LEU A 192 18.42 -7.52 -1.19
N ASP A 193 19.36 -7.00 -1.98
CA ASP A 193 20.49 -7.76 -2.48
C ASP A 193 21.46 -8.11 -1.34
N SER A 194 22.15 -9.24 -1.45
CA SER A 194 23.13 -9.75 -0.49
C SER A 194 24.26 -8.77 -0.25
N SER A 195 24.73 -8.07 -1.29
CA SER A 195 25.75 -7.02 -1.17
C SER A 195 25.29 -5.86 -0.29
N THR A 196 24.09 -5.32 -0.55
CA THR A 196 23.50 -4.25 0.26
C THR A 196 23.19 -4.74 1.68
N THR A 197 22.71 -5.98 1.83
CA THR A 197 22.45 -6.58 3.15
C THR A 197 23.74 -6.69 3.96
N TYR A 198 24.82 -7.18 3.36
CA TYR A 198 26.14 -7.28 3.98
C TYR A 198 26.64 -5.90 4.42
N GLN A 199 26.55 -4.89 3.55
CA GLN A 199 26.94 -3.52 3.89
C GLN A 199 26.14 -2.97 5.07
N ILE A 200 24.81 -3.14 5.07
CA ILE A 200 23.94 -2.68 6.16
C ILE A 200 24.27 -3.39 7.47
N VAL A 201 24.38 -4.71 7.45
CA VAL A 201 24.71 -5.50 8.67
C VAL A 201 26.11 -5.15 9.17
N LYS A 202 27.09 -4.96 8.28
CA LYS A 202 28.44 -4.51 8.65
C LYS A 202 28.41 -3.14 9.31
N SER A 203 27.67 -2.19 8.74
CA SER A 203 27.49 -0.86 9.31
C SER A 203 26.79 -0.92 10.68
N LEU A 204 25.75 -1.75 10.83
CA LEU A 204 25.07 -1.96 12.11
C LEU A 204 25.98 -2.58 13.16
N GLY A 205 26.81 -3.56 12.80
CA GLY A 205 27.81 -4.15 13.69
C GLY A 205 28.82 -3.11 14.16
N LEU A 206 29.35 -2.30 13.25
CA LEU A 206 30.26 -1.19 13.57
C LEU A 206 29.60 -0.16 14.51
N ILE A 207 28.37 0.25 14.22
CA ILE A 207 27.61 1.19 15.06
C ILE A 207 27.40 0.60 16.46
N THR A 208 27.03 -0.67 16.55
CA THR A 208 26.81 -1.40 17.81
C THR A 208 28.08 -1.42 18.66
N ASN A 209 29.22 -1.74 18.06
CA ASN A 209 30.53 -1.79 18.72
C ASN A 209 31.04 -0.40 19.16
N ILE A 210 30.81 0.63 18.34
CA ILE A 210 31.22 2.01 18.64
C ILE A 210 30.36 2.56 19.78
N LEU A 211 29.03 2.51 19.64
CA LEU A 211 28.07 3.07 20.60
C LEU A 211 27.89 2.23 21.88
N GLY A 212 28.35 0.97 21.88
CA GLY A 212 28.15 0.05 22.99
C GLY A 212 26.68 -0.36 23.14
N GLY A 213 26.00 -0.62 22.02
CA GLY A 213 24.61 -1.06 21.98
C GLY A 213 24.47 -2.58 21.87
N THR A 214 23.23 -3.06 21.79
CA THR A 214 22.87 -4.45 21.47
C THR A 214 21.98 -4.45 20.23
N THR A 215 22.35 -5.22 19.20
CA THR A 215 21.55 -5.30 17.98
C THR A 215 21.18 -6.77 17.75
N VAL A 216 19.88 -7.05 17.76
CA VAL A 216 19.33 -8.38 17.47
C VAL A 216 18.68 -8.33 16.10
N ILE A 217 19.20 -9.11 15.16
CA ILE A 217 18.71 -9.15 13.79
C ILE A 217 18.16 -10.55 13.50
N SER A 218 16.91 -10.62 13.07
CA SER A 218 16.35 -11.82 12.45
C SER A 218 16.69 -11.78 10.95
N LEU A 219 17.36 -12.82 10.46
CA LEU A 219 17.70 -13.00 9.04
C LEU A 219 17.12 -14.31 8.55
N LEU A 220 16.41 -14.24 7.43
CA LEU A 220 15.75 -15.39 6.82
C LEU A 220 16.72 -16.27 6.02
N GLN A 221 17.72 -15.68 5.37
CA GLN A 221 18.79 -16.40 4.65
C GLN A 221 20.03 -15.51 4.52
N PRO A 222 20.88 -15.43 5.56
CA PRO A 222 22.11 -14.68 5.43
C PRO A 222 23.06 -15.41 4.48
N ALA A 223 23.64 -14.67 3.52
CA ALA A 223 24.80 -15.17 2.80
C ALA A 223 25.94 -15.48 3.79
N PRO A 224 26.84 -16.44 3.51
CA PRO A 224 27.90 -16.84 4.45
C PRO A 224 28.71 -15.65 4.99
N GLU A 225 28.94 -14.64 4.16
CA GLU A 225 29.67 -13.42 4.51
C GLU A 225 28.90 -12.58 5.54
N THR A 226 27.58 -12.46 5.36
CA THR A 226 26.71 -11.73 6.28
C THR A 226 26.56 -12.50 7.59
N TYR A 227 26.44 -13.82 7.54
CA TYR A 227 26.41 -14.69 8.72
C TYR A 227 27.69 -14.55 9.56
N ASN A 228 28.84 -14.41 8.90
CA ASN A 228 30.13 -14.25 9.58
C ASN A 228 30.31 -12.89 10.28
N LEU A 229 29.43 -11.91 10.03
CA LEU A 229 29.45 -10.62 10.74
C LEU A 229 28.82 -10.69 12.14
N PHE A 230 28.13 -11.78 12.49
CA PHE A 230 27.47 -11.95 13.78
C PHE A 230 28.38 -12.60 14.82
N ASP A 231 28.39 -12.01 16.02
CA ASP A 231 29.11 -12.54 17.18
C ASP A 231 28.39 -13.80 17.74
N ASP A 232 27.08 -13.68 17.97
CA ASP A 232 26.22 -14.69 18.58
C ASP A 232 25.04 -15.08 17.68
N ILE A 233 24.54 -16.31 17.86
CA ILE A 233 23.39 -16.87 17.13
C ILE A 233 22.33 -17.33 18.12
N ILE A 234 21.08 -17.01 17.81
CA ILE A 234 19.90 -17.56 18.49
C ILE A 234 19.13 -18.42 17.48
N LEU A 235 19.12 -19.74 17.70
CA LEU A 235 18.35 -20.69 16.91
C LEU A 235 17.09 -21.10 17.67
N LEU A 236 15.93 -20.75 17.13
CA LEU A 236 14.62 -21.03 17.72
C LEU A 236 13.81 -21.98 16.82
N SER A 237 13.27 -23.04 17.40
CA SER A 237 12.41 -23.99 16.69
C SER A 237 11.28 -24.45 17.60
N ASP A 238 10.04 -24.54 17.09
CA ASP A 238 8.84 -24.93 17.84
C ASP A 238 8.67 -24.29 19.23
N GLY A 239 9.04 -23.00 19.35
CA GLY A 239 8.95 -22.25 20.61
C GLY A 239 10.04 -22.55 21.64
N HIS A 240 11.05 -23.35 21.29
CA HIS A 240 12.20 -23.68 22.14
C HIS A 240 13.48 -23.09 21.56
N ILE A 241 14.40 -22.64 22.43
CA ILE A 241 15.76 -22.26 22.05
C ILE A 241 16.56 -23.56 21.87
N VAL A 242 16.97 -23.83 20.64
CA VAL A 242 17.80 -24.97 20.27
C VAL A 242 19.27 -24.67 20.53
N TYR A 243 19.70 -23.44 20.28
CA TYR A 243 21.06 -22.97 20.55
C TYR A 243 21.07 -21.46 20.77
N GLN A 244 21.85 -20.97 21.72
CA GLN A 244 22.13 -19.55 21.92
C GLN A 244 23.59 -19.35 22.35
N GLY A 245 24.38 -18.60 21.57
CA GLY A 245 25.75 -18.25 21.93
C GLY A 245 26.65 -18.06 20.71
N PRO A 246 27.99 -18.12 20.90
CA PRO A 246 28.95 -17.76 19.85
C PRO A 246 28.78 -18.60 18.59
N ARG A 247 28.95 -17.97 17.43
CA ARG A 247 28.86 -18.63 16.11
C ARG A 247 29.81 -19.81 15.96
N GLU A 248 30.98 -19.77 16.57
CA GLU A 248 32.06 -20.76 16.38
C GLU A 248 31.69 -22.15 16.93
N HIS A 249 30.93 -22.22 18.02
CA HIS A 249 30.58 -23.47 18.70
C HIS A 249 29.29 -24.12 18.19
N VAL A 250 28.57 -23.49 17.25
CA VAL A 250 27.28 -24.01 16.79
C VAL A 250 27.42 -25.32 16.02
N LEU A 251 28.45 -25.45 15.18
CA LEU A 251 28.70 -26.68 14.40
C LEU A 251 29.12 -27.82 15.31
N GLU A 252 29.97 -27.54 16.30
CA GLU A 252 30.39 -28.49 17.34
C GLU A 252 29.19 -29.08 18.08
N PHE A 253 28.21 -28.24 18.44
CA PHE A 253 26.98 -28.68 19.10
C PHE A 253 26.17 -29.68 18.25
N PHE A 254 25.98 -29.41 16.96
CA PHE A 254 25.23 -30.32 16.08
C PHE A 254 26.00 -31.61 15.75
N GLU A 255 27.32 -31.54 15.65
CA GLU A 255 28.17 -32.73 15.47
C GLU A 255 28.11 -33.67 16.68
N LEU A 256 28.07 -33.13 17.91
CA LEU A 256 27.85 -33.90 19.14
C LEU A 256 26.50 -34.64 19.12
N MET A 257 25.48 -34.04 18.49
CA MET A 257 24.15 -34.65 18.30
C MET A 257 24.09 -35.64 17.13
N GLY A 258 25.18 -35.78 16.34
CA GLY A 258 25.30 -36.73 15.23
C GLY A 258 25.03 -36.16 13.84
N PHE A 259 24.91 -34.83 13.72
CA PHE A 259 24.64 -34.13 12.46
C PHE A 259 25.87 -33.36 11.98
N LYS A 260 26.26 -33.52 10.72
CA LYS A 260 27.41 -32.82 10.13
C LYS A 260 26.98 -31.92 8.98
N CYS A 261 27.51 -30.69 8.95
CA CYS A 261 27.29 -29.76 7.84
C CYS A 261 28.11 -30.20 6.61
N PRO A 262 27.51 -30.29 5.41
CA PRO A 262 28.24 -30.53 4.16
C PRO A 262 29.16 -29.35 3.76
N ASP A 263 30.27 -29.64 3.06
CA ASP A 263 31.28 -28.64 2.70
C ASP A 263 30.78 -27.54 1.74
N ARG A 264 29.81 -27.86 0.86
CA ARG A 264 29.21 -26.90 -0.10
C ARG A 264 27.87 -26.35 0.35
N LYS A 265 27.55 -26.42 1.65
CA LYS A 265 26.31 -25.87 2.20
C LYS A 265 26.60 -24.73 3.16
N GLY A 266 25.80 -23.66 3.06
CA GLY A 266 25.87 -22.55 4.01
C GLY A 266 25.49 -23.01 5.42
N VAL A 267 26.26 -22.57 6.43
CA VAL A 267 25.98 -22.93 7.84
C VAL A 267 24.58 -22.50 8.25
N ALA A 268 24.15 -21.29 7.88
CA ALA A 268 22.81 -20.80 8.18
C ALA A 268 21.70 -21.67 7.58
N ASP A 269 21.86 -22.14 6.33
CA ASP A 269 20.89 -23.02 5.67
C ASP A 269 20.83 -24.39 6.39
N PHE A 270 22.00 -24.94 6.77
CA PHE A 270 22.08 -26.17 7.57
C PHE A 270 21.34 -26.05 8.91
N LEU A 271 21.53 -24.95 9.64
CA LEU A 271 20.90 -24.72 10.94
C LEU A 271 19.36 -24.63 10.86
N GLN A 272 18.83 -24.06 9.77
CA GLN A 272 17.39 -23.99 9.55
C GLN A 272 16.79 -25.37 9.20
N GLU A 273 17.52 -26.20 8.44
CA GLU A 273 17.02 -27.48 7.97
C GLU A 273 17.22 -28.64 8.97
N VAL A 274 18.27 -28.62 9.80
CA VAL A 274 18.59 -29.74 10.73
C VAL A 274 17.50 -29.99 11.79
N THR A 275 16.68 -28.98 12.08
CA THR A 275 15.54 -29.11 13.02
C THR A 275 14.25 -29.63 12.35
N SER A 276 14.20 -29.65 11.02
CA SER A 276 13.04 -30.06 10.22
C SER A 276 12.96 -31.57 10.08
N ARG A 277 11.76 -32.16 10.29
CA ARG A 277 11.56 -33.61 10.19
C ARG A 277 11.84 -34.20 8.80
N LYS A 278 11.60 -33.44 7.72
CA LYS A 278 11.83 -33.92 6.34
C LYS A 278 13.30 -33.88 5.95
N ASP A 279 14.03 -32.89 6.45
CA ASP A 279 15.36 -32.51 5.98
C ASP A 279 16.47 -33.03 6.90
N GLN A 280 16.18 -33.23 8.19
CA GLN A 280 17.12 -33.80 9.17
C GLN A 280 17.80 -35.13 8.75
N PRO A 281 17.16 -36.09 8.02
CA PRO A 281 17.82 -37.32 7.60
C PRO A 281 19.06 -37.11 6.73
N GLN A 282 19.12 -36.02 5.94
CA GLN A 282 20.20 -35.80 4.98
C GLN A 282 21.53 -35.39 5.64
N TYR A 283 21.48 -34.97 6.91
CA TYR A 283 22.63 -34.49 7.67
C TYR A 283 23.20 -35.51 8.65
N TRP A 284 22.61 -36.70 8.70
CA TRP A 284 23.02 -37.74 9.64
C TRP A 284 24.38 -38.31 9.25
N ALA A 285 25.40 -38.09 10.10
CA ALA A 285 26.78 -38.50 9.81
C ALA A 285 27.22 -39.78 10.55
N ARG A 286 26.41 -40.25 11.49
CA ARG A 286 26.71 -41.44 12.31
C ARG A 286 26.38 -42.72 11.57
N ASN A 287 27.37 -43.24 10.84
CA ASN A 287 27.28 -44.51 10.11
C ASN A 287 27.07 -45.74 11.03
N ASP A 288 27.34 -45.60 12.34
CA ASP A 288 27.19 -46.63 13.37
C ASP A 288 25.74 -46.82 13.86
N ARG A 289 24.84 -45.86 13.59
CA ARG A 289 23.45 -45.89 14.06
C ARG A 289 22.46 -45.56 12.94
N ARG A 290 21.32 -46.24 12.92
CA ARG A 290 20.22 -45.87 12.01
C ARG A 290 19.63 -44.53 12.44
N TYR A 291 19.37 -43.66 11.47
CA TYR A 291 18.72 -42.38 11.69
C TYR A 291 17.36 -42.56 12.37
N GLN A 292 17.14 -41.78 13.43
CA GLN A 292 15.86 -41.59 14.09
C GLN A 292 15.62 -40.09 14.25
N TYR A 293 14.39 -39.63 14.01
CA TYR A 293 14.05 -38.23 14.15
C TYR A 293 14.29 -37.74 15.58
N VAL A 294 15.15 -36.73 15.72
CA VAL A 294 15.45 -36.08 17.01
C VAL A 294 14.49 -34.89 17.18
N PRO A 295 13.58 -34.94 18.17
CA PRO A 295 12.62 -33.85 18.40
C PRO A 295 13.32 -32.60 18.95
N VAL A 296 12.73 -31.44 18.68
CA VAL A 296 13.28 -30.13 19.09
C VAL A 296 13.52 -30.02 20.60
N LYS A 297 12.66 -30.65 21.41
CA LYS A 297 12.83 -30.72 22.86
C LYS A 297 14.13 -31.42 23.29
N GLU A 298 14.58 -32.43 22.55
CA GLU A 298 15.83 -33.11 22.86
C GLU A 298 17.03 -32.22 22.55
N PHE A 299 17.01 -31.49 21.42
CA PHE A 299 18.03 -30.49 21.14
C PHE A 299 18.09 -29.40 22.22
N ALA A 300 16.94 -28.87 22.67
CA ALA A 300 16.89 -27.87 23.72
C ALA A 300 17.46 -28.38 25.06
N ARG A 301 17.17 -29.63 25.44
CA ARG A 301 17.78 -30.28 26.62
C ARG A 301 19.27 -30.48 26.45
N ALA A 302 19.72 -30.91 25.27
CA ALA A 302 21.12 -31.10 24.97
C ALA A 302 21.90 -29.78 25.06
N PHE A 303 21.31 -28.67 24.60
CA PHE A 303 21.90 -27.35 24.69
C PHE A 303 22.06 -26.88 26.15
N GLN A 304 21.07 -27.14 27.02
CA GLN A 304 21.21 -26.83 28.46
C GLN A 304 22.38 -27.58 29.12
N ALA A 305 22.69 -28.78 28.63
CA ALA A 305 23.83 -29.57 29.10
C ALA A 305 25.15 -29.17 28.42
N PHE A 306 25.11 -28.52 27.25
CA PHE A 306 26.28 -28.08 26.50
C PHE A 306 27.00 -26.92 27.21
N HIS A 307 28.32 -26.85 27.12
CA HIS A 307 29.14 -25.91 27.89
C HIS A 307 28.74 -24.43 27.67
N VAL A 308 28.37 -24.06 26.43
CA VAL A 308 27.85 -22.72 26.10
C VAL A 308 26.54 -22.44 26.85
N GLY A 309 25.60 -23.38 26.87
CA GLY A 309 24.34 -23.25 27.59
C GLY A 309 24.52 -23.14 29.12
N GLN A 310 25.49 -23.89 29.68
CA GLN A 310 25.84 -23.78 31.10
C GLN A 310 26.45 -22.42 31.43
N SER A 311 27.37 -21.91 30.60
CA SER A 311 27.98 -20.59 30.75
C SER A 311 26.94 -19.48 30.69
N LEU A 312 26.05 -19.52 29.70
CA LEU A 312 24.96 -18.56 29.55
C LEU A 312 24.02 -18.60 30.76
N SER A 313 23.67 -19.79 31.25
CA SER A 313 22.85 -19.93 32.46
C SER A 313 23.54 -19.35 33.70
N ALA A 314 24.87 -19.51 33.82
CA ALA A 314 25.65 -18.94 34.91
C ALA A 314 25.70 -17.41 34.82
N GLU A 315 25.84 -16.85 33.62
CA GLU A 315 25.82 -15.40 33.40
C GLU A 315 24.46 -14.78 33.71
N LEU A 316 23.37 -15.37 33.22
CA LEU A 316 22.00 -14.94 33.50
C LEU A 316 21.62 -15.06 34.98
N SER A 317 22.29 -15.94 35.74
CA SER A 317 22.08 -16.08 37.18
C SER A 317 22.73 -14.96 38.00
N ARG A 318 23.63 -14.17 37.41
CA ARG A 318 24.25 -13.02 38.09
C ARG A 318 23.22 -11.88 38.18
N PRO A 319 22.88 -11.40 39.40
CA PRO A 319 21.93 -10.30 39.54
C PRO A 319 22.49 -9.01 38.93
N PHE A 320 21.66 -8.30 38.17
CA PHE A 320 22.02 -7.04 37.52
C PHE A 320 22.31 -5.93 38.55
N ASP A 321 23.53 -5.39 38.52
CA ASP A 321 23.96 -4.30 39.40
C ASP A 321 23.53 -2.93 38.86
N ARG A 322 22.50 -2.35 39.47
CA ARG A 322 21.95 -1.04 39.07
C ARG A 322 22.94 0.12 39.26
N SER A 323 23.96 -0.03 40.11
CA SER A 323 24.92 1.04 40.42
C SER A 323 25.92 1.33 39.29
N GLN A 324 26.14 0.36 38.40
CA GLN A 324 27.04 0.48 37.25
C GLN A 324 26.36 1.10 36.02
N CYS A 325 25.05 1.35 36.08
CA CYS A 325 24.30 1.88 34.94
C CYS A 325 24.29 3.42 34.94
N HIS A 326 24.60 4.01 33.79
CA HIS A 326 24.52 5.46 33.61
C HIS A 326 23.10 5.97 33.92
N PRO A 327 22.88 7.07 34.68
CA PRO A 327 21.55 7.54 35.08
C PRO A 327 20.57 7.82 33.92
N ALA A 328 21.10 8.05 32.71
CA ALA A 328 20.32 8.24 31.48
C ALA A 328 19.96 6.94 30.73
N SER A 329 20.43 5.76 31.16
CA SER A 329 20.19 4.47 30.47
C SER A 329 18.75 3.96 30.62
N LEU A 330 18.02 4.43 31.64
CA LEU A 330 16.63 4.11 31.90
C LEU A 330 15.78 5.38 31.83
N THR A 331 15.31 5.73 30.64
CA THR A 331 14.35 6.83 30.49
C THR A 331 13.03 6.46 31.18
N THR A 332 12.62 7.30 32.12
CA THR A 332 11.33 7.17 32.82
C THR A 332 10.17 7.82 32.06
N LYS A 333 10.47 8.52 30.95
CA LYS A 333 9.48 9.21 30.14
C LYS A 333 9.13 8.38 28.90
N PRO A 334 7.84 8.31 28.53
CA PRO A 334 7.41 7.56 27.35
C PRO A 334 7.80 8.21 26.01
N TYR A 335 8.20 9.49 26.01
CA TYR A 335 8.61 10.23 24.81
C TYR A 335 9.96 10.92 25.05
N GLY A 336 10.88 10.82 24.09
CA GLY A 336 12.23 11.39 24.17
C GLY A 336 12.29 12.91 23.96
N ALA A 337 11.42 13.46 23.12
CA ALA A 337 11.36 14.90 22.82
C ALA A 337 10.32 15.64 23.67
N SER A 338 10.47 16.97 23.79
CA SER A 338 9.48 17.78 24.49
C SER A 338 8.15 17.83 23.74
N LYS A 339 7.03 18.03 24.46
CA LYS A 339 5.69 18.09 23.86
C LYS A 339 5.60 19.14 22.73
N MET A 340 6.28 20.28 22.88
CA MET A 340 6.26 21.35 21.88
C MET A 340 7.06 21.00 20.63
N GLU A 341 8.20 20.32 20.79
CA GLU A 341 8.99 19.83 19.65
C GLU A 341 8.24 18.74 18.87
N LEU A 342 7.57 17.81 19.56
CA LEU A 342 6.72 16.80 18.92
C LEU A 342 5.59 17.44 18.10
N LEU A 343 4.94 18.47 18.65
CA LEU A 343 3.91 19.21 17.94
C LEU A 343 4.50 19.91 16.71
N ARG A 344 5.65 20.58 16.85
CA ARG A 344 6.33 21.26 15.75
C ARG A 344 6.72 20.29 14.63
N ALA A 345 7.31 19.15 14.96
CA ALA A 345 7.66 18.13 13.98
C ALA A 345 6.42 17.59 13.24
N CYS A 346 5.32 17.37 13.96
CA CYS A 346 4.05 16.96 13.33
C CYS A 346 3.45 18.04 12.43
N VAL A 347 3.61 19.33 12.77
CA VAL A 347 3.20 20.47 11.92
C VAL A 347 4.02 20.50 10.63
N GLU A 348 5.36 20.43 10.73
CA GLU A 348 6.26 20.44 9.58
C GLU A 348 5.98 19.23 8.65
N ARG A 349 5.73 18.05 9.24
CA ARG A 349 5.35 16.83 8.49
C ARG A 349 4.03 17.00 7.73
N GLU A 350 2.96 17.44 8.38
CA GLU A 350 1.67 17.60 7.70
C GLU A 350 1.72 18.72 6.65
N TRP A 351 2.47 19.80 6.88
CA TRP A 351 2.70 20.85 5.88
C TRP A 351 3.39 20.31 4.62
N LEU A 352 4.45 19.49 4.80
CA LEU A 352 5.15 18.84 3.69
C LEU A 352 4.21 17.92 2.90
N LEU A 353 3.42 17.08 3.60
CA LEU A 353 2.46 16.17 2.96
C LEU A 353 1.37 16.93 2.20
N MET A 354 0.93 18.08 2.72
CA MET A 354 -0.02 18.95 2.02
C MET A 354 0.59 19.57 0.76
N LYS A 355 1.85 20.02 0.82
CA LYS A 355 2.58 20.56 -0.35
C LYS A 355 2.76 19.49 -1.44
N ARG A 356 3.11 18.26 -1.07
CA ARG A 356 3.25 17.13 -2.01
C ARG A 356 1.91 16.71 -2.64
N ASN A 357 0.81 16.77 -1.88
CA ASN A 357 -0.54 16.48 -2.36
C ASN A 357 -1.32 17.73 -2.85
N MET A 358 -0.64 18.81 -3.20
CA MET A 358 -1.26 20.09 -3.59
C MET A 358 -2.24 19.94 -4.76
N PHE A 359 -1.99 18.98 -5.68
CA PHE A 359 -2.89 18.69 -6.79
C PHE A 359 -4.33 18.42 -6.33
N VAL A 360 -4.52 17.63 -5.27
CA VAL A 360 -5.85 17.26 -4.79
C VAL A 360 -6.59 18.50 -4.25
N TYR A 361 -5.90 19.38 -3.53
CA TYR A 361 -6.49 20.61 -3.01
C TYR A 361 -6.81 21.62 -4.13
N ARG A 362 -5.94 21.76 -5.14
CA ARG A 362 -6.21 22.58 -6.33
C ARG A 362 -7.42 22.06 -7.10
N PHE A 363 -7.52 20.75 -7.29
CA PHE A 363 -8.64 20.11 -7.96
C PHE A 363 -9.97 20.33 -7.21
N ARG A 364 -9.97 20.22 -5.88
CA ARG A 364 -11.15 20.52 -5.05
C ARG A 364 -11.57 21.99 -5.13
N ALA A 365 -10.62 22.92 -5.08
CA ALA A 365 -10.91 24.34 -5.24
C ALA A 365 -11.53 24.65 -6.62
N PHE A 366 -11.01 24.02 -7.68
CA PHE A 366 -11.57 24.12 -9.03
C PHE A 366 -12.98 23.53 -9.12
N GLN A 367 -13.21 22.35 -8.56
CA GLN A 367 -14.54 21.73 -8.48
C GLN A 367 -15.54 22.65 -7.77
N LEU A 368 -15.14 23.25 -6.64
CA LEU A 368 -15.99 24.17 -5.90
C LEU A 368 -16.29 25.43 -6.70
N LEU A 369 -15.29 26.00 -7.40
CA LEU A 369 -15.49 27.13 -8.31
C LEU A 369 -16.54 26.82 -9.38
N VAL A 370 -16.46 25.65 -10.01
CA VAL A 370 -17.46 25.21 -11.00
C VAL A 370 -18.84 25.10 -10.36
N MET A 371 -18.93 24.47 -9.17
CA MET A 371 -20.20 24.31 -8.47
C MET A 371 -20.83 25.66 -8.10
N THR A 372 -20.05 26.59 -7.57
CA THR A 372 -20.56 27.91 -7.21
C THR A 372 -21.00 28.69 -8.45
N THR A 373 -20.31 28.52 -9.59
CA THR A 373 -20.72 29.13 -10.87
C THR A 373 -22.07 28.59 -11.35
N ILE A 374 -22.32 27.28 -11.19
CA ILE A 374 -23.62 26.68 -11.48
C ILE A 374 -24.70 27.27 -10.57
N VAL A 375 -24.43 27.37 -9.26
CA VAL A 375 -25.38 27.95 -8.29
C VAL A 375 -25.72 29.40 -8.62
N MET A 376 -24.71 30.22 -8.96
CA MET A 376 -24.91 31.62 -9.35
C MET A 376 -25.79 31.80 -10.57
N THR A 377 -25.54 30.98 -11.59
CA THR A 377 -26.29 31.07 -12.85
C THR A 377 -27.69 30.48 -12.73
N LEU A 378 -27.92 29.61 -11.75
CA LEU A 378 -29.23 29.06 -11.43
C LEU A 378 -30.08 30.06 -10.64
N PHE A 379 -29.53 30.65 -9.58
CA PHE A 379 -30.21 31.63 -8.71
C PHE A 379 -29.91 33.07 -9.12
N LEU A 380 -29.83 33.34 -10.42
CA LEU A 380 -29.47 34.64 -10.96
C LEU A 380 -30.46 35.72 -10.47
N ARG A 381 -29.94 36.82 -9.90
CA ARG A 381 -30.75 37.92 -9.31
C ARG A 381 -31.91 38.40 -10.19
N THR A 382 -31.78 38.35 -11.51
CA THR A 382 -32.83 38.77 -12.47
C THR A 382 -34.11 37.94 -12.37
N ASN A 383 -34.00 36.67 -11.98
CA ASN A 383 -35.12 35.74 -11.81
C ASN A 383 -35.58 35.60 -10.34
N MET A 384 -34.95 36.33 -9.40
CA MET A 384 -35.19 36.23 -7.97
C MET A 384 -35.99 37.45 -7.47
N HIS A 385 -37.29 37.27 -7.28
CA HIS A 385 -38.22 38.34 -6.87
C HIS A 385 -38.34 38.45 -5.33
N HIS A 386 -38.78 39.60 -4.82
CA HIS A 386 -38.95 39.86 -3.37
C HIS A 386 -40.39 40.27 -3.04
N GLY A 387 -41.37 39.65 -3.72
CA GLY A 387 -42.77 40.10 -3.68
C GLY A 387 -43.69 39.19 -2.90
N LYS A 388 -43.44 37.87 -2.91
CA LYS A 388 -44.31 36.86 -2.32
C LYS A 388 -43.56 35.99 -1.32
N VAL A 389 -44.30 35.34 -0.41
CA VAL A 389 -43.75 34.34 0.52
C VAL A 389 -43.08 33.18 -0.24
N ASN A 390 -43.65 32.77 -1.38
CA ASN A 390 -43.05 31.75 -2.26
C ASN A 390 -41.67 32.15 -2.81
N ASP A 391 -41.43 33.45 -3.06
CA ASP A 391 -40.12 33.89 -3.53
C ASP A 391 -39.06 33.74 -2.42
N GLY A 392 -39.45 34.01 -1.16
CA GLY A 392 -38.62 33.79 0.02
C GLY A 392 -38.21 32.33 0.22
N ILE A 393 -39.06 31.38 -0.19
CA ILE A 393 -38.74 29.95 -0.15
C ILE A 393 -37.58 29.61 -1.10
N VAL A 394 -37.52 30.24 -2.29
CA VAL A 394 -36.43 30.02 -3.26
C VAL A 394 -35.09 30.54 -2.73
N PHE A 395 -35.09 31.72 -2.09
CA PHE A 395 -33.90 32.23 -1.39
C PHE A 395 -33.45 31.32 -0.25
N MET A 396 -34.41 30.81 0.54
CA MET A 396 -34.11 29.87 1.62
C MET A 396 -33.53 28.55 1.07
N GLY A 397 -34.02 28.08 -0.08
CA GLY A 397 -33.46 26.93 -0.81
C GLY A 397 -32.00 27.16 -1.24
N ALA A 398 -31.65 28.36 -1.71
CA ALA A 398 -30.27 28.71 -2.05
C ALA A 398 -29.34 28.71 -0.81
N LEU A 399 -29.81 29.26 0.32
CA LEU A 399 -29.06 29.25 1.59
C LEU A 399 -28.87 27.82 2.14
N PHE A 400 -29.94 27.03 2.11
CA PHE A 400 -29.90 25.61 2.49
C PHE A 400 -28.92 24.84 1.59
N PHE A 401 -28.96 25.07 0.29
CA PHE A 401 -28.04 24.44 -0.65
C PHE A 401 -26.57 24.82 -0.34
N ALA A 402 -26.28 26.09 -0.05
CA ALA A 402 -24.93 26.52 0.32
C ALA A 402 -24.42 25.80 1.58
N LEU A 403 -25.26 25.67 2.62
CA LEU A 403 -24.92 24.91 3.82
C LEU A 403 -24.62 23.44 3.53
N VAL A 404 -25.51 22.81 2.76
CA VAL A 404 -25.38 21.40 2.38
C VAL A 404 -24.15 21.17 1.51
N ALA A 405 -23.84 22.05 0.55
CA ALA A 405 -22.66 21.96 -0.29
C ALA A 405 -21.35 21.99 0.51
N HIS A 406 -21.24 22.87 1.51
CA HIS A 406 -20.08 22.90 2.41
C HIS A 406 -20.00 21.68 3.33
N MET A 407 -21.13 21.15 3.78
CA MET A 407 -21.17 19.89 4.53
C MET A 407 -20.71 18.70 3.68
N PHE A 408 -21.17 18.59 2.43
CA PHE A 408 -20.72 17.56 1.48
C PHE A 408 -19.25 17.68 1.11
N ASN A 409 -18.70 18.91 1.02
CA ASN A 409 -17.27 19.08 0.80
C ASN A 409 -16.45 18.49 1.96
N GLY A 410 -16.94 18.54 3.20
CA GLY A 410 -16.32 17.85 4.33
C GLY A 410 -16.20 16.33 4.14
N PHE A 411 -17.10 15.70 3.38
CA PHE A 411 -17.19 14.24 3.23
C PHE A 411 -15.90 13.63 2.67
N SER A 412 -15.20 14.31 1.76
CA SER A 412 -13.96 13.77 1.17
C SER A 412 -12.78 13.68 2.15
N GLU A 413 -12.87 14.36 3.31
CA GLU A 413 -11.87 14.23 4.39
C GLU A 413 -11.88 12.84 5.02
N LEU A 414 -13.03 12.15 4.99
CA LEU A 414 -13.22 10.80 5.51
C LEU A 414 -12.25 9.80 4.87
N ALA A 415 -12.18 9.81 3.53
CA ALA A 415 -11.30 8.93 2.76
C ALA A 415 -9.82 9.24 3.06
N MET A 416 -9.44 10.52 3.05
CA MET A 416 -8.06 10.95 3.32
C MET A 416 -7.59 10.59 4.73
N ALA A 417 -8.46 10.71 5.73
CA ALA A 417 -8.12 10.36 7.11
C ALA A 417 -7.98 8.83 7.28
N THR A 418 -8.90 8.04 6.69
CA THR A 418 -8.90 6.58 6.85
C THR A 418 -7.65 5.92 6.27
N ILE A 419 -7.10 6.42 5.16
CA ILE A 419 -5.84 5.90 4.55
C ILE A 419 -4.63 6.13 5.46
N LYS A 420 -4.61 7.23 6.22
CA LYS A 420 -3.50 7.56 7.12
C LYS A 420 -3.52 6.74 8.42
N LEU A 421 -4.66 6.14 8.78
CA LEU A 421 -4.83 5.44 10.06
C LEU A 421 -3.85 4.26 10.28
N PRO A 422 -3.58 3.36 9.31
CA PRO A 422 -2.64 2.26 9.53
C PRO A 422 -1.23 2.75 9.91
N VAL A 423 -0.72 3.78 9.21
CA VAL A 423 0.59 4.39 9.50
C VAL A 423 0.56 5.09 10.86
N PHE A 424 -0.53 5.80 11.17
CA PHE A 424 -0.71 6.43 12.47
C PHE A 424 -0.69 5.40 13.61
N PHE A 425 -1.42 4.30 13.49
CA PHE A 425 -1.44 3.25 14.53
C PHE A 425 -0.05 2.64 14.71
N LYS A 426 0.69 2.38 13.62
CA LYS A 426 2.08 1.94 13.68
C LYS A 426 2.95 2.92 14.49
N GLN A 427 2.94 4.20 14.14
CA GLN A 427 3.75 5.23 14.80
C GLN A 427 3.35 5.49 16.27
N ARG A 428 2.04 5.45 16.56
CA ARG A 428 1.52 5.57 17.92
C ARG A 428 1.98 4.41 18.79
N ASP A 429 1.90 3.19 18.27
CA ASP A 429 2.26 1.98 19.01
C ASP A 429 3.79 1.90 19.22
N TYR A 430 4.59 2.53 18.36
CA TYR A 430 6.03 2.79 18.57
C TYR A 430 6.36 4.04 19.42
N LEU A 431 5.35 4.70 20.00
CA LEU A 431 5.54 5.88 20.87
C LEU A 431 6.26 7.06 20.20
N PHE A 432 6.14 7.23 18.88
CA PHE A 432 6.74 8.38 18.18
C PHE A 432 6.17 9.72 18.68
N PHE A 433 4.85 9.78 18.81
CA PHE A 433 4.14 10.94 19.32
C PHE A 433 2.78 10.53 19.91
N PRO A 434 2.25 11.29 20.88
CA PRO A 434 0.89 11.09 21.37
C PRO A 434 -0.15 11.54 20.32
N ALA A 435 -1.35 10.96 20.36
CA ALA A 435 -2.41 11.22 19.39
C ALA A 435 -2.77 12.72 19.21
N TRP A 436 -2.71 13.52 20.29
CA TRP A 436 -3.01 14.96 20.21
C TRP A 436 -1.99 15.73 19.36
N ALA A 437 -0.72 15.29 19.33
CA ALA A 437 0.33 15.94 18.54
C ALA A 437 0.10 15.72 17.03
N TYR A 438 -0.60 14.66 16.67
CA TYR A 438 -1.06 14.38 15.30
C TYR A 438 -2.37 15.09 14.96
N ALA A 439 -3.33 15.07 15.89
CA ALA A 439 -4.68 15.60 15.65
C ALA A 439 -4.71 17.13 15.49
N ILE A 440 -3.96 17.87 16.31
CA ILE A 440 -3.95 19.34 16.30
C ILE A 440 -3.43 19.91 14.97
N PRO A 441 -2.24 19.51 14.45
CA PRO A 441 -1.75 20.01 13.17
C PRO A 441 -2.68 19.68 12.00
N THR A 442 -3.26 18.48 12.00
CA THR A 442 -4.22 18.03 10.98
C THR A 442 -5.45 18.95 10.90
N TRP A 443 -5.87 19.52 12.04
CA TRP A 443 -6.95 20.51 12.08
C TRP A 443 -6.49 21.91 11.69
N ILE A 444 -5.46 22.45 12.35
CA ILE A 444 -5.04 23.86 12.21
C ILE A 444 -4.58 24.17 10.79
N LEU A 445 -3.79 23.29 10.17
CA LEU A 445 -3.24 23.52 8.83
C LEU A 445 -4.30 23.56 7.73
N LYS A 446 -5.51 23.06 8.00
CA LYS A 446 -6.63 23.07 7.05
C LYS A 446 -7.50 24.32 7.13
N ILE A 447 -7.37 25.13 8.18
CA ILE A 447 -8.13 26.39 8.33
C ILE A 447 -7.92 27.34 7.14
N PRO A 448 -6.67 27.61 6.69
CA PRO A 448 -6.46 28.49 5.53
C PRO A 448 -7.12 27.97 4.24
N ILE A 449 -7.11 26.65 4.03
CA ILE A 449 -7.74 26.03 2.85
C ILE A 449 -9.26 26.23 2.92
N SER A 450 -9.88 26.01 4.07
CA SER A 450 -11.31 26.27 4.25
C SER A 450 -11.68 27.74 4.07
N CYS A 451 -10.80 28.67 4.46
CA CYS A 451 -11.00 30.09 4.19
C CYS A 451 -11.06 30.37 2.68
N VAL A 452 -10.16 29.78 1.88
CA VAL A 452 -10.18 29.91 0.42
C VAL A 452 -11.45 29.31 -0.18
N GLU A 453 -11.83 28.09 0.24
CA GLU A 453 -13.04 27.41 -0.25
C GLU A 453 -14.32 28.24 -0.01
N VAL A 454 -14.48 28.77 1.21
CA VAL A 454 -15.64 29.60 1.55
C VAL A 454 -15.59 30.95 0.86
N SER A 455 -14.39 31.52 0.68
CA SER A 455 -14.20 32.78 -0.05
C SER A 455 -14.71 32.67 -1.49
N ILE A 456 -14.37 31.57 -2.18
CA ILE A 456 -14.85 31.30 -3.54
C ILE A 456 -16.38 31.25 -3.57
N THR A 457 -17.01 30.64 -2.57
CA THR A 457 -18.47 30.46 -2.57
C THR A 457 -19.20 31.77 -2.26
N VAL A 458 -18.75 32.50 -1.24
CA VAL A 458 -19.43 33.70 -0.75
C VAL A 458 -19.15 34.91 -1.65
N PHE A 459 -17.90 35.24 -1.92
CA PHE A 459 -17.59 36.50 -2.63
C PHE A 459 -18.05 36.47 -4.08
N LEU A 460 -17.96 35.31 -4.73
CA LEU A 460 -18.40 35.16 -6.11
C LEU A 460 -19.95 35.05 -6.17
N GLY A 461 -20.58 34.36 -5.21
CA GLY A 461 -22.02 34.05 -5.26
C GLY A 461 -22.97 35.09 -4.64
N TYR A 462 -22.58 35.74 -3.56
CA TYR A 462 -23.52 36.45 -2.67
C TYR A 462 -24.31 37.55 -3.39
N TYR A 463 -23.63 38.45 -4.09
CA TYR A 463 -24.27 39.56 -4.81
C TYR A 463 -24.97 39.12 -6.10
N VAL A 464 -24.47 38.07 -6.76
CA VAL A 464 -25.03 37.53 -8.00
C VAL A 464 -26.38 36.86 -7.77
N ILE A 465 -26.51 36.17 -6.62
CA ILE A 465 -27.77 35.54 -6.20
C ILE A 465 -28.83 36.59 -5.83
N GLY A 466 -28.39 37.74 -5.34
CA GLY A 466 -29.25 38.87 -5.02
C GLY A 466 -29.65 38.99 -3.55
N PHE A 467 -28.88 38.37 -2.64
CA PHE A 467 -29.00 38.54 -1.18
C PHE A 467 -28.91 40.01 -0.73
N ASP A 468 -29.20 40.29 0.54
CA ASP A 468 -29.17 41.65 1.07
C ASP A 468 -27.78 42.30 0.93
N PRO A 469 -27.65 43.49 0.32
CA PRO A 469 -26.35 44.05 -0.08
C PRO A 469 -25.49 44.56 1.08
N ASP A 470 -25.97 44.48 2.32
CA ASP A 470 -25.20 44.90 3.49
C ASP A 470 -23.89 44.10 3.66
N VAL A 471 -22.77 44.82 3.72
CA VAL A 471 -21.42 44.24 3.87
C VAL A 471 -21.31 43.47 5.20
N GLY A 472 -21.98 43.95 6.26
CA GLY A 472 -22.02 43.27 7.55
C GLY A 472 -22.64 41.88 7.46
N ARG A 473 -23.74 41.73 6.72
CA ARG A 473 -24.43 40.45 6.50
C ARG A 473 -23.62 39.48 5.63
N LEU A 474 -22.86 39.98 4.66
CA LEU A 474 -21.93 39.17 3.87
C LEU A 474 -20.87 38.52 4.76
N PHE A 475 -20.18 39.30 5.60
CA PHE A 475 -19.16 38.75 6.50
C PHE A 475 -19.74 37.81 7.57
N LYS A 476 -20.98 38.06 7.99
CA LYS A 476 -21.72 37.13 8.86
C LYS A 476 -21.98 35.79 8.18
N GLN A 477 -22.41 35.80 6.91
CA GLN A 477 -22.57 34.57 6.13
C GLN A 477 -21.23 33.86 5.88
N TYR A 478 -20.17 34.60 5.59
CA TYR A 478 -18.81 34.05 5.46
C TYR A 478 -18.36 33.32 6.73
N LEU A 479 -18.51 33.95 7.91
CA LEU A 479 -18.13 33.35 9.18
C LEU A 479 -18.92 32.06 9.47
N LEU A 480 -20.24 32.06 9.23
CA LEU A 480 -21.08 30.87 9.41
C LEU A 480 -20.65 29.72 8.50
N LEU A 481 -20.45 29.96 7.20
CA LEU A 481 -20.05 28.92 6.26
C LEU A 481 -18.64 28.39 6.55
N LEU A 482 -17.73 29.24 7.04
CA LEU A 482 -16.41 28.81 7.52
C LEU A 482 -16.52 27.84 8.70
N LEU A 483 -17.37 28.16 9.69
CA LEU A 483 -17.60 27.29 10.83
C LEU A 483 -18.28 25.97 10.45
N VAL A 484 -19.23 26.00 9.51
CA VAL A 484 -19.88 24.78 8.99
C VAL A 484 -18.85 23.88 8.27
N ASN A 485 -17.99 24.46 7.42
CA ASN A 485 -16.95 23.70 6.72
C ASN A 485 -15.96 23.07 7.72
N GLN A 486 -15.52 23.82 8.73
CA GLN A 486 -14.64 23.30 9.79
C GLN A 486 -15.31 22.22 10.64
N MET A 487 -16.58 22.40 10.99
CA MET A 487 -17.35 21.43 11.77
C MET A 487 -17.53 20.13 10.98
N ALA A 488 -17.92 20.23 9.70
CA ALA A 488 -18.08 19.08 8.83
C ALA A 488 -16.75 18.31 8.69
N ALA A 489 -15.65 19.00 8.43
CA ALA A 489 -14.34 18.38 8.31
C ALA A 489 -13.88 17.68 9.60
N ALA A 490 -14.13 18.28 10.77
CA ALA A 490 -13.83 17.66 12.07
C ALA A 490 -14.70 16.42 12.33
N MET A 491 -15.99 16.49 12.01
CA MET A 491 -16.92 15.37 12.14
C MET A 491 -16.49 14.18 11.28
N PHE A 492 -16.17 14.38 10.00
CA PHE A 492 -15.78 13.28 9.12
C PHE A 492 -14.41 12.66 9.50
N ARG A 493 -13.48 13.43 10.06
CA ARG A 493 -12.24 12.88 10.64
C ARG A 493 -12.54 12.00 11.87
N PHE A 494 -13.43 12.45 12.74
CA PHE A 494 -13.87 11.66 13.89
C PHE A 494 -14.53 10.35 13.43
N ILE A 495 -15.44 10.40 12.45
CA ILE A 495 -16.09 9.21 11.90
C ILE A 495 -15.08 8.28 11.23
N ALA A 496 -14.05 8.80 10.54
CA ALA A 496 -12.96 7.99 9.99
C ALA A 496 -12.25 7.21 11.10
N ALA A 497 -11.90 7.88 12.21
CA ALA A 497 -11.24 7.25 13.35
C ALA A 497 -12.11 6.20 14.07
N LEU A 498 -13.44 6.39 14.13
CA LEU A 498 -14.36 5.38 14.65
C LEU A 498 -14.49 4.17 13.71
N GLY A 499 -14.68 4.45 12.41
CA GLY A 499 -14.92 3.45 11.38
C GLY A 499 -13.70 2.56 11.11
N ARG A 500 -12.48 3.11 11.18
CA ARG A 500 -11.15 2.46 10.98
C ARG A 500 -10.93 1.74 9.64
N THR A 501 -12.00 1.36 8.95
CA THR A 501 -12.07 0.78 7.61
C THR A 501 -12.92 1.67 6.73
N MET A 502 -12.63 1.71 5.43
CA MET A 502 -13.32 2.58 4.47
C MET A 502 -14.82 2.32 4.39
N VAL A 503 -15.21 1.05 4.34
CA VAL A 503 -16.62 0.66 4.16
C VAL A 503 -17.45 1.12 5.36
N VAL A 504 -17.01 0.81 6.58
CA VAL A 504 -17.71 1.20 7.82
C VAL A 504 -17.70 2.71 8.02
N ALA A 505 -16.59 3.38 7.71
CA ALA A 505 -16.49 4.84 7.79
C ALA A 505 -17.48 5.52 6.84
N ASN A 506 -17.57 5.06 5.57
CA ASN A 506 -18.50 5.60 4.57
C ASN A 506 -19.96 5.41 5.01
N THR A 507 -20.34 4.24 5.52
CA THR A 507 -21.72 4.00 5.98
C THR A 507 -22.09 4.87 7.19
N LEU A 508 -21.20 4.99 8.17
CA LEU A 508 -21.41 5.86 9.34
C LEU A 508 -21.48 7.35 8.94
N ALA A 509 -20.66 7.77 7.98
CA ALA A 509 -20.64 9.14 7.49
C ALA A 509 -21.92 9.51 6.75
N SER A 510 -22.40 8.65 5.84
CA SER A 510 -23.69 8.87 5.16
C SER A 510 -24.86 8.90 6.14
N PHE A 511 -24.82 8.05 7.17
CA PHE A 511 -25.81 8.04 8.25
C PHE A 511 -25.81 9.35 9.05
N ALA A 512 -24.63 9.85 9.45
CA ALA A 512 -24.52 11.11 10.18
C ALA A 512 -25.00 12.30 9.33
N LEU A 513 -24.61 12.35 8.05
CA LEU A 513 -25.03 13.40 7.11
C LEU A 513 -26.57 13.40 6.94
N PHE A 514 -27.18 12.21 6.91
CA PHE A 514 -28.63 12.06 6.84
C PHE A 514 -29.35 12.67 8.04
N VAL A 515 -28.96 12.27 9.26
CA VAL A 515 -29.57 12.76 10.50
C VAL A 515 -29.49 14.28 10.56
N MET A 516 -28.33 14.85 10.23
CA MET A 516 -28.13 16.30 10.27
C MET A 516 -28.96 17.04 9.23
N LEU A 517 -29.10 16.51 8.01
CA LEU A 517 -29.86 17.15 6.94
C LEU A 517 -31.36 17.10 7.18
N VAL A 518 -31.90 15.97 7.62
CA VAL A 518 -33.34 15.84 7.90
C VAL A 518 -33.74 16.72 9.09
N LEU A 519 -32.90 16.75 10.13
CA LEU A 519 -33.14 17.56 11.32
C LEU A 519 -32.57 18.98 11.21
N SER A 520 -32.39 19.50 9.99
CA SER A 520 -31.87 20.85 9.73
C SER A 520 -32.91 21.97 9.84
N GLY A 521 -34.20 21.63 10.02
CA GLY A 521 -35.32 22.58 10.02
C GLY A 521 -35.85 22.95 8.63
N PHE A 522 -35.09 22.71 7.56
CA PHE A 522 -35.54 22.99 6.18
C PHE A 522 -36.37 21.85 5.57
N VAL A 523 -35.93 20.60 5.75
CA VAL A 523 -36.62 19.41 5.22
C VAL A 523 -37.87 19.09 6.03
N LEU A 524 -37.74 19.12 7.35
CA LEU A 524 -38.83 18.91 8.29
C LEU A 524 -38.90 20.13 9.21
N SER A 525 -40.06 20.78 9.25
CA SER A 525 -40.25 21.93 10.14
C SER A 525 -40.22 21.49 11.60
N HIS A 526 -39.70 22.35 12.48
CA HIS A 526 -39.61 22.11 13.92
C HIS A 526 -40.93 21.66 14.56
N HIS A 527 -42.05 22.25 14.13
CA HIS A 527 -43.38 21.93 14.68
C HIS A 527 -43.89 20.55 14.24
N ASP A 528 -43.36 20.01 13.14
CA ASP A 528 -43.73 18.71 12.58
C ASP A 528 -42.82 17.58 13.08
N VAL A 529 -41.70 17.91 13.73
CA VAL A 529 -40.84 16.92 14.41
C VAL A 529 -41.62 16.31 15.58
N LYS A 530 -41.70 14.98 15.61
CA LYS A 530 -42.38 14.25 16.70
C LYS A 530 -41.70 14.52 18.05
N LYS A 531 -42.48 14.52 19.13
CA LYS A 531 -42.01 14.83 20.50
C LYS A 531 -40.82 13.96 20.94
N TRP A 532 -40.77 12.68 20.53
CA TRP A 532 -39.66 11.77 20.86
C TRP A 532 -38.39 11.99 20.03
N TRP A 533 -38.45 12.75 18.93
CA TRP A 533 -37.30 13.11 18.08
C TRP A 533 -36.86 14.57 18.26
N ILE A 534 -37.53 15.34 19.11
CA ILE A 534 -37.23 16.76 19.30
C ILE A 534 -35.80 17.00 19.81
N TRP A 535 -35.27 16.08 20.63
CA TRP A 535 -33.88 16.15 21.10
C TRP A 535 -32.88 16.09 19.93
N GLY A 536 -33.18 15.32 18.88
CA GLY A 536 -32.32 15.21 17.70
C GLY A 536 -32.24 16.52 16.92
N TYR A 537 -33.34 17.27 16.87
CA TYR A 537 -33.36 18.62 16.29
C TYR A 537 -32.43 19.58 17.06
N TRP A 538 -32.42 19.52 18.40
CA TRP A 538 -31.54 20.34 19.25
C TRP A 538 -30.08 19.87 19.27
N VAL A 539 -29.81 18.61 18.95
CA VAL A 539 -28.44 18.08 18.81
C VAL A 539 -27.87 18.34 17.41
N SER A 540 -28.71 18.63 16.41
CA SER A 540 -28.23 18.81 15.03
C SER A 540 -27.46 20.14 14.86
N PRO A 541 -26.16 20.11 14.48
CA PRO A 541 -25.39 21.33 14.23
C PRO A 541 -25.90 22.10 13.01
N LEU A 542 -26.45 21.39 12.02
CA LEU A 542 -26.93 21.99 10.78
C LEU A 542 -28.18 22.84 11.00
N GLN A 543 -29.00 22.51 12.01
CA GLN A 543 -30.14 23.33 12.38
C GLN A 543 -29.70 24.71 12.92
N TYR A 544 -28.70 24.74 13.80
CA TYR A 544 -28.14 26.02 14.27
C TYR A 544 -27.58 26.86 13.11
N ALA A 545 -26.93 26.22 12.14
CA ALA A 545 -26.45 26.89 10.93
C ALA A 545 -27.60 27.43 10.06
N MET A 546 -28.64 26.62 9.83
CA MET A 546 -29.81 26.98 9.02
C MET A 546 -30.59 28.14 9.64
N SER A 547 -30.79 28.11 10.96
CA SER A 547 -31.45 29.22 11.68
C SER A 547 -30.63 30.50 11.67
N ALA A 548 -29.31 30.40 11.88
CA ALA A 548 -28.45 31.58 11.88
C ALA A 548 -28.36 32.22 10.48
N ILE A 549 -28.24 31.42 9.41
CA ILE A 549 -28.14 31.95 8.04
C ILE A 549 -29.48 32.54 7.57
N ALA A 550 -30.61 31.91 7.93
CA ALA A 550 -31.94 32.40 7.56
C ALA A 550 -32.27 33.73 8.27
N VAL A 551 -32.01 33.82 9.58
CA VAL A 551 -32.22 35.06 10.35
C VAL A 551 -31.31 36.19 9.84
N ASN A 552 -30.08 35.87 9.41
CA ASN A 552 -29.16 36.84 8.83
C ASN A 552 -29.65 37.42 7.49
N GLU A 553 -30.39 36.67 6.68
CA GLU A 553 -30.92 37.16 5.39
C GLU A 553 -32.30 37.82 5.54
N PHE A 554 -33.27 37.13 6.16
CA PHE A 554 -34.67 37.58 6.18
C PHE A 554 -34.96 38.74 7.12
N LEU A 555 -34.04 39.09 8.03
CA LEU A 555 -34.09 40.37 8.76
C LEU A 555 -33.42 41.52 8.00
N GLY A 556 -33.05 41.32 6.73
CA GLY A 556 -32.43 42.30 5.82
C GLY A 556 -33.36 43.43 5.41
N GLN A 557 -32.79 44.53 4.90
CA GLN A 557 -33.54 45.70 4.45
C GLN A 557 -34.46 45.37 3.27
N LYS A 558 -34.04 44.46 2.37
CA LYS A 558 -34.87 44.03 1.23
C LYS A 558 -36.16 43.29 1.62
N TRP A 559 -36.21 42.70 2.81
CA TRP A 559 -37.33 41.89 3.30
C TRP A 559 -38.28 42.67 4.24
N GLN A 560 -38.06 43.98 4.44
CA GLN A 560 -38.82 44.84 5.36
C GLN A 560 -40.22 45.27 4.89
N ARG A 561 -40.66 44.83 3.70
CA ARG A 561 -41.98 45.18 3.15
C ARG A 561 -43.11 44.47 3.93
N VAL A 562 -44.24 45.13 4.09
CA VAL A 562 -45.46 44.55 4.73
C VAL A 562 -46.46 44.18 3.64
N LEU A 563 -47.00 42.96 3.68
CA LEU A 563 -48.02 42.48 2.74
C LEU A 563 -49.40 43.06 3.10
N GLN A 564 -50.23 43.36 2.08
CA GLN A 564 -51.60 43.83 2.31
C GLN A 564 -52.41 42.75 3.06
N GLY A 565 -52.72 42.98 4.33
CA GLY A 565 -53.49 42.07 5.19
C GLY A 565 -52.69 41.31 6.26
N SER A 566 -51.36 41.47 6.36
CA SER A 566 -50.56 40.94 7.49
C SER A 566 -49.95 42.07 8.33
N ASN A 567 -49.92 41.90 9.66
CA ASN A 567 -49.29 42.86 10.60
C ASN A 567 -47.77 42.65 10.75
N ASN A 568 -47.18 41.67 10.06
CA ASN A 568 -45.78 41.32 10.17
C ASN A 568 -44.99 41.77 8.94
N ILE A 569 -43.68 41.89 9.11
CA ILE A 569 -42.73 42.08 8.01
C ILE A 569 -42.68 40.80 7.15
N LEU A 570 -42.58 40.95 5.82
CA LEU A 570 -42.49 39.85 4.86
C LEU A 570 -41.43 38.81 5.26
N GLY A 571 -40.24 39.24 5.69
CA GLY A 571 -39.20 38.33 6.18
C GLY A 571 -39.59 37.51 7.40
N ILE A 572 -40.38 38.06 8.32
CA ILE A 572 -40.90 37.33 9.50
C ILE A 572 -41.96 36.32 9.06
N ASP A 573 -42.81 36.67 8.11
CA ASP A 573 -43.81 35.75 7.57
C ASP A 573 -43.15 34.59 6.79
N VAL A 574 -42.04 34.85 6.08
CA VAL A 574 -41.22 33.78 5.45
C VAL A 574 -40.61 32.86 6.51
N LEU A 575 -40.01 33.39 7.58
CA LEU A 575 -39.44 32.58 8.66
C LEU A 575 -40.51 31.72 9.36
N LYS A 576 -41.69 32.30 9.65
CA LYS A 576 -42.83 31.58 10.25
C LYS A 576 -43.38 30.50 9.32
N SER A 577 -43.43 30.74 8.01
CA SER A 577 -43.94 29.77 7.04
C SER A 577 -43.17 28.44 7.04
N ARG A 578 -41.88 28.46 7.41
CA ARG A 578 -41.03 27.27 7.53
C ARG A 578 -40.77 26.83 8.97
N GLY A 579 -41.37 27.51 9.96
CA GLY A 579 -41.19 27.21 11.39
C GLY A 579 -39.78 27.53 11.92
N MET A 580 -39.12 28.53 11.33
CA MET A 580 -37.79 28.99 11.73
C MET A 580 -37.88 30.07 12.81
N PHE A 581 -36.83 30.23 13.61
CA PHE A 581 -36.80 31.26 14.66
C PHE A 581 -36.74 32.68 14.08
N THR A 582 -37.40 33.63 14.73
CA THR A 582 -37.56 35.01 14.22
C THR A 582 -36.65 36.05 14.88
N GLU A 583 -35.99 35.71 16.00
CA GLU A 583 -35.20 36.67 16.77
C GLU A 583 -33.73 36.74 16.31
N ALA A 584 -33.17 37.96 16.24
CA ALA A 584 -31.79 38.19 15.79
C ALA A 584 -30.71 37.50 16.65
N LYS A 585 -30.99 37.22 17.94
CA LYS A 585 -30.04 36.56 18.87
C LYS A 585 -29.64 35.15 18.40
N TRP A 586 -30.49 34.48 17.61
CA TRP A 586 -30.24 33.14 17.08
C TRP A 586 -29.04 33.06 16.14
N TYR A 587 -28.62 34.18 15.55
CA TYR A 587 -27.39 34.25 14.78
C TYR A 587 -26.16 33.90 15.63
N TRP A 588 -25.97 34.58 16.77
CA TRP A 588 -24.81 34.37 17.64
C TRP A 588 -24.88 33.05 18.41
N ILE A 589 -26.09 32.58 18.75
CA ILE A 589 -26.30 31.24 19.30
C ILE A 589 -25.81 30.19 18.28
N GLY A 590 -26.13 30.35 17.00
CA GLY A 590 -25.67 29.44 15.96
C GLY A 590 -24.16 29.44 15.78
N VAL A 591 -23.52 30.62 15.77
CA VAL A 591 -22.05 30.75 15.73
C VAL A 591 -21.39 30.06 16.92
N GLY A 592 -21.88 30.30 18.15
CA GLY A 592 -21.35 29.68 19.37
C GLY A 592 -21.52 28.16 19.38
N ALA A 593 -22.68 27.65 18.96
CA ALA A 593 -22.95 26.22 18.85
C ALA A 593 -22.00 25.55 17.85
N LEU A 594 -21.84 26.11 16.65
CA LEU A 594 -20.94 25.56 15.63
C LEU A 594 -19.49 25.51 16.10
N LEU A 595 -19.00 26.57 16.77
CA LEU A 595 -17.65 26.58 17.33
C LEU A 595 -17.48 25.51 18.42
N GLY A 596 -18.50 25.32 19.27
CA GLY A 596 -18.56 24.22 20.23
C GLY A 596 -18.44 22.85 19.56
N TYR A 597 -19.18 22.60 18.47
CA TYR A 597 -19.10 21.35 17.71
C TYR A 597 -17.73 21.12 17.06
N VAL A 598 -17.09 22.17 16.51
CA VAL A 598 -15.73 22.08 15.96
C VAL A 598 -14.76 21.58 17.02
N VAL A 599 -14.80 22.15 18.22
CA VAL A 599 -13.93 21.75 19.33
C VAL A 599 -14.26 20.34 19.80
N LEU A 600 -15.55 20.03 19.99
CA LEU A 600 -16.03 18.73 20.45
C LEU A 600 -15.55 17.59 19.52
N PHE A 601 -15.77 17.70 18.20
CA PHE A 601 -15.39 16.63 17.28
C PHE A 601 -13.87 16.44 17.19
N ASN A 602 -13.07 17.50 17.29
CA ASN A 602 -11.60 17.36 17.32
C ASN A 602 -11.10 16.70 18.62
N ILE A 603 -11.73 16.99 19.76
CA ILE A 603 -11.45 16.31 21.02
C ILE A 603 -11.82 14.83 20.89
N LEU A 604 -13.02 14.51 20.44
CA LEU A 604 -13.48 13.13 20.24
C LEU A 604 -12.61 12.36 19.23
N PHE A 605 -12.15 13.03 18.17
CA PHE A 605 -11.18 12.47 17.22
C PHE A 605 -9.87 12.09 17.91
N THR A 606 -9.34 12.98 18.75
CA THR A 606 -8.12 12.71 19.54
C THR A 606 -8.31 11.53 20.48
N PHE A 607 -9.45 11.46 21.19
CA PHE A 607 -9.79 10.33 22.06
C PHE A 607 -9.92 9.02 21.28
N ALA A 608 -10.61 9.03 20.13
CA ALA A 608 -10.75 7.86 19.28
C ALA A 608 -9.39 7.31 18.84
N LEU A 609 -8.48 8.20 18.41
CA LEU A 609 -7.12 7.82 18.02
C LEU A 609 -6.27 7.32 19.21
N SER A 610 -6.49 7.83 20.42
CA SER A 610 -5.77 7.37 21.61
C SER A 610 -6.18 5.96 22.06
N TYR A 611 -7.46 5.62 22.02
CA TYR A 611 -7.98 4.40 22.65
C TYR A 611 -8.36 3.27 21.70
N LEU A 612 -8.72 3.57 20.44
CA LEU A 612 -9.13 2.53 19.49
C LEU A 612 -7.92 1.80 18.90
N LYS A 613 -8.05 0.48 18.76
CA LYS A 613 -7.07 -0.38 18.07
C LYS A 613 -7.49 -0.60 16.61
N PRO A 614 -6.56 -0.90 15.69
CA PRO A 614 -6.90 -1.25 14.31
C PRO A 614 -7.91 -2.41 14.22
N LEU A 615 -8.77 -2.38 13.19
CA LEU A 615 -9.75 -3.44 12.92
C LEU A 615 -9.07 -4.58 12.15
N GLY A 616 -8.60 -5.58 12.88
CA GLY A 616 -7.98 -6.79 12.32
C GLY A 616 -6.69 -7.15 13.06
N LYS A 617 -6.47 -8.46 13.28
CA LYS A 617 -5.17 -9.00 13.68
C LYS A 617 -4.55 -9.64 12.44
N SER A 618 -3.29 -9.33 12.14
CA SER A 618 -2.54 -10.06 11.11
C SER A 618 -2.17 -11.44 11.64
N GLN A 619 -3.15 -12.33 11.75
CA GLN A 619 -2.90 -13.72 12.07
C GLN A 619 -2.76 -14.50 10.76
N GLN A 620 -1.58 -15.08 10.56
CA GLN A 620 -1.34 -16.06 9.51
C GLN A 620 -2.20 -17.28 9.79
N ILE A 621 -2.88 -17.81 8.77
CA ILE A 621 -3.64 -19.06 8.88
C ILE A 621 -2.63 -20.20 8.89
N LEU A 622 -2.37 -20.79 10.06
CA LEU A 622 -1.66 -22.06 10.17
C LEU A 622 -2.62 -23.19 9.82
N SER A 623 -2.22 -24.09 8.91
CA SER A 623 -3.04 -25.26 8.57
C SER A 623 -3.25 -26.16 9.80
N GLU A 624 -4.39 -26.84 9.89
CA GLU A 624 -4.66 -27.78 11.00
C GLU A 624 -3.59 -28.86 11.12
N ASP A 625 -3.02 -29.30 10.01
CA ASP A 625 -1.95 -30.30 10.00
C ASP A 625 -0.62 -29.72 10.47
N ALA A 626 -0.28 -28.46 10.14
CA ALA A 626 0.88 -27.78 10.71
C ALA A 626 0.72 -27.53 12.22
N LEU A 627 -0.51 -27.28 12.69
CA LEU A 627 -0.82 -27.20 14.12
C LEU A 627 -0.66 -28.57 14.78
N LYS A 628 -1.15 -29.66 14.16
CA LYS A 628 -0.96 -31.03 14.66
C LYS A 628 0.52 -31.45 14.65
N GLU A 629 1.29 -31.08 13.62
CA GLU A 629 2.73 -31.32 13.55
C GLU A 629 3.48 -30.54 14.65
N LYS A 630 3.16 -29.26 14.83
CA LYS A 630 3.72 -28.43 15.91
C LYS A 630 3.33 -28.96 17.29
N HIS A 631 2.10 -29.44 17.44
CA HIS A 631 1.68 -30.11 18.68
C HIS A 631 2.44 -31.41 18.91
N ALA A 632 2.66 -32.23 17.87
CA ALA A 632 3.40 -33.49 17.96
C ALA A 632 4.91 -33.28 18.24
N SER A 633 5.53 -32.26 17.65
CA SER A 633 6.93 -31.90 17.94
C SER A 633 7.09 -31.32 19.35
N ILE A 634 6.07 -30.62 19.86
CA ILE A 634 6.02 -30.15 21.24
C ILE A 634 5.74 -31.30 22.21
N THR A 635 4.75 -32.17 22.01
CA THR A 635 4.40 -33.20 23.02
C THR A 635 5.31 -34.41 22.98
N GLY A 636 5.99 -34.68 21.86
CA GLY A 636 6.77 -35.90 21.65
C GLY A 636 5.89 -37.15 21.45
N GLU A 637 4.55 -36.98 21.44
CA GLU A 637 3.61 -38.04 21.14
C GLU A 637 3.49 -38.18 19.62
N THR A 638 3.77 -39.38 19.11
CA THR A 638 3.45 -39.70 17.73
C THR A 638 1.93 -39.61 17.56
N PRO A 639 1.42 -38.91 16.53
CA PRO A 639 -0.02 -38.95 16.26
C PRO A 639 -0.40 -40.40 15.94
N VAL A 640 -1.09 -41.02 16.89
CA VAL A 640 -1.69 -42.35 16.74
C VAL A 640 -2.79 -42.20 15.69
N GLY A 641 -2.42 -42.36 14.43
CA GLY A 641 -3.35 -42.24 13.30
C GLY A 641 -2.72 -42.24 11.90
N SER A 642 -1.45 -41.84 11.73
CA SER A 642 -0.84 -41.74 10.39
C SER A 642 0.19 -42.81 10.05
N VAL A 643 0.54 -43.70 10.98
CA VAL A 643 1.49 -44.80 10.72
C VAL A 643 0.82 -45.99 9.99
N SER A 644 -0.52 -46.06 9.93
CA SER A 644 -1.22 -47.17 9.26
C SER A 644 -1.42 -46.99 7.74
N ALA A 645 -1.19 -45.79 7.18
CA ALA A 645 -1.29 -45.57 5.73
C ALA A 645 0.07 -45.65 5.00
N ALA A 646 1.20 -45.45 5.69
CA ALA A 646 2.53 -45.45 5.08
C ALA A 646 3.30 -46.79 5.26
N ALA A 647 2.98 -47.58 6.29
CA ALA A 647 3.64 -48.88 6.52
C ALA A 647 2.85 -50.09 5.99
N GLY A 648 1.60 -49.92 5.58
CA GLY A 648 0.72 -51.00 5.12
C GLY A 648 0.88 -51.44 3.66
N ASN A 649 1.63 -50.71 2.84
CA ASN A 649 1.70 -50.97 1.38
C ASN A 649 3.06 -51.47 0.86
N ILE A 650 4.00 -51.81 1.75
CA ILE A 650 5.34 -52.29 1.35
C ILE A 650 5.41 -53.82 1.22
N ASN A 651 4.48 -54.58 1.82
CA ASN A 651 4.57 -56.05 1.86
C ASN A 651 3.70 -56.80 0.85
N ASN A 652 2.91 -56.14 0.00
CA ASN A 652 2.04 -56.81 -0.97
C ASN A 652 2.57 -56.88 -2.42
N SER A 653 3.83 -56.52 -2.66
CA SER A 653 4.44 -56.54 -4.00
C SER A 653 5.51 -57.62 -4.23
N ARG A 654 5.65 -58.61 -3.32
CA ARG A 654 6.65 -59.70 -3.47
C ARG A 654 6.13 -61.05 -3.94
N SER A 655 4.85 -61.18 -4.29
CA SER A 655 4.29 -62.44 -4.80
C SER A 655 3.46 -62.24 -6.07
N ARG A 656 4.15 -61.96 -7.18
CA ARG A 656 3.73 -62.32 -8.56
C ARG A 656 4.87 -61.98 -9.53
N ARG A 657 5.98 -62.70 -9.42
CA ARG A 657 6.88 -62.91 -10.57
C ARG A 657 6.39 -64.15 -11.29
N ASN A 658 5.69 -63.96 -12.41
CA ASN A 658 5.74 -64.87 -13.53
C ASN A 658 5.53 -64.08 -14.83
N SER A 659 6.62 -64.04 -15.60
CA SER A 659 6.69 -63.94 -17.07
C SER A 659 5.88 -62.85 -17.79
N ALA A 660 6.47 -61.67 -17.95
CA ALA A 660 6.39 -60.85 -19.16
C ALA A 660 7.61 -59.91 -19.25
N ALA A 661 8.09 -59.66 -20.46
CA ALA A 661 9.36 -59.03 -20.85
C ALA A 661 9.59 -57.59 -20.30
N PRO A 662 10.85 -57.09 -20.29
CA PRO A 662 11.17 -55.77 -19.76
C PRO A 662 10.85 -54.68 -20.79
N GLY A 663 9.87 -53.84 -20.49
CA GLY A 663 9.54 -52.64 -21.25
C GLY A 663 8.91 -51.57 -20.36
N ASP A 664 9.66 -50.48 -20.17
CA ASP A 664 9.23 -49.13 -19.80
C ASP A 664 8.60 -48.90 -18.40
N SER A 665 9.42 -48.46 -17.45
CA SER A 665 8.95 -47.86 -16.20
C SER A 665 8.55 -46.41 -16.45
N GLY A 666 7.28 -46.20 -16.79
CA GLY A 666 6.71 -44.91 -17.19
C GLY A 666 6.84 -43.80 -16.15
N ARG A 667 7.41 -42.67 -16.59
CA ARG A 667 7.20 -41.34 -15.99
C ARG A 667 5.68 -41.11 -15.92
N LYS A 668 5.10 -40.91 -14.73
CA LYS A 668 3.70 -40.48 -14.61
C LYS A 668 3.55 -39.10 -15.26
N GLY A 669 3.18 -39.07 -16.53
CA GLY A 669 2.86 -37.83 -17.24
C GLY A 669 1.64 -37.14 -16.64
N MET A 670 1.56 -35.81 -16.80
CA MET A 670 0.36 -35.03 -16.48
C MET A 670 -0.84 -35.56 -17.28
N VAL A 671 -2.05 -35.52 -16.68
CA VAL A 671 -3.29 -36.01 -17.34
C VAL A 671 -3.58 -35.28 -18.64
N LEU A 672 -3.23 -33.99 -18.73
CA LEU A 672 -3.36 -33.20 -19.95
C LEU A 672 -2.01 -33.13 -20.68
N PRO A 673 -1.94 -33.59 -21.94
CA PRO A 673 -0.73 -33.44 -22.74
C PRO A 673 -0.47 -31.97 -23.07
N PHE A 674 0.80 -31.59 -23.17
CA PHE A 674 1.23 -30.29 -23.70
C PHE A 674 2.37 -30.50 -24.71
N ALA A 675 2.52 -29.58 -25.66
CA ALA A 675 3.64 -29.58 -26.59
C ALA A 675 4.83 -28.79 -26.00
N PRO A 676 6.02 -29.37 -25.83
CA PRO A 676 7.22 -28.62 -25.44
C PRO A 676 7.59 -27.60 -26.52
N LEU A 677 7.74 -26.31 -26.16
CA LEU A 677 8.01 -25.23 -27.11
C LEU A 677 9.23 -24.40 -26.72
N ALA A 678 10.15 -24.18 -27.67
CA ALA A 678 11.30 -23.30 -27.49
C ALA A 678 10.97 -21.85 -27.88
N VAL A 679 11.63 -20.89 -27.23
CA VAL A 679 11.58 -19.46 -27.56
C VAL A 679 12.96 -19.05 -28.07
N ALA A 680 13.05 -18.36 -29.21
CA ALA A 680 14.27 -17.75 -29.70
C ALA A 680 14.03 -16.28 -30.03
N PHE A 681 15.01 -15.44 -29.74
CA PHE A 681 14.94 -14.00 -30.02
C PHE A 681 16.31 -13.50 -30.47
N ASN A 682 16.31 -12.56 -31.41
CA ASN A 682 17.53 -12.08 -32.04
C ASN A 682 17.55 -10.55 -32.14
N ASN A 683 18.67 -9.95 -31.74
CA ASN A 683 18.93 -8.50 -31.77
C ASN A 683 17.77 -7.66 -31.20
N MET A 684 17.24 -8.06 -30.05
CA MET A 684 16.14 -7.37 -29.38
C MET A 684 16.58 -6.02 -28.82
N ARG A 685 15.93 -4.96 -29.27
CA ARG A 685 16.11 -3.59 -28.76
C ARG A 685 14.80 -3.06 -28.21
N TYR A 686 14.90 -2.33 -27.10
CA TYR A 686 13.76 -1.66 -26.49
C TYR A 686 14.14 -0.26 -26.07
N SER A 687 13.38 0.72 -26.54
CA SER A 687 13.57 2.13 -26.20
C SER A 687 12.29 2.78 -25.71
N VAL A 688 12.44 3.75 -24.82
CA VAL A 688 11.34 4.59 -24.28
C VAL A 688 11.66 6.06 -24.53
N ASP A 689 10.64 6.91 -24.60
CA ASP A 689 10.86 8.34 -24.71
C ASP A 689 11.61 8.87 -23.47
N MET A 690 12.53 9.82 -23.66
CA MET A 690 13.34 10.35 -22.56
C MET A 690 12.45 11.01 -21.48
N PRO A 691 12.61 10.64 -20.19
CA PRO A 691 11.89 11.27 -19.09
C PRO A 691 12.14 12.77 -19.02
N ALA A 692 11.09 13.56 -18.71
CA ALA A 692 11.18 15.01 -18.63
C ALA A 692 12.24 15.51 -17.61
N GLU A 693 12.44 14.75 -16.54
CA GLU A 693 13.44 15.01 -15.49
C GLU A 693 14.88 14.90 -16.03
N MET A 694 15.16 13.91 -16.88
CA MET A 694 16.49 13.73 -17.49
C MET A 694 16.74 14.71 -18.65
N LYS A 695 15.70 15.07 -19.42
CA LYS A 695 15.80 16.16 -20.40
C LYS A 695 16.15 17.50 -19.72
N ALA A 696 15.59 17.76 -18.53
CA ALA A 696 15.92 18.95 -17.75
C ALA A 696 17.37 18.96 -17.23
N GLN A 697 18.03 17.79 -17.14
CA GLN A 697 19.44 17.64 -16.78
C GLN A 697 20.40 17.76 -18.00
N GLY A 698 19.88 18.09 -19.18
CA GLY A 698 20.69 18.41 -20.37
C GLY A 698 21.04 17.23 -21.28
N VAL A 699 20.27 16.14 -21.23
CA VAL A 699 20.45 15.01 -22.16
C VAL A 699 19.72 15.31 -23.48
N ASP A 700 20.48 15.45 -24.58
CA ASP A 700 19.98 15.81 -25.92
C ASP A 700 19.32 14.65 -26.69
N GLU A 701 19.41 13.42 -26.20
CA GLU A 701 18.76 12.27 -26.84
C GLU A 701 17.24 12.30 -26.65
N ASP A 702 16.48 11.89 -27.66
CA ASP A 702 15.02 11.82 -27.56
C ASP A 702 14.50 10.50 -26.95
N ARG A 703 15.31 9.44 -27.00
CA ARG A 703 14.93 8.09 -26.55
C ARG A 703 15.99 7.48 -25.65
N LEU A 704 15.56 6.92 -24.53
CA LEU A 704 16.38 6.11 -23.65
C LEU A 704 16.35 4.65 -24.13
N LEU A 705 17.51 4.13 -24.55
CA LEU A 705 17.67 2.74 -24.94
C LEU A 705 17.92 1.87 -23.71
N LEU A 706 17.02 0.94 -23.43
CA LEU A 706 17.09 0.05 -22.26
C LEU A 706 17.63 -1.34 -22.58
N LEU A 707 17.45 -1.83 -23.82
CA LEU A 707 18.02 -3.09 -24.32
C LEU A 707 18.80 -2.81 -25.61
N LYS A 708 20.06 -3.25 -25.68
CA LYS A 708 21.01 -2.91 -26.75
C LYS A 708 21.30 -4.10 -27.69
N GLY A 709 20.26 -4.74 -28.22
CA GLY A 709 20.41 -5.81 -29.22
C GLY A 709 20.70 -7.18 -28.60
N VAL A 710 19.88 -7.57 -27.62
CA VAL A 710 20.03 -8.81 -26.85
C VAL A 710 19.54 -10.02 -27.67
N SER A 711 20.27 -11.13 -27.63
CA SER A 711 19.98 -12.34 -28.41
C SER A 711 20.07 -13.60 -27.55
N GLY A 712 19.13 -14.52 -27.72
CA GLY A 712 19.09 -15.72 -26.89
C GLY A 712 18.02 -16.73 -27.28
N SER A 713 18.03 -17.87 -26.59
CA SER A 713 17.01 -18.90 -26.73
C SER A 713 16.73 -19.62 -25.41
N PHE A 714 15.47 -20.01 -25.21
CA PHE A 714 15.03 -20.82 -24.07
C PHE A 714 14.45 -22.14 -24.58
N LYS A 715 14.93 -23.25 -24.02
CA LYS A 715 14.63 -24.61 -24.51
C LYS A 715 13.69 -25.37 -23.56
N PRO A 716 12.90 -26.32 -24.07
CA PRO A 716 12.06 -27.15 -23.22
C PRO A 716 12.86 -28.10 -22.32
N GLY A 717 12.40 -28.29 -21.08
CA GLY A 717 13.06 -29.14 -20.10
C GLY A 717 14.33 -28.54 -19.49
N VAL A 718 14.62 -27.28 -19.81
CA VAL A 718 15.77 -26.52 -19.29
C VAL A 718 15.24 -25.40 -18.40
N LEU A 719 15.79 -25.30 -17.19
CA LEU A 719 15.53 -24.21 -16.26
C LEU A 719 16.59 -23.12 -16.46
N THR A 720 16.19 -21.98 -17.03
CA THR A 720 17.11 -20.87 -17.32
C THR A 720 16.98 -19.76 -16.26
N ALA A 721 18.10 -19.37 -15.66
CA ALA A 721 18.20 -18.19 -14.78
C ALA A 721 18.49 -16.93 -15.60
N LEU A 722 17.68 -15.89 -15.44
CA LEU A 722 17.95 -14.54 -15.96
C LEU A 722 18.48 -13.67 -14.82
N MET A 723 19.78 -13.39 -14.82
CA MET A 723 20.48 -12.68 -13.75
C MET A 723 21.18 -11.42 -14.26
N GLY A 724 21.57 -10.56 -13.32
CA GLY A 724 22.23 -9.29 -13.61
C GLY A 724 21.92 -8.26 -12.52
N VAL A 725 22.69 -7.18 -12.47
CA VAL A 725 22.49 -6.10 -11.49
C VAL A 725 21.12 -5.41 -11.65
N SER A 726 20.68 -4.70 -10.60
CA SER A 726 19.49 -3.85 -10.67
C SER A 726 19.65 -2.81 -11.78
N GLY A 727 18.62 -2.66 -12.64
CA GLY A 727 18.69 -1.75 -13.79
C GLY A 727 19.35 -2.34 -15.05
N ALA A 728 19.74 -3.61 -15.08
CA ALA A 728 20.25 -4.29 -16.28
C ALA A 728 19.19 -4.54 -17.38
N GLY A 729 17.90 -4.32 -17.10
CA GLY A 729 16.82 -4.55 -18.07
C GLY A 729 16.21 -5.96 -18.05
N LYS A 730 16.46 -6.77 -17.01
CA LYS A 730 15.93 -8.15 -16.87
C LYS A 730 14.40 -8.24 -17.01
N THR A 731 13.66 -7.53 -16.16
CA THR A 731 12.19 -7.47 -16.22
C THR A 731 11.72 -6.86 -17.52
N THR A 732 12.46 -5.89 -18.08
CA THR A 732 12.15 -5.29 -19.39
C THR A 732 12.23 -6.33 -20.51
N LEU A 733 13.30 -7.14 -20.55
CA LEU A 733 13.45 -8.24 -21.50
C LEU A 733 12.32 -9.27 -21.33
N MET A 734 12.05 -9.68 -20.10
CA MET A 734 10.98 -10.65 -19.81
C MET A 734 9.60 -10.13 -20.23
N ASP A 735 9.28 -8.86 -19.94
CA ASP A 735 8.03 -8.22 -20.36
C ASP A 735 7.90 -8.12 -21.88
N VAL A 736 9.00 -7.83 -22.59
CA VAL A 736 9.02 -7.76 -24.06
C VAL A 736 8.79 -9.15 -24.67
N LEU A 737 9.48 -10.17 -24.14
CA LEU A 737 9.31 -11.56 -24.58
C LEU A 737 7.92 -12.12 -24.25
N ALA A 738 7.36 -11.75 -23.10
CA ALA A 738 5.98 -12.08 -22.74
C ALA A 738 4.94 -11.25 -23.51
N GLY A 739 5.36 -10.12 -24.11
CA GLY A 739 4.48 -9.20 -24.83
C GLY A 739 3.54 -8.39 -23.93
N ARG A 740 4.04 -8.02 -22.75
CA ARG A 740 3.30 -7.26 -21.72
C ARG A 740 3.58 -5.76 -21.75
N LYS A 741 4.59 -5.30 -22.51
CA LYS A 741 4.86 -3.86 -22.67
C LYS A 741 3.75 -3.18 -23.45
N THR A 742 3.15 -2.16 -22.84
CA THR A 742 2.06 -1.35 -23.43
C THR A 742 2.54 -0.09 -24.14
N GLY A 743 3.83 0.25 -24.02
CA GLY A 743 4.47 1.40 -24.65
C GLY A 743 5.96 1.17 -24.89
N GLY A 744 6.61 2.14 -25.53
CA GLY A 744 7.98 2.04 -26.02
C GLY A 744 8.07 1.36 -27.39
N TYR A 745 9.26 1.40 -27.98
CA TYR A 745 9.54 0.85 -29.31
C TYR A 745 10.31 -0.46 -29.16
N ILE A 746 9.78 -1.54 -29.75
CA ILE A 746 10.40 -2.87 -29.76
C ILE A 746 10.93 -3.13 -31.18
N GLU A 747 12.21 -3.45 -31.29
CA GLU A 747 12.87 -3.87 -32.53
C GLU A 747 13.53 -5.25 -32.31
N GLY A 748 13.67 -6.03 -33.38
CA GLY A 748 14.21 -7.40 -33.33
C GLY A 748 13.14 -8.46 -33.61
N ASP A 749 13.59 -9.71 -33.69
CA ASP A 749 12.75 -10.85 -34.09
C ASP A 749 12.53 -11.81 -32.92
N ILE A 750 11.30 -12.29 -32.74
CA ILE A 750 10.95 -13.32 -31.76
C ILE A 750 10.26 -14.49 -32.46
N SER A 751 10.80 -15.69 -32.31
CA SER A 751 10.26 -16.94 -32.85
C SER A 751 9.93 -17.94 -31.74
N ILE A 752 8.87 -18.72 -31.94
CA ILE A 752 8.42 -19.80 -31.08
C ILE A 752 8.52 -21.10 -31.89
N SER A 753 9.51 -21.93 -31.57
CA SER A 753 9.75 -23.22 -32.23
C SER A 753 9.75 -23.14 -33.77
N GLY A 754 10.41 -22.12 -34.32
CA GLY A 754 10.57 -21.91 -35.75
C GLY A 754 9.52 -21.02 -36.43
N TYR A 755 8.48 -20.58 -35.71
CA TYR A 755 7.43 -19.70 -36.24
C TYR A 755 7.46 -18.32 -35.59
N PRO A 756 7.14 -17.23 -36.30
CA PRO A 756 7.03 -15.90 -35.70
C PRO A 756 6.02 -15.84 -34.56
N LYS A 757 6.36 -15.14 -33.46
CA LYS A 757 5.47 -15.00 -32.30
C LYS A 757 4.20 -14.22 -32.65
N LYS A 758 3.04 -14.86 -32.56
CA LYS A 758 1.72 -14.21 -32.64
C LYS A 758 1.30 -13.68 -31.27
N GLN A 759 1.35 -12.35 -31.11
CA GLN A 759 1.12 -11.70 -29.80
C GLN A 759 -0.27 -11.97 -29.21
N GLU A 760 -1.32 -12.00 -30.04
CA GLU A 760 -2.71 -12.14 -29.57
C GLU A 760 -2.96 -13.49 -28.87
N THR A 761 -2.38 -14.57 -29.40
CA THR A 761 -2.63 -15.93 -28.91
C THR A 761 -1.52 -16.46 -28.00
N PHE A 762 -0.43 -15.70 -27.83
CA PHE A 762 0.74 -16.13 -27.05
C PHE A 762 0.42 -16.44 -25.59
N ALA A 763 -0.52 -15.71 -24.97
CA ALA A 763 -0.96 -15.95 -23.59
C ALA A 763 -1.66 -17.31 -23.37
N ARG A 764 -2.03 -18.03 -24.44
CA ARG A 764 -2.61 -19.38 -24.37
C ARG A 764 -1.56 -20.46 -24.17
N ILE A 765 -0.32 -20.22 -24.58
CA ILE A 765 0.80 -21.17 -24.49
C ILE A 765 1.85 -20.75 -23.45
N SER A 766 1.71 -19.54 -22.90
CA SER A 766 2.62 -18.97 -21.90
C SER A 766 1.93 -18.68 -20.57
N GLY A 767 2.64 -18.94 -19.47
CA GLY A 767 2.30 -18.47 -18.13
C GLY A 767 3.27 -17.37 -17.69
N TYR A 768 2.80 -16.40 -16.90
CA TYR A 768 3.64 -15.34 -16.34
C TYR A 768 3.35 -15.15 -14.86
N CYS A 769 4.29 -15.54 -14.00
CA CYS A 769 4.22 -15.27 -12.58
C CYS A 769 4.83 -13.89 -12.29
N GLU A 770 4.00 -12.95 -11.85
CA GLU A 770 4.45 -11.60 -11.49
C GLU A 770 5.23 -11.58 -10.16
N GLN A 771 6.02 -10.52 -9.96
CA GLN A 771 6.71 -10.28 -8.69
C GLN A 771 5.70 -10.10 -7.54
N ASN A 772 4.65 -9.31 -7.76
CA ASN A 772 3.58 -9.07 -6.78
C ASN A 772 2.45 -10.10 -6.94
N ASP A 773 2.18 -10.85 -5.89
CA ASP A 773 1.16 -11.90 -5.89
C ASP A 773 -0.26 -11.33 -5.69
N ILE A 774 -0.89 -10.89 -6.77
CA ILE A 774 -2.24 -10.30 -6.76
C ILE A 774 -3.28 -11.38 -7.04
N HIS A 775 -4.18 -11.61 -6.07
CA HIS A 775 -5.29 -12.57 -6.15
C HIS A 775 -6.53 -11.99 -5.46
N SER A 776 -7.72 -12.50 -5.78
CA SER A 776 -8.96 -12.08 -5.10
C SER A 776 -8.96 -12.56 -3.65
N PRO A 777 -9.19 -11.67 -2.65
CA PRO A 777 -8.97 -11.99 -1.25
C PRO A 777 -10.00 -12.93 -0.63
N ASN A 778 -11.23 -12.99 -1.19
CA ASN A 778 -12.36 -13.71 -0.60
C ASN A 778 -12.58 -15.11 -1.21
N VAL A 779 -11.66 -15.57 -2.06
CA VAL A 779 -11.70 -16.87 -2.74
C VAL A 779 -10.69 -17.81 -2.06
N THR A 780 -10.93 -19.12 -2.11
CA THR A 780 -9.99 -20.13 -1.59
C THR A 780 -8.90 -20.48 -2.61
N VAL A 781 -7.86 -21.19 -2.16
CA VAL A 781 -6.81 -21.74 -3.03
C VAL A 781 -7.43 -22.60 -4.14
N TYR A 782 -8.26 -23.59 -3.80
CA TYR A 782 -8.87 -24.49 -4.78
C TYR A 782 -9.76 -23.76 -5.78
N GLU A 783 -10.61 -22.84 -5.30
CA GLU A 783 -11.51 -22.07 -6.17
C GLU A 783 -10.76 -21.14 -7.13
N SER A 784 -9.60 -20.59 -6.70
CA SER A 784 -8.73 -19.80 -7.56
C SER A 784 -8.18 -20.64 -8.71
N LEU A 785 -7.80 -21.89 -8.44
CA LEU A 785 -7.38 -22.85 -9.47
C LEU A 785 -8.53 -23.26 -10.38
N VAL A 786 -9.71 -23.57 -9.83
CA VAL A 786 -10.91 -23.89 -10.61
C VAL A 786 -11.28 -22.76 -11.56
N TYR A 787 -11.22 -21.52 -11.08
CA TYR A 787 -11.50 -20.33 -11.89
C TYR A 787 -10.51 -20.18 -13.05
N SER A 788 -9.21 -20.32 -12.78
CA SER A 788 -8.16 -20.30 -13.82
C SER A 788 -8.35 -21.42 -14.84
N ALA A 789 -8.57 -22.65 -14.36
CA ALA A 789 -8.79 -23.84 -15.19
C ALA A 789 -9.98 -23.64 -16.13
N TRP A 790 -11.09 -23.13 -15.60
CA TRP A 790 -12.32 -22.96 -16.36
C TRP A 790 -12.14 -22.00 -17.52
N LEU A 791 -11.39 -20.92 -17.33
CA LEU A 791 -11.23 -19.86 -18.33
C LEU A 791 -10.10 -20.11 -19.34
N ARG A 792 -9.00 -20.75 -18.91
CA ARG A 792 -7.79 -20.92 -19.73
C ARG A 792 -7.71 -22.27 -20.42
N LEU A 793 -8.29 -23.33 -19.86
CA LEU A 793 -8.30 -24.63 -20.54
C LEU A 793 -9.28 -24.64 -21.73
N PRO A 794 -8.98 -25.44 -22.77
CA PRO A 794 -9.87 -25.66 -23.90
C PRO A 794 -11.26 -26.21 -23.50
N SER A 795 -12.29 -25.91 -24.29
CA SER A 795 -13.68 -26.30 -24.01
C SER A 795 -13.97 -27.81 -24.19
N ASP A 796 -13.11 -28.51 -24.92
CA ASP A 796 -13.10 -29.96 -25.11
C ASP A 796 -12.63 -30.75 -23.87
N VAL A 797 -12.03 -30.08 -22.88
CA VAL A 797 -11.62 -30.74 -21.63
C VAL A 797 -12.82 -30.92 -20.69
N GLU A 798 -13.19 -32.18 -20.47
CA GLU A 798 -14.26 -32.58 -19.55
C GLU A 798 -14.02 -32.09 -18.11
N SER A 799 -15.11 -31.88 -17.36
CA SER A 799 -15.03 -31.36 -16.00
C SER A 799 -14.32 -32.31 -15.03
N GLU A 800 -14.40 -33.63 -15.22
CA GLU A 800 -13.70 -34.60 -14.36
C GLU A 800 -12.20 -34.56 -14.61
N THR A 801 -11.77 -34.59 -15.87
CA THR A 801 -10.38 -34.43 -16.28
C THR A 801 -9.79 -33.12 -15.76
N ARG A 802 -10.57 -32.03 -15.81
CA ARG A 802 -10.18 -30.73 -15.23
C ARG A 802 -9.94 -30.79 -13.73
N LYS A 803 -10.83 -31.45 -12.98
CA LYS A 803 -10.66 -31.62 -11.52
C LYS A 803 -9.43 -32.47 -11.22
N MET A 804 -9.25 -33.60 -11.90
CA MET A 804 -8.06 -34.44 -11.76
C MET A 804 -6.77 -33.66 -12.04
N PHE A 805 -6.77 -32.83 -13.08
CA PHE A 805 -5.64 -31.97 -13.41
C PHE A 805 -5.35 -30.93 -12.31
N ILE A 806 -6.38 -30.30 -11.73
CA ILE A 806 -6.21 -29.38 -10.61
C ILE A 806 -5.60 -30.09 -9.39
N GLU A 807 -6.07 -31.30 -9.06
CA GLU A 807 -5.48 -32.10 -7.96
C GLU A 807 -4.00 -32.41 -8.23
N GLN A 808 -3.64 -32.77 -9.46
CA GLN A 808 -2.24 -32.99 -9.84
C GLN A 808 -1.39 -31.74 -9.71
N VAL A 809 -1.90 -30.57 -10.10
CA VAL A 809 -1.17 -29.30 -9.94
C VAL A 809 -1.03 -28.93 -8.47
N MET A 810 -2.06 -29.14 -7.63
CA MET A 810 -1.95 -28.92 -6.19
C MET A 810 -0.93 -29.86 -5.53
N GLU A 811 -0.84 -31.11 -6.00
CA GLU A 811 0.19 -32.06 -5.56
C GLU A 811 1.58 -31.62 -5.99
N LEU A 812 1.76 -31.20 -7.25
CA LEU A 812 3.03 -30.72 -7.81
C LEU A 812 3.60 -29.52 -7.04
N VAL A 813 2.73 -28.62 -6.58
CA VAL A 813 3.08 -27.39 -5.85
C VAL A 813 2.91 -27.54 -4.32
N GLU A 814 2.61 -28.75 -3.83
CA GLU A 814 2.44 -29.06 -2.40
C GLU A 814 1.38 -28.18 -1.66
N LEU A 815 0.28 -27.83 -2.32
CA LEU A 815 -0.79 -26.97 -1.78
C LEU A 815 -2.00 -27.72 -1.18
N ASN A 816 -1.98 -29.06 -1.16
CA ASN A 816 -3.11 -29.88 -0.72
C ASN A 816 -3.63 -29.56 0.69
N THR A 817 -2.75 -29.18 1.63
CA THR A 817 -3.13 -28.84 3.01
C THR A 817 -3.81 -27.47 3.14
N LEU A 818 -3.71 -26.63 2.10
CA LEU A 818 -4.25 -25.27 2.06
C LEU A 818 -5.44 -25.12 1.11
N ARG A 819 -5.99 -26.25 0.64
CA ARG A 819 -7.07 -26.32 -0.35
C ARG A 819 -8.21 -25.31 -0.09
N ASP A 820 -8.72 -25.30 1.14
CA ASP A 820 -9.88 -24.49 1.55
C ASP A 820 -9.50 -23.19 2.28
N ALA A 821 -8.21 -22.87 2.35
CA ALA A 821 -7.74 -21.64 2.97
C ALA A 821 -8.09 -20.42 2.11
N LEU A 822 -8.58 -19.35 2.74
CA LEU A 822 -8.84 -18.07 2.06
C LEU A 822 -7.53 -17.36 1.71
N VAL A 823 -7.47 -16.81 0.50
CA VAL A 823 -6.28 -16.14 0.00
C VAL A 823 -5.94 -14.88 0.80
N GLY A 824 -6.94 -14.04 1.10
CA GLY A 824 -6.77 -12.80 1.88
C GLY A 824 -5.96 -11.69 1.19
N LEU A 825 -5.87 -10.53 1.84
CA LEU A 825 -5.14 -9.36 1.37
C LEU A 825 -3.63 -9.46 1.68
N PRO A 826 -2.74 -9.13 0.72
CA PRO A 826 -1.29 -9.19 0.92
C PRO A 826 -0.82 -8.42 2.17
N GLY A 827 -0.02 -9.07 3.02
CA GLY A 827 0.56 -8.47 4.23
C GLY A 827 -0.43 -8.17 5.36
N VAL A 828 -1.72 -8.45 5.19
CA VAL A 828 -2.76 -8.18 6.20
C VAL A 828 -3.36 -9.47 6.75
N ASN A 829 -3.84 -10.37 5.90
CA ASN A 829 -4.51 -11.60 6.31
C ASN A 829 -4.48 -12.70 5.22
N GLY A 830 -4.84 -13.93 5.61
CA GLY A 830 -4.93 -15.07 4.69
C GLY A 830 -3.63 -15.86 4.58
N LEU A 831 -3.21 -16.14 3.34
CA LEU A 831 -2.01 -16.92 3.02
C LEU A 831 -0.72 -16.16 3.32
N SER A 832 0.32 -16.89 3.75
CA SER A 832 1.69 -16.37 3.86
C SER A 832 2.26 -16.00 2.48
N THR A 833 3.37 -15.25 2.45
CA THR A 833 4.06 -14.87 1.20
C THR A 833 4.46 -16.09 0.38
N GLU A 834 5.06 -17.09 1.03
CA GLU A 834 5.44 -18.38 0.46
C GLU A 834 4.25 -19.13 -0.17
N GLN A 835 3.17 -19.30 0.60
CA GLN A 835 1.97 -20.01 0.16
C GLN A 835 1.29 -19.29 -1.00
N ARG A 836 1.28 -17.96 -0.96
CA ARG A 836 0.71 -17.12 -2.02
C ARG A 836 1.54 -17.19 -3.30
N LYS A 837 2.87 -17.24 -3.21
CA LYS A 837 3.75 -17.40 -4.37
C LYS A 837 3.55 -18.76 -5.04
N ARG A 838 3.43 -19.82 -4.24
CA ARG A 838 3.01 -21.15 -4.71
C ARG A 838 1.64 -21.13 -5.38
N LEU A 839 0.66 -20.44 -4.80
CA LEU A 839 -0.64 -20.25 -5.44
C LEU A 839 -0.52 -19.52 -6.79
N THR A 840 0.31 -18.48 -6.90
CA THR A 840 0.58 -17.80 -8.18
C THR A 840 1.12 -18.77 -9.23
N ILE A 841 2.12 -19.58 -8.87
CA ILE A 841 2.68 -20.62 -9.75
C ILE A 841 1.58 -21.62 -10.16
N ALA A 842 0.81 -22.12 -9.20
CA ALA A 842 -0.27 -23.08 -9.47
C ALA A 842 -1.36 -22.50 -10.40
N VAL A 843 -1.76 -21.24 -10.21
CA VAL A 843 -2.77 -20.57 -11.06
C VAL A 843 -2.32 -20.47 -12.51
N GLU A 844 -1.03 -20.21 -12.75
CA GLU A 844 -0.46 -20.17 -14.10
C GLU A 844 -0.28 -21.59 -14.68
N LEU A 845 0.11 -22.59 -13.86
CA LEU A 845 0.28 -23.98 -14.28
C LEU A 845 -1.02 -24.67 -14.69
N VAL A 846 -2.12 -24.31 -14.05
CA VAL A 846 -3.45 -24.86 -14.35
C VAL A 846 -3.92 -24.51 -15.78
N ALA A 847 -3.31 -23.52 -16.43
CA ALA A 847 -3.54 -23.24 -17.85
C ALA A 847 -2.88 -24.27 -18.80
N ASN A 848 -2.13 -25.23 -18.25
CA ASN A 848 -1.28 -26.16 -18.98
C ASN A 848 -0.30 -25.47 -19.98
N PRO A 849 0.43 -24.42 -19.57
CA PRO A 849 1.32 -23.68 -20.47
C PRO A 849 2.55 -24.50 -20.86
N SER A 850 3.11 -24.23 -22.04
CA SER A 850 4.36 -24.82 -22.51
C SER A 850 5.59 -23.99 -22.11
N ILE A 851 5.40 -22.68 -21.99
CA ILE A 851 6.43 -21.70 -21.63
C ILE A 851 6.00 -20.99 -20.34
N ILE A 852 6.89 -20.84 -19.37
CA ILE A 852 6.59 -20.14 -18.11
C ILE A 852 7.68 -19.12 -17.83
N PHE A 853 7.26 -17.87 -17.66
CA PHE A 853 8.09 -16.79 -17.17
C PHE A 853 7.81 -16.59 -15.68
N MET A 854 8.84 -16.58 -14.85
CA MET A 854 8.72 -16.32 -13.42
C MET A 854 9.56 -15.11 -13.03
N ASP A 855 8.89 -14.03 -12.62
CA ASP A 855 9.57 -12.83 -12.18
C ASP A 855 9.83 -12.89 -10.67
N GLU A 856 11.10 -13.10 -10.31
CA GLU A 856 11.62 -13.25 -8.96
C GLU A 856 10.80 -14.21 -8.09
N PRO A 857 10.81 -15.53 -8.39
CA PRO A 857 10.02 -16.52 -7.65
C PRO A 857 10.43 -16.64 -6.18
N THR A 858 11.66 -16.26 -5.81
CA THR A 858 12.22 -16.36 -4.46
C THR A 858 12.19 -15.03 -3.68
N SER A 859 11.62 -13.96 -4.24
CA SER A 859 11.64 -12.64 -3.61
C SER A 859 10.79 -12.59 -2.34
N GLY A 860 11.36 -12.08 -1.24
CA GLY A 860 10.66 -11.93 0.04
C GLY A 860 10.36 -13.25 0.76
N LEU A 861 11.05 -14.33 0.40
CA LEU A 861 10.98 -15.65 1.04
C LEU A 861 12.23 -15.93 1.86
N ASP A 862 12.11 -16.80 2.87
CA ASP A 862 13.25 -17.36 3.60
C ASP A 862 13.92 -18.51 2.84
N ALA A 863 15.09 -18.96 3.30
CA ALA A 863 15.87 -19.99 2.61
C ALA A 863 15.03 -21.24 2.34
N ARG A 864 14.29 -21.65 3.37
CA ARG A 864 13.43 -22.82 3.34
C ARG A 864 12.25 -22.64 2.39
N ALA A 865 11.51 -21.53 2.48
CA ALA A 865 10.40 -21.17 1.62
C ALA A 865 10.85 -21.04 0.16
N ALA A 866 12.00 -20.41 -0.08
CA ALA A 866 12.62 -20.29 -1.39
C ALA A 866 13.00 -21.66 -1.94
N ALA A 867 13.58 -22.55 -1.13
CA ALA A 867 13.90 -23.93 -1.53
C ALA A 867 12.63 -24.74 -1.85
N ILE A 868 11.56 -24.60 -1.06
CA ILE A 868 10.25 -25.23 -1.35
C ILE A 868 9.71 -24.71 -2.69
N VAL A 869 9.69 -23.39 -2.90
CA VAL A 869 9.24 -22.81 -4.17
C VAL A 869 10.12 -23.29 -5.32
N MET A 870 11.45 -23.24 -5.22
CA MET A 870 12.36 -23.69 -6.26
C MET A 870 12.25 -25.19 -6.56
N ARG A 871 11.95 -26.01 -5.56
CA ARG A 871 11.59 -27.42 -5.77
C ARG A 871 10.34 -27.56 -6.64
N THR A 872 9.30 -26.76 -6.38
CA THR A 872 8.09 -26.78 -7.23
C THR A 872 8.37 -26.28 -8.65
N VAL A 873 9.29 -25.33 -8.82
CA VAL A 873 9.76 -24.86 -10.13
C VAL A 873 10.54 -25.96 -10.86
N ARG A 874 11.45 -26.66 -10.17
CA ARG A 874 12.21 -27.78 -10.74
C ARG A 874 11.29 -28.92 -11.16
N ASN A 875 10.36 -29.32 -10.29
CA ASN A 875 9.32 -30.31 -10.61
C ASN A 875 8.52 -29.90 -11.86
N THR A 876 8.25 -28.61 -12.03
CA THR A 876 7.56 -28.07 -13.22
C THR A 876 8.42 -28.21 -14.48
N VAL A 877 9.72 -27.90 -14.41
CA VAL A 877 10.64 -28.05 -15.56
C VAL A 877 10.76 -29.50 -15.98
N ASP A 878 10.86 -30.42 -15.02
CA ASP A 878 11.04 -31.86 -15.24
C ASP A 878 9.87 -32.51 -16.00
N THR A 879 8.72 -31.85 -16.05
CA THR A 879 7.60 -32.25 -16.92
C THR A 879 7.90 -32.06 -18.41
N GLY A 880 8.93 -31.28 -18.78
CA GLY A 880 9.30 -30.94 -20.16
C GLY A 880 8.95 -29.51 -20.60
N ARG A 881 8.63 -28.60 -19.66
CA ARG A 881 8.28 -27.19 -19.96
C ARG A 881 9.51 -26.31 -20.11
N THR A 882 9.37 -25.22 -20.84
CA THR A 882 10.39 -24.16 -20.92
C THR A 882 10.14 -23.17 -19.78
N VAL A 883 11.08 -23.05 -18.84
CA VAL A 883 10.90 -22.17 -17.67
C VAL A 883 12.06 -21.20 -17.56
N VAL A 884 11.74 -19.91 -17.46
CA VAL A 884 12.71 -18.82 -17.31
C VAL A 884 12.39 -18.05 -16.05
N CYS A 885 13.37 -17.91 -15.17
CA CYS A 885 13.20 -17.23 -13.88
C CYS A 885 14.17 -16.05 -13.77
N THR A 886 13.69 -14.86 -13.42
CA THR A 886 14.60 -13.80 -12.96
C THR A 886 14.99 -14.08 -11.51
N ILE A 887 16.28 -13.99 -11.19
CA ILE A 887 16.76 -14.10 -9.80
C ILE A 887 17.82 -13.04 -9.54
N HIS A 888 17.81 -12.47 -8.33
CA HIS A 888 18.69 -11.37 -7.94
C HIS A 888 19.99 -11.85 -7.27
N GLN A 889 19.93 -12.80 -6.33
CA GLN A 889 21.10 -13.51 -5.75
C GLN A 889 20.62 -14.80 -5.04
N PRO A 890 20.78 -15.98 -5.65
CA PRO A 890 20.40 -17.25 -5.04
C PRO A 890 21.48 -17.81 -4.10
N SER A 891 21.08 -18.70 -3.19
CA SER A 891 22.03 -19.59 -2.49
C SER A 891 22.70 -20.56 -3.47
N ILE A 892 23.79 -21.19 -3.04
CA ILE A 892 24.53 -22.17 -3.86
C ILE A 892 23.58 -23.29 -4.31
N ASP A 893 22.81 -23.87 -3.39
CA ASP A 893 21.83 -24.94 -3.67
C ASP A 893 20.79 -24.51 -4.73
N ILE A 894 20.29 -23.27 -4.66
CA ILE A 894 19.31 -22.75 -5.63
C ILE A 894 19.98 -22.43 -6.97
N PHE A 895 21.18 -21.87 -6.94
CA PHE A 895 21.92 -21.51 -8.16
C PHE A 895 22.28 -22.75 -8.98
N GLU A 896 22.76 -23.79 -8.32
CA GLU A 896 23.13 -25.06 -8.95
C GLU A 896 21.92 -25.89 -9.41
N ALA A 897 20.69 -25.52 -9.00
CA ALA A 897 19.47 -26.12 -9.53
C ALA A 897 19.11 -25.63 -10.95
N PHE A 898 19.73 -24.54 -11.42
CA PHE A 898 19.56 -24.03 -12.79
C PHE A 898 20.42 -24.82 -13.77
N ASP A 899 19.89 -25.00 -14.98
CA ASP A 899 20.62 -25.67 -16.06
C ASP A 899 21.44 -24.66 -16.89
N GLU A 900 20.86 -23.47 -17.14
CA GLU A 900 21.46 -22.41 -17.96
C GLU A 900 21.36 -21.04 -17.27
N LEU A 901 22.31 -20.17 -17.57
CA LEU A 901 22.38 -18.79 -17.09
C LEU A 901 22.35 -17.82 -18.27
N PHE A 902 21.50 -16.81 -18.17
CA PHE A 902 21.46 -15.62 -19.01
C PHE A 902 21.83 -14.41 -18.15
N LEU A 903 23.05 -13.91 -18.30
CA LEU A 903 23.60 -12.84 -17.46
C LEU A 903 23.68 -11.52 -18.24
N MET A 904 23.09 -10.47 -17.67
CA MET A 904 23.04 -9.13 -18.23
C MET A 904 23.77 -8.10 -17.35
N LYS A 905 24.47 -7.16 -17.99
CA LYS A 905 25.06 -6.00 -17.30
C LYS A 905 24.17 -4.76 -17.36
N ARG A 906 24.49 -3.77 -16.52
CA ARG A 906 23.83 -2.46 -16.55
C ARG A 906 24.00 -1.84 -17.95
N GLY A 907 22.90 -1.34 -18.51
CA GLY A 907 22.89 -0.82 -19.89
C GLY A 907 22.28 -1.76 -20.93
N GLY A 908 21.79 -2.94 -20.52
CA GLY A 908 20.97 -3.79 -21.39
C GLY A 908 21.76 -4.63 -22.38
N GLU A 909 22.93 -5.11 -21.97
CA GLU A 909 23.82 -5.96 -22.75
C GLU A 909 24.10 -7.29 -22.05
N GLU A 910 24.29 -8.32 -22.84
CA GLU A 910 24.60 -9.70 -22.44
C GLU A 910 26.12 -9.88 -22.25
N ILE A 911 26.49 -10.55 -21.15
CA ILE A 911 27.90 -10.82 -20.81
C ILE A 911 28.22 -12.32 -20.69
N TYR A 912 27.18 -13.14 -20.48
CA TYR A 912 27.29 -14.59 -20.49
C TYR A 912 25.92 -15.21 -20.78
N VAL A 913 25.84 -16.14 -21.72
CA VAL A 913 24.64 -16.95 -21.97
C VAL A 913 25.12 -18.38 -22.21
N GLY A 914 24.82 -19.31 -21.31
CA GLY A 914 25.34 -20.67 -21.42
C GLY A 914 24.97 -21.58 -20.25
N PRO A 915 25.38 -22.87 -20.32
CA PRO A 915 25.16 -23.83 -19.25
C PRO A 915 26.02 -23.51 -18.03
N LEU A 916 25.49 -23.73 -16.82
CA LEU A 916 26.28 -23.54 -15.60
C LEU A 916 27.37 -24.62 -15.44
N GLY A 917 27.09 -25.85 -15.89
CA GLY A 917 27.93 -27.02 -15.65
C GLY A 917 27.74 -27.59 -14.24
N HIS A 918 28.22 -28.81 -14.01
CA HIS A 918 28.15 -29.43 -12.70
C HIS A 918 28.92 -28.58 -11.68
N GLN A 919 28.26 -28.16 -10.59
CA GLN A 919 28.85 -27.27 -9.59
C GLN A 919 29.33 -25.90 -10.14
N SER A 920 28.66 -25.40 -11.19
CA SER A 920 28.98 -24.11 -11.84
C SER A 920 30.36 -24.06 -12.53
N CYS A 921 30.94 -25.21 -12.91
CA CYS A 921 32.30 -25.27 -13.45
C CYS A 921 32.49 -24.49 -14.76
N ASP A 922 31.52 -24.55 -15.67
CA ASP A 922 31.64 -23.94 -17.01
C ASP A 922 31.60 -22.41 -16.92
N LEU A 923 30.77 -21.89 -16.01
CA LEU A 923 30.70 -20.47 -15.67
C LEU A 923 32.01 -19.97 -15.07
N ILE A 924 32.53 -20.68 -14.07
CA ILE A 924 33.77 -20.29 -13.38
C ILE A 924 34.93 -20.29 -14.37
N GLN A 925 35.06 -21.33 -15.19
CA GLN A 925 36.11 -21.43 -16.19
C GLN A 925 36.04 -20.30 -17.23
N TYR A 926 34.83 -19.88 -17.64
CA TYR A 926 34.65 -18.77 -18.57
C TYR A 926 35.19 -17.46 -18.00
N PHE A 927 34.81 -17.09 -16.78
CA PHE A 927 35.23 -15.83 -16.18
C PHE A 927 36.69 -15.85 -15.71
N GLU A 928 37.20 -16.98 -15.22
CA GLU A 928 38.63 -17.14 -14.87
C GLU A 928 39.55 -17.12 -16.11
N GLY A 929 39.00 -17.41 -17.30
CA GLY A 929 39.72 -17.31 -18.56
C GLY A 929 39.94 -15.88 -19.05
N ILE A 930 39.27 -14.89 -18.45
CA ILE A 930 39.42 -13.47 -18.80
C ILE A 930 40.61 -12.89 -18.04
N GLU A 931 41.48 -12.16 -18.73
CA GLU A 931 42.67 -11.57 -18.12
C GLU A 931 42.30 -10.65 -16.94
N HIS A 932 43.10 -10.74 -15.87
CA HIS A 932 42.98 -9.93 -14.65
C HIS A 932 41.74 -10.16 -13.77
N VAL A 933 40.83 -11.08 -14.10
CA VAL A 933 39.73 -11.48 -13.21
C VAL A 933 40.26 -12.32 -12.04
N SER A 934 39.79 -12.03 -10.83
CA SER A 934 40.20 -12.75 -9.62
C SER A 934 39.55 -14.13 -9.52
N LYS A 935 40.35 -15.17 -9.23
CA LYS A 935 39.85 -16.54 -9.05
C LYS A 935 38.87 -16.68 -7.89
N ILE A 936 37.92 -17.60 -8.02
CA ILE A 936 36.94 -17.84 -6.96
C ILE A 936 37.61 -18.47 -5.73
N LYS A 937 37.25 -17.99 -4.53
CA LYS A 937 37.75 -18.56 -3.27
C LYS A 937 37.03 -19.90 -2.98
N PRO A 938 37.69 -20.89 -2.36
CA PRO A 938 37.04 -22.14 -1.96
C PRO A 938 35.84 -21.87 -1.04
N GLY A 939 34.68 -22.47 -1.34
CA GLY A 939 33.44 -22.30 -0.58
C GLY A 939 32.68 -21.00 -0.82
N TYR A 940 33.17 -20.12 -1.72
CA TYR A 940 32.50 -18.88 -2.07
C TYR A 940 31.35 -19.12 -3.05
N ASN A 941 30.24 -18.39 -2.91
CA ASN A 941 29.07 -18.57 -3.76
C ASN A 941 29.37 -18.08 -5.20
N PRO A 942 29.31 -18.95 -6.23
CA PRO A 942 29.59 -18.56 -7.62
C PRO A 942 28.68 -17.43 -8.12
N ALA A 943 27.41 -17.42 -7.69
CA ALA A 943 26.45 -16.40 -8.11
C ALA A 943 26.77 -15.00 -7.56
N THR A 944 27.28 -14.94 -6.33
CA THR A 944 27.74 -13.69 -5.71
C THR A 944 29.02 -13.21 -6.38
N TRP A 945 29.99 -14.12 -6.52
CA TRP A 945 31.28 -13.84 -7.17
C TRP A 945 31.12 -13.26 -8.58
N MET A 946 30.30 -13.89 -9.43
CA MET A 946 30.12 -13.42 -10.81
C MET A 946 29.54 -12.00 -10.87
N LEU A 947 28.63 -11.63 -9.97
CA LEU A 947 28.02 -10.30 -9.94
C LEU A 947 28.99 -9.23 -9.42
N GLU A 948 29.91 -9.60 -8.54
CA GLU A 948 30.96 -8.71 -8.02
C GLU A 948 32.03 -8.42 -9.08
N VAL A 949 32.55 -9.47 -9.74
CA VAL A 949 33.60 -9.33 -10.76
C VAL A 949 33.09 -8.68 -12.05
N THR A 950 31.78 -8.77 -12.33
CA THR A 950 31.15 -8.12 -13.50
C THR A 950 30.52 -6.75 -13.19
N SER A 951 30.82 -6.18 -12.02
CA SER A 951 30.35 -4.85 -11.64
C SER A 951 31.02 -3.75 -12.47
N GLN A 952 30.34 -2.60 -12.64
CA GLN A 952 30.88 -1.47 -13.42
C GLN A 952 32.23 -0.97 -12.88
N ALA A 953 32.37 -0.89 -11.56
CA ALA A 953 33.63 -0.47 -10.94
C ALA A 953 34.78 -1.42 -11.30
N GLN A 954 34.51 -2.74 -11.37
CA GLN A 954 35.51 -3.70 -11.81
C GLN A 954 35.79 -3.63 -13.32
N GLU A 955 34.78 -3.42 -14.18
CA GLU A 955 35.01 -3.14 -15.61
C GLU A 955 35.95 -1.94 -15.80
N ASP A 956 35.73 -0.85 -15.04
CA ASP A 956 36.53 0.37 -15.13
C ASP A 956 37.97 0.16 -14.61
N ILE A 957 38.15 -0.63 -13.54
CA ILE A 957 39.47 -0.98 -12.98
C ILE A 957 40.25 -1.88 -13.93
N LEU A 958 39.58 -2.87 -14.52
CA LEU A 958 40.19 -3.85 -15.42
C LEU A 958 40.42 -3.27 -16.83
N GLY A 959 39.69 -2.21 -17.20
CA GLY A 959 39.72 -1.63 -18.54
C GLY A 959 39.11 -2.55 -19.61
N VAL A 960 38.19 -3.46 -19.22
CA VAL A 960 37.60 -4.49 -20.10
C VAL A 960 36.09 -4.32 -20.18
N SER A 961 35.52 -4.43 -21.38
CA SER A 961 34.07 -4.53 -21.57
C SER A 961 33.66 -5.99 -21.69
N PHE A 962 33.02 -6.55 -20.65
CA PHE A 962 32.59 -7.96 -20.65
C PHE A 962 31.61 -8.29 -21.78
N ALA A 963 30.83 -7.32 -22.25
CA ALA A 963 29.91 -7.49 -23.37
C ALA A 963 30.64 -7.69 -24.71
N GLU A 964 31.78 -7.02 -24.91
CA GLU A 964 32.61 -7.21 -26.11
C GLU A 964 33.35 -8.54 -26.06
N VAL A 965 33.87 -8.92 -24.88
CA VAL A 965 34.48 -10.24 -24.65
C VAL A 965 33.50 -11.35 -25.00
N TYR A 966 32.25 -11.24 -24.53
CA TYR A 966 31.22 -12.21 -24.86
C TYR A 966 30.91 -12.26 -26.35
N LYS A 967 30.70 -11.12 -27.03
CA LYS A 967 30.43 -11.08 -28.48
C LYS A 967 31.55 -11.72 -29.32
N ASN A 968 32.80 -11.63 -28.87
CA ASN A 968 33.95 -12.23 -29.53
C ASN A 968 34.22 -13.69 -29.13
N SER A 969 33.49 -14.22 -28.14
CA SER A 969 33.69 -15.57 -27.61
C SER A 969 33.10 -16.67 -28.51
N ASP A 970 33.66 -17.88 -28.41
CA ASP A 970 33.10 -19.09 -29.03
C ASP A 970 31.67 -19.39 -28.54
N LEU A 971 31.36 -19.02 -27.28
CA LEU A 971 30.05 -19.22 -26.68
C LEU A 971 28.98 -18.41 -27.42
N TYR A 972 29.26 -17.15 -27.76
CA TYR A 972 28.35 -16.31 -28.55
C TYR A 972 28.11 -16.89 -29.94
N GLN A 973 29.16 -17.38 -30.62
CA GLN A 973 29.02 -18.00 -31.93
C GLN A 973 28.12 -19.25 -31.89
N ARG A 974 28.29 -20.11 -30.88
CA ARG A 974 27.44 -21.28 -30.64
C ARG A 974 25.99 -20.91 -30.34
N ASN A 975 25.77 -19.86 -29.56
CA ASN A 975 24.42 -19.37 -29.27
C ASN A 975 23.76 -18.80 -30.53
N GLN A 976 24.50 -18.06 -31.35
CA GLN A 976 23.99 -17.54 -32.62
C GLN A 976 23.63 -18.67 -33.61
N SER A 977 24.41 -19.76 -33.68
CA SER A 977 24.02 -20.93 -34.50
C SER A 977 22.77 -21.60 -33.93
N MET A 978 22.68 -21.77 -32.61
CA MET A 978 21.52 -22.36 -31.94
C MET A 978 20.25 -21.54 -32.16
N ILE A 979 20.32 -20.22 -32.07
CA ILE A 979 19.19 -19.31 -32.33
C ILE A 979 18.70 -19.47 -33.77
N ARG A 980 19.62 -19.57 -34.74
CA ARG A 980 19.27 -19.79 -36.16
C ARG A 980 18.59 -21.14 -36.37
N ASP A 981 19.04 -22.18 -35.69
CA ASP A 981 18.47 -23.53 -35.80
C ASP A 981 17.07 -23.60 -35.17
N ILE A 982 16.89 -23.06 -33.95
CA ILE A 982 15.59 -23.01 -33.26
C ILE A 982 14.59 -22.10 -33.99
N SER A 983 15.07 -21.08 -34.69
CA SER A 983 14.24 -20.18 -35.48
C SER A 983 13.77 -20.78 -36.81
N ARG A 984 14.24 -21.98 -37.20
CA ARG A 984 13.76 -22.69 -38.39
C ARG A 984 12.73 -23.74 -38.01
N ALA A 985 11.58 -23.71 -38.67
CA ALA A 985 10.54 -24.72 -38.48
C ALA A 985 11.02 -26.11 -38.94
N PRO A 986 10.88 -27.17 -38.11
CA PRO A 986 11.16 -28.54 -38.53
C PRO A 986 10.32 -28.98 -39.74
N ALA A 987 10.86 -29.82 -40.61
CA ALA A 987 10.14 -30.31 -41.79
C ALA A 987 8.88 -31.11 -41.37
N GLY A 988 7.70 -30.63 -41.78
CA GLY A 988 6.41 -31.25 -41.45
C GLY A 988 5.75 -30.77 -40.16
N SER A 989 6.36 -29.83 -39.40
CA SER A 989 5.68 -29.20 -38.27
C SER A 989 4.55 -28.27 -38.73
N LYS A 990 3.53 -28.09 -37.89
CA LYS A 990 2.44 -27.13 -38.11
C LYS A 990 2.61 -25.95 -37.16
N ASP A 991 2.35 -24.75 -37.66
CA ASP A 991 2.30 -23.54 -36.83
C ASP A 991 1.19 -23.67 -35.77
N LEU A 992 1.43 -23.08 -34.60
CA LEU A 992 0.46 -23.00 -33.51
C LEU A 992 -0.64 -22.01 -33.92
N TYR A 993 -1.73 -22.55 -34.47
CA TYR A 993 -2.90 -21.77 -34.83
C TYR A 993 -4.00 -21.94 -33.79
N PHE A 994 -4.44 -20.82 -33.21
CA PHE A 994 -5.61 -20.75 -32.36
C PHE A 994 -6.68 -19.90 -33.06
N PRO A 995 -7.93 -20.38 -33.18
CA PRO A 995 -8.98 -19.66 -33.90
C PRO A 995 -9.44 -18.40 -33.16
N THR A 996 -9.28 -18.37 -31.83
CA THR A 996 -9.73 -17.31 -30.94
C THR A 996 -8.61 -16.90 -29.99
N GLN A 997 -8.60 -15.62 -29.63
CA GLN A 997 -7.70 -15.06 -28.61
C GLN A 997 -7.88 -15.76 -27.24
N TYR A 998 -9.13 -16.01 -26.84
CA TYR A 998 -9.49 -16.66 -25.57
C TYR A 998 -9.87 -18.13 -25.77
N SER A 999 -9.62 -18.98 -24.78
CA SER A 999 -9.95 -20.42 -24.83
C SER A 999 -11.46 -20.69 -24.74
N GLN A 1000 -12.20 -19.87 -24.01
CA GLN A 1000 -13.64 -20.04 -23.77
C GLN A 1000 -14.49 -18.99 -24.49
N SER A 1001 -15.75 -19.33 -24.75
CA SER A 1001 -16.73 -18.40 -25.31
C SER A 1001 -17.04 -17.23 -24.36
N SER A 1002 -17.48 -16.09 -24.89
CA SER A 1002 -17.83 -14.92 -24.07
C SER A 1002 -18.94 -15.22 -23.05
N VAL A 1003 -19.89 -16.11 -23.35
CA VAL A 1003 -20.96 -16.50 -22.43
C VAL A 1003 -20.38 -17.30 -21.25
N THR A 1004 -19.50 -18.25 -21.54
CA THR A 1004 -18.81 -19.03 -20.50
C THR A 1004 -17.93 -18.14 -19.63
N GLN A 1005 -17.27 -17.14 -20.23
CA GLN A 1005 -16.51 -16.13 -19.49
C GLN A 1005 -17.42 -15.36 -18.52
N CYS A 1006 -18.59 -14.90 -18.98
CA CYS A 1006 -19.57 -14.21 -18.13
C CYS A 1006 -20.02 -15.07 -16.95
N THR A 1007 -20.31 -16.36 -17.18
CA THR A 1007 -20.74 -17.27 -16.12
C THR A 1007 -19.64 -17.52 -15.09
N ALA A 1008 -18.39 -17.68 -15.52
CA ALA A 1008 -17.26 -17.87 -14.62
C ALA A 1008 -17.01 -16.60 -13.79
N CYS A 1009 -16.99 -15.42 -14.42
CA CYS A 1009 -16.83 -14.15 -13.71
C CYS A 1009 -17.95 -13.94 -12.68
N LEU A 1010 -19.20 -14.22 -13.04
CA LEU A 1010 -20.34 -14.12 -12.11
C LEU A 1010 -20.20 -15.10 -10.93
N TRP A 1011 -19.74 -16.33 -11.17
CA TRP A 1011 -19.49 -17.31 -10.12
C TRP A 1011 -18.42 -16.82 -9.12
N LYS A 1012 -17.29 -16.29 -9.61
CA LYS A 1012 -16.25 -15.70 -8.76
C LYS A 1012 -16.81 -14.54 -7.93
N GLN A 1013 -17.53 -13.62 -8.57
CA GLN A 1013 -18.07 -12.45 -7.89
C GLN A 1013 -19.14 -12.82 -6.85
N HIS A 1014 -19.98 -13.81 -7.13
CA HIS A 1014 -20.95 -14.32 -6.18
C HIS A 1014 -20.28 -14.82 -4.88
N LEU A 1015 -19.23 -15.63 -5.00
CA LEU A 1015 -18.45 -16.10 -3.85
C LEU A 1015 -17.78 -14.96 -3.09
N SER A 1016 -17.15 -14.02 -3.81
CA SER A 1016 -16.46 -12.88 -3.19
C SER A 1016 -17.41 -12.00 -2.40
N TYR A 1017 -18.61 -11.71 -2.95
CA TYR A 1017 -19.63 -10.90 -2.27
C TYR A 1017 -20.23 -11.62 -1.06
N TRP A 1018 -20.51 -12.92 -1.18
CA TRP A 1018 -21.06 -13.72 -0.09
C TRP A 1018 -20.09 -13.81 1.11
N ARG A 1019 -18.80 -13.99 0.84
CA ARG A 1019 -17.75 -14.11 1.87
C ARG A 1019 -17.16 -12.78 2.32
N ASN A 1020 -17.70 -11.65 1.88
CA ASN A 1020 -17.32 -10.32 2.35
C ASN A 1020 -18.37 -9.75 3.32
N PRO A 1021 -18.38 -10.16 4.61
CA PRO A 1021 -19.35 -9.67 5.58
C PRO A 1021 -19.19 -8.17 5.87
N GLN A 1022 -17.96 -7.64 5.75
CA GLN A 1022 -17.69 -6.21 5.96
C GLN A 1022 -18.40 -5.33 4.94
N TYR A 1023 -18.64 -5.84 3.73
CA TYR A 1023 -19.42 -5.15 2.72
C TYR A 1023 -20.90 -5.48 2.84
N THR A 1024 -21.27 -6.75 2.73
CA THR A 1024 -22.66 -7.17 2.58
C THR A 1024 -23.43 -7.03 3.89
N VAL A 1025 -23.00 -7.69 4.97
CA VAL A 1025 -23.71 -7.71 6.26
C VAL A 1025 -23.80 -6.31 6.86
N VAL A 1026 -22.71 -5.55 6.81
CA VAL A 1026 -22.66 -4.16 7.30
C VAL A 1026 -23.65 -3.30 6.52
N ARG A 1027 -23.69 -3.39 5.18
CA ARG A 1027 -24.63 -2.63 4.34
C ARG A 1027 -26.09 -3.01 4.63
N PHE A 1028 -26.41 -4.29 4.82
CA PHE A 1028 -27.76 -4.74 5.22
C PHE A 1028 -28.16 -4.22 6.60
N PHE A 1029 -27.29 -4.38 7.60
CA PHE A 1029 -27.53 -3.93 8.96
C PHE A 1029 -27.77 -2.41 9.01
N PHE A 1030 -26.90 -1.63 8.38
CA PHE A 1030 -27.07 -0.17 8.32
C PHE A 1030 -28.33 0.23 7.54
N SER A 1031 -28.65 -0.45 6.43
CA SER A 1031 -29.89 -0.20 5.69
C SER A 1031 -31.14 -0.41 6.55
N LEU A 1032 -31.15 -1.43 7.41
CA LEU A 1032 -32.23 -1.69 8.36
C LEU A 1032 -32.33 -0.59 9.43
N VAL A 1033 -31.19 -0.21 10.02
CA VAL A 1033 -31.13 0.87 11.02
C VAL A 1033 -31.62 2.19 10.41
N VAL A 1034 -31.17 2.52 9.19
CA VAL A 1034 -31.62 3.71 8.46
C VAL A 1034 -33.12 3.62 8.16
N ALA A 1035 -33.64 2.47 7.71
CA ALA A 1035 -35.07 2.30 7.44
C ALA A 1035 -35.94 2.55 8.68
N LEU A 1036 -35.59 1.96 9.82
CA LEU A 1036 -36.30 2.14 11.08
C LEU A 1036 -36.24 3.60 11.55
N MET A 1037 -35.05 4.20 11.51
CA MET A 1037 -34.88 5.60 11.86
C MET A 1037 -35.70 6.50 10.95
N PHE A 1038 -35.65 6.28 9.63
CA PHE A 1038 -36.42 7.00 8.64
C PHE A 1038 -37.92 6.90 8.91
N GLY A 1039 -38.43 5.68 9.14
CA GLY A 1039 -39.82 5.43 9.47
C GLY A 1039 -40.28 6.10 10.77
N THR A 1040 -39.43 6.15 11.81
CA THR A 1040 -39.78 6.84 13.07
C THR A 1040 -39.73 8.36 12.98
N ILE A 1041 -38.84 8.94 12.16
CA ILE A 1041 -38.76 10.40 11.96
C ILE A 1041 -40.00 10.88 11.19
N PHE A 1042 -40.35 10.20 10.10
CA PHE A 1042 -41.47 10.57 9.22
C PHE A 1042 -42.78 9.83 9.55
N TRP A 1043 -42.96 9.46 10.82
CA TRP A 1043 -44.07 8.61 11.26
C TRP A 1043 -45.45 9.19 10.92
N GLN A 1044 -46.25 8.41 10.17
CA GLN A 1044 -47.61 8.76 9.73
C GLN A 1044 -47.71 10.14 9.06
N LEU A 1045 -46.72 10.47 8.23
CA LEU A 1045 -46.71 11.69 7.44
C LEU A 1045 -47.39 11.52 6.08
N GLY A 1046 -47.32 10.32 5.49
CA GLY A 1046 -47.82 10.06 4.13
C GLY A 1046 -49.34 10.21 3.96
N GLY A 1047 -50.10 10.06 5.04
CA GLY A 1047 -51.55 10.25 5.05
C GLY A 1047 -52.02 11.70 5.24
N LYS A 1048 -51.11 12.67 5.43
CA LYS A 1048 -51.46 14.09 5.59
C LYS A 1048 -51.26 14.81 4.26
N THR A 1049 -52.37 15.23 3.64
CA THR A 1049 -52.37 15.90 2.32
C THR A 1049 -53.12 17.24 2.32
N SER A 1050 -53.64 17.67 3.47
CA SER A 1050 -54.56 18.82 3.54
C SER A 1050 -53.89 20.18 3.37
N ARG A 1051 -52.62 20.31 3.79
CA ARG A 1051 -51.84 21.56 3.68
C ARG A 1051 -50.73 21.43 2.66
N THR A 1052 -50.36 22.56 2.08
CA THR A 1052 -49.20 22.66 1.18
C THR A 1052 -47.90 22.19 1.87
N GLN A 1053 -47.71 22.55 3.13
CA GLN A 1053 -46.56 22.13 3.94
C GLN A 1053 -46.51 20.60 4.15
N ASP A 1054 -47.64 19.92 4.25
CA ASP A 1054 -47.67 18.45 4.43
C ASP A 1054 -47.16 17.74 3.17
N LEU A 1055 -47.53 18.24 1.98
CA LEU A 1055 -47.00 17.75 0.70
C LEU A 1055 -45.48 18.01 0.57
N PHE A 1056 -44.99 19.17 1.01
CA PHE A 1056 -43.55 19.46 1.04
C PHE A 1056 -42.80 18.55 2.02
N ASN A 1057 -43.36 18.27 3.20
CA ASN A 1057 -42.77 17.35 4.16
C ASN A 1057 -42.73 15.91 3.59
N ALA A 1058 -43.81 15.47 2.93
CA ALA A 1058 -43.88 14.15 2.29
C ALA A 1058 -42.88 14.02 1.13
N MET A 1059 -42.78 15.03 0.26
CA MET A 1059 -41.77 15.07 -0.80
C MET A 1059 -40.35 15.17 -0.22
N GLY A 1060 -40.15 15.96 0.83
CA GLY A 1060 -38.88 16.08 1.55
C GLY A 1060 -38.39 14.75 2.10
N SER A 1061 -39.32 13.90 2.56
CA SER A 1061 -39.00 12.53 2.95
C SER A 1061 -38.50 11.71 1.75
N MET A 1062 -39.21 11.70 0.62
CA MET A 1062 -38.79 10.96 -0.58
C MET A 1062 -37.43 11.46 -1.11
N TYR A 1063 -37.23 12.78 -1.12
CA TYR A 1063 -35.96 13.43 -1.48
C TYR A 1063 -34.81 12.98 -0.59
N ALA A 1064 -35.01 12.98 0.74
CA ALA A 1064 -33.99 12.52 1.67
C ALA A 1064 -33.71 11.02 1.50
N ALA A 1065 -34.74 10.19 1.36
CA ALA A 1065 -34.56 8.74 1.14
C ALA A 1065 -33.69 8.46 -0.10
N VAL A 1066 -34.03 9.08 -1.23
CA VAL A 1066 -33.36 8.87 -2.53
C VAL A 1066 -31.90 9.30 -2.50
N LEU A 1067 -31.62 10.53 -2.06
CA LEU A 1067 -30.25 11.05 -2.08
C LEU A 1067 -29.34 10.31 -1.12
N PHE A 1068 -29.79 10.05 0.11
CA PHE A 1068 -28.93 9.50 1.14
C PHE A 1068 -28.66 8.02 0.97
N MET A 1069 -29.69 7.23 0.68
CA MET A 1069 -29.50 5.82 0.38
C MET A 1069 -28.67 5.66 -0.90
N GLY A 1070 -28.92 6.49 -1.92
CA GLY A 1070 -28.14 6.52 -3.15
C GLY A 1070 -26.65 6.79 -2.92
N ILE A 1071 -26.32 7.90 -2.23
CA ILE A 1071 -24.94 8.28 -1.94
C ILE A 1071 -24.23 7.23 -1.07
N SER A 1072 -24.92 6.66 -0.08
CA SER A 1072 -24.38 5.60 0.77
C SER A 1072 -24.00 4.36 -0.07
N TYR A 1073 -24.88 3.95 -0.98
CA TYR A 1073 -24.67 2.76 -1.81
C TYR A 1073 -23.52 2.97 -2.79
N ALA A 1074 -23.53 4.11 -3.49
CA ALA A 1074 -22.47 4.51 -4.40
C ALA A 1074 -21.09 4.61 -3.71
N SER A 1075 -21.03 5.12 -2.49
CA SER A 1075 -19.76 5.26 -1.75
C SER A 1075 -19.25 3.96 -1.13
N SER A 1076 -20.15 3.03 -0.79
CA SER A 1076 -19.78 1.74 -0.20
C SER A 1076 -19.14 0.77 -1.21
N VAL A 1077 -19.58 0.81 -2.47
CA VAL A 1077 -19.13 -0.11 -3.53
C VAL A 1077 -17.76 0.25 -4.12
N GLN A 1078 -17.41 1.54 -4.09
CA GLN A 1078 -16.14 2.05 -4.61
C GLN A 1078 -14.87 1.33 -4.10
N PRO A 1079 -14.66 1.13 -2.79
CA PRO A 1079 -13.47 0.43 -2.30
C PRO A 1079 -13.42 -1.05 -2.71
N VAL A 1080 -14.58 -1.72 -2.82
CA VAL A 1080 -14.64 -3.13 -3.24
C VAL A 1080 -14.23 -3.28 -4.70
N VAL A 1081 -14.77 -2.41 -5.57
CA VAL A 1081 -14.43 -2.40 -7.00
C VAL A 1081 -12.97 -1.98 -7.24
N ALA A 1082 -12.43 -1.08 -6.42
CA ALA A 1082 -11.03 -0.67 -6.54
C ALA A 1082 -10.05 -1.82 -6.29
N VAL A 1083 -10.34 -2.70 -5.30
CA VAL A 1083 -9.54 -3.90 -5.02
C VAL A 1083 -9.69 -4.93 -6.14
N GLU A 1084 -10.91 -5.24 -6.59
CA GLU A 1084 -11.11 -6.21 -7.68
C GLU A 1084 -10.55 -5.72 -9.02
N ARG A 1085 -10.46 -4.40 -9.25
CA ARG A 1085 -9.85 -3.82 -10.45
C ARG A 1085 -8.35 -4.16 -10.58
N THR A 1086 -7.60 -4.21 -9.47
CA THR A 1086 -6.17 -4.58 -9.54
C THR A 1086 -6.00 -6.05 -9.91
N VAL A 1087 -6.88 -6.92 -9.38
CA VAL A 1087 -6.96 -8.34 -9.75
C VAL A 1087 -7.36 -8.49 -11.23
N PHE A 1088 -8.35 -7.72 -11.69
CA PHE A 1088 -8.79 -7.70 -13.09
C PHE A 1088 -7.66 -7.38 -14.05
N TYR A 1089 -6.79 -6.40 -13.75
CA TYR A 1089 -5.67 -6.08 -14.65
C TYR A 1089 -4.70 -7.23 -14.81
N ARG A 1090 -4.42 -7.97 -13.73
CA ARG A 1090 -3.60 -9.19 -13.79
C ARG A 1090 -4.29 -10.28 -14.61
N GLU A 1091 -5.55 -10.61 -14.30
CA GLU A 1091 -6.33 -11.65 -14.98
C GLU A 1091 -6.48 -11.35 -16.49
N ARG A 1092 -6.64 -10.07 -16.86
CA ARG A 1092 -6.68 -9.60 -18.26
C ARG A 1092 -5.31 -9.76 -18.93
N ALA A 1093 -4.21 -9.42 -18.26
CA ALA A 1093 -2.87 -9.58 -18.79
C ALA A 1093 -2.49 -11.06 -19.00
N ALA A 1094 -3.02 -11.97 -18.17
CA ALA A 1094 -2.89 -13.42 -18.33
C ALA A 1094 -3.79 -14.02 -19.43
N GLY A 1095 -4.63 -13.21 -20.08
CA GLY A 1095 -5.51 -13.66 -21.17
C GLY A 1095 -6.67 -14.55 -20.72
N MET A 1096 -7.14 -14.42 -19.47
CA MET A 1096 -8.23 -15.27 -18.95
C MET A 1096 -9.59 -14.97 -19.59
N TYR A 1097 -9.92 -13.69 -19.77
CA TYR A 1097 -11.20 -13.25 -20.32
C TYR A 1097 -11.09 -11.83 -20.90
N SER A 1098 -12.10 -11.43 -21.67
CA SER A 1098 -12.24 -10.07 -22.18
C SER A 1098 -12.85 -9.11 -21.14
N ALA A 1099 -12.65 -7.80 -21.30
CA ALA A 1099 -13.08 -6.82 -20.29
C ALA A 1099 -14.60 -6.80 -20.00
N LEU A 1100 -15.43 -7.12 -20.99
CA LEU A 1100 -16.90 -7.04 -20.86
C LEU A 1100 -17.51 -8.13 -19.97
N PRO A 1101 -17.14 -9.42 -20.07
CA PRO A 1101 -17.54 -10.46 -19.12
C PRO A 1101 -17.31 -10.14 -17.64
N TYR A 1102 -16.16 -9.54 -17.31
CA TYR A 1102 -15.89 -9.08 -15.95
C TYR A 1102 -16.87 -7.98 -15.52
N ALA A 1103 -17.04 -6.96 -16.35
CA ALA A 1103 -17.97 -5.87 -16.07
C ALA A 1103 -19.41 -6.39 -15.91
N PHE A 1104 -19.83 -7.34 -16.76
CA PHE A 1104 -21.13 -8.00 -16.66
C PHE A 1104 -21.29 -8.74 -15.33
N GLY A 1105 -20.32 -9.57 -14.94
CA GLY A 1105 -20.35 -10.28 -13.65
C GLY A 1105 -20.47 -9.32 -12.45
N GLN A 1106 -19.72 -8.21 -12.49
CA GLN A 1106 -19.75 -7.18 -11.46
C GLN A 1106 -21.09 -6.41 -11.40
N VAL A 1107 -21.71 -6.15 -12.55
CA VAL A 1107 -23.00 -5.45 -12.62
C VAL A 1107 -24.15 -6.36 -12.15
N VAL A 1108 -24.13 -7.62 -12.59
CA VAL A 1108 -25.22 -8.58 -12.32
C VAL A 1108 -25.23 -9.05 -10.86
N VAL A 1109 -24.07 -9.20 -10.22
CA VAL A 1109 -24.01 -9.64 -8.82
C VAL A 1109 -24.72 -8.68 -7.86
N GLU A 1110 -24.78 -7.37 -8.17
CA GLU A 1110 -25.47 -6.37 -7.34
C GLU A 1110 -27.00 -6.48 -7.39
N LEU A 1111 -27.57 -6.95 -8.52
CA LEU A 1111 -29.02 -6.99 -8.74
C LEU A 1111 -29.81 -7.67 -7.60
N PRO A 1112 -29.47 -8.90 -7.16
CA PRO A 1112 -30.20 -9.57 -6.08
C PRO A 1112 -30.00 -8.88 -4.72
N TYR A 1113 -28.78 -8.45 -4.40
CA TYR A 1113 -28.49 -7.80 -3.11
C TYR A 1113 -29.23 -6.48 -2.97
N VAL A 1114 -29.20 -5.64 -4.01
CA VAL A 1114 -29.93 -4.37 -4.04
C VAL A 1114 -31.44 -4.60 -4.01
N LEU A 1115 -31.95 -5.68 -4.64
CA LEU A 1115 -33.37 -6.01 -4.61
C LEU A 1115 -33.84 -6.34 -3.19
N VAL A 1116 -33.15 -7.25 -2.50
CA VAL A 1116 -33.49 -7.62 -1.12
C VAL A 1116 -33.39 -6.39 -0.19
N GLN A 1117 -32.37 -5.55 -0.37
CA GLN A 1117 -32.22 -4.32 0.40
C GLN A 1117 -33.34 -3.31 0.14
N SER A 1118 -33.69 -3.09 -1.13
CA SER A 1118 -34.78 -2.19 -1.53
C SER A 1118 -36.13 -2.66 -0.99
N LEU A 1119 -36.36 -3.98 -0.92
CA LEU A 1119 -37.56 -4.57 -0.35
C LEU A 1119 -37.61 -4.43 1.16
N ALA A 1120 -36.53 -4.77 1.87
CA ALA A 1120 -36.43 -4.61 3.32
C ALA A 1120 -36.61 -3.14 3.74
N TYR A 1121 -35.87 -2.23 3.09
CA TYR A 1121 -36.00 -0.79 3.34
C TYR A 1121 -37.39 -0.29 2.96
N GLY A 1122 -37.86 -0.65 1.77
CA GLY A 1122 -39.10 -0.14 1.19
C GLY A 1122 -40.33 -0.53 2.01
N VAL A 1123 -40.44 -1.79 2.43
CA VAL A 1123 -41.57 -2.29 3.24
C VAL A 1123 -41.65 -1.55 4.57
N ILE A 1124 -40.52 -1.43 5.28
CA ILE A 1124 -40.47 -0.78 6.61
C ILE A 1124 -40.83 0.70 6.48
N VAL A 1125 -40.19 1.40 5.54
CA VAL A 1125 -40.37 2.84 5.38
C VAL A 1125 -41.78 3.17 4.88
N TYR A 1126 -42.30 2.41 3.92
CA TYR A 1126 -43.65 2.61 3.40
C TYR A 1126 -44.72 2.44 4.49
N ALA A 1127 -44.57 1.38 5.30
CA ALA A 1127 -45.46 1.09 6.42
C ALA A 1127 -45.43 2.19 7.50
N MET A 1128 -44.24 2.61 7.92
CA MET A 1128 -44.07 3.56 9.02
C MET A 1128 -44.39 5.01 8.64
N ILE A 1129 -44.09 5.43 7.40
CA ILE A 1129 -44.53 6.74 6.89
C ILE A 1129 -46.05 6.80 6.77
N GLY A 1130 -46.71 5.65 6.58
CA GLY A 1130 -48.16 5.56 6.43
C GLY A 1130 -48.63 6.06 5.07
N PHE A 1131 -47.96 5.65 3.99
CA PHE A 1131 -48.51 5.81 2.64
C PHE A 1131 -49.74 4.92 2.45
N GLN A 1132 -50.57 5.25 1.46
CA GLN A 1132 -51.81 4.52 1.19
C GLN A 1132 -51.50 3.10 0.71
N TRP A 1133 -51.92 2.08 1.47
CA TRP A 1133 -51.74 0.67 1.13
C TRP A 1133 -52.59 0.24 -0.08
N ASP A 1134 -52.15 0.62 -1.26
CA ASP A 1134 -52.61 0.12 -2.55
C ASP A 1134 -51.46 -0.65 -3.22
N ALA A 1135 -51.74 -1.84 -3.73
CA ALA A 1135 -50.76 -2.70 -4.38
C ALA A 1135 -50.07 -1.98 -5.56
N LYS A 1136 -50.84 -1.19 -6.33
CA LYS A 1136 -50.29 -0.41 -7.45
C LYS A 1136 -49.31 0.66 -6.97
N LYS A 1137 -49.67 1.46 -5.97
CA LYS A 1137 -48.82 2.53 -5.41
C LYS A 1137 -47.57 1.97 -4.72
N PHE A 1138 -47.70 0.85 -4.02
CA PHE A 1138 -46.57 0.17 -3.38
C PHE A 1138 -45.57 -0.40 -4.41
N CYS A 1139 -46.05 -1.08 -5.46
CA CYS A 1139 -45.18 -1.61 -6.52
C CYS A 1139 -44.43 -0.48 -7.26
N TRP A 1140 -45.08 0.66 -7.52
CA TRP A 1140 -44.41 1.83 -8.09
C TRP A 1140 -43.33 2.39 -7.18
N TYR A 1141 -43.61 2.51 -5.87
CA TYR A 1141 -42.64 2.96 -4.89
C TYR A 1141 -41.40 2.04 -4.85
N LEU A 1142 -41.63 0.71 -4.79
CA LEU A 1142 -40.57 -0.28 -4.81
C LEU A 1142 -39.75 -0.21 -6.11
N TYR A 1143 -40.42 -0.08 -7.26
CA TYR A 1143 -39.77 0.03 -8.57
C TYR A 1143 -38.80 1.22 -8.62
N PHE A 1144 -39.28 2.42 -8.27
CA PHE A 1144 -38.43 3.61 -8.28
C PHE A 1144 -37.28 3.47 -7.28
N MET A 1145 -37.54 3.04 -6.05
CA MET A 1145 -36.48 2.83 -5.06
C MET A 1145 -35.44 1.80 -5.52
N TYR A 1146 -35.85 0.69 -6.13
CA TYR A 1146 -34.93 -0.34 -6.62
C TYR A 1146 -33.99 0.21 -7.71
N PHE A 1147 -34.55 0.80 -8.78
CA PHE A 1147 -33.74 1.33 -9.88
C PHE A 1147 -32.87 2.52 -9.45
N THR A 1148 -33.32 3.29 -8.46
CA THR A 1148 -32.52 4.35 -7.85
C THR A 1148 -31.28 3.81 -7.18
N LEU A 1149 -31.43 2.82 -6.31
CA LEU A 1149 -30.28 2.22 -5.64
C LEU A 1149 -29.34 1.53 -6.64
N LEU A 1150 -29.87 0.95 -7.72
CA LEU A 1150 -29.07 0.38 -8.80
C LEU A 1150 -28.24 1.43 -9.55
N TYR A 1151 -28.86 2.50 -10.07
CA TYR A 1151 -28.11 3.48 -10.85
C TYR A 1151 -27.05 4.19 -9.99
N PHE A 1152 -27.31 4.43 -8.70
CA PHE A 1152 -26.31 4.98 -7.79
C PHE A 1152 -25.15 4.01 -7.55
N THR A 1153 -25.45 2.72 -7.37
CA THR A 1153 -24.42 1.68 -7.23
C THR A 1153 -23.54 1.65 -8.47
N TYR A 1154 -24.13 1.60 -9.67
CA TYR A 1154 -23.37 1.58 -10.93
C TYR A 1154 -22.62 2.88 -11.20
N TYR A 1155 -23.16 4.03 -10.78
CA TYR A 1155 -22.42 5.28 -10.82
C TYR A 1155 -21.15 5.23 -9.93
N GLY A 1156 -21.25 4.66 -8.73
CA GLY A 1156 -20.11 4.42 -7.85
C GLY A 1156 -19.03 3.55 -8.52
N MET A 1157 -19.46 2.49 -9.22
CA MET A 1157 -18.54 1.64 -10.02
C MET A 1157 -17.91 2.42 -11.18
N LEU A 1158 -18.70 3.18 -11.93
CA LEU A 1158 -18.24 4.01 -13.04
C LEU A 1158 -17.18 5.02 -12.59
N ALA A 1159 -17.38 5.67 -11.44
CA ALA A 1159 -16.43 6.63 -10.91
C ALA A 1159 -15.04 6.00 -10.68
N VAL A 1160 -14.97 4.75 -10.20
CA VAL A 1160 -13.71 4.00 -10.07
C VAL A 1160 -13.17 3.57 -11.43
N GLY A 1161 -14.04 3.24 -12.39
CA GLY A 1161 -13.65 2.92 -13.76
C GLY A 1161 -13.04 4.10 -14.53
N LEU A 1162 -13.44 5.34 -14.22
CA LEU A 1162 -12.98 6.56 -14.89
C LEU A 1162 -11.76 7.22 -14.21
N THR A 1163 -11.34 6.77 -13.03
CA THR A 1163 -10.31 7.45 -12.23
C THR A 1163 -9.19 6.51 -11.81
N PRO A 1164 -7.94 7.00 -11.69
CA PRO A 1164 -6.80 6.15 -11.34
C PRO A 1164 -6.85 5.68 -9.89
N SER A 1165 -7.35 6.50 -8.97
CA SER A 1165 -7.43 6.17 -7.55
C SER A 1165 -8.83 6.35 -6.98
N TYR A 1166 -9.15 5.54 -5.97
CA TYR A 1166 -10.40 5.64 -5.22
C TYR A 1166 -10.62 7.05 -4.64
N ASN A 1167 -9.57 7.74 -4.21
CA ASN A 1167 -9.68 9.10 -3.64
C ASN A 1167 -10.22 10.10 -4.67
N ILE A 1168 -9.72 10.03 -5.90
CA ILE A 1168 -10.20 10.88 -6.99
C ILE A 1168 -11.63 10.48 -7.36
N ALA A 1169 -11.94 9.17 -7.39
CA ALA A 1169 -13.31 8.68 -7.60
C ALA A 1169 -14.30 9.28 -6.60
N SER A 1170 -13.94 9.31 -5.32
CA SER A 1170 -14.78 9.84 -4.24
C SER A 1170 -15.00 11.36 -4.37
N ILE A 1171 -13.95 12.12 -4.72
CA ILE A 1171 -14.03 13.58 -4.93
C ILE A 1171 -14.92 13.91 -6.13
N VAL A 1172 -14.68 13.24 -7.27
CA VAL A 1172 -15.50 13.39 -8.48
C VAL A 1172 -16.96 13.00 -8.19
N SER A 1173 -17.19 11.92 -7.46
CA SER A 1173 -18.55 11.50 -7.10
C SER A 1173 -19.26 12.54 -6.24
N SER A 1174 -18.56 13.13 -5.26
CA SER A 1174 -19.09 14.17 -4.39
C SER A 1174 -19.53 15.42 -5.17
N PHE A 1175 -18.84 15.77 -6.26
CA PHE A 1175 -19.27 16.83 -7.18
C PHE A 1175 -20.64 16.53 -7.78
N PHE A 1176 -20.79 15.37 -8.42
CA PHE A 1176 -22.03 15.01 -9.10
C PHE A 1176 -23.18 14.78 -8.11
N TYR A 1177 -22.92 14.29 -6.90
CA TYR A 1177 -23.93 14.26 -5.84
C TYR A 1177 -24.46 15.66 -5.52
N GLY A 1178 -23.57 16.65 -5.43
CA GLY A 1178 -23.95 18.06 -5.25
C GLY A 1178 -24.78 18.60 -6.40
N VAL A 1179 -24.40 18.30 -7.64
CA VAL A 1179 -25.14 18.73 -8.84
C VAL A 1179 -26.51 18.04 -8.93
N TRP A 1180 -26.59 16.72 -8.73
CA TRP A 1180 -27.87 16.00 -8.73
C TRP A 1180 -28.78 16.44 -7.59
N ASN A 1181 -28.21 16.78 -6.44
CA ASN A 1181 -28.96 17.36 -5.34
C ASN A 1181 -29.58 18.71 -5.74
N LEU A 1182 -28.80 19.61 -6.34
CA LEU A 1182 -29.27 20.92 -6.79
C LEU A 1182 -30.42 20.83 -7.80
N PHE A 1183 -30.30 19.92 -8.77
CA PHE A 1183 -31.29 19.73 -9.83
C PHE A 1183 -32.31 18.61 -9.55
N SER A 1184 -32.41 18.16 -8.30
CA SER A 1184 -33.34 17.08 -7.89
C SER A 1184 -34.81 17.46 -8.04
N GLY A 1185 -35.15 18.75 -8.08
CA GLY A 1185 -36.54 19.25 -8.13
C GLY A 1185 -37.14 19.61 -6.76
N PHE A 1186 -36.43 19.31 -5.66
CA PHE A 1186 -36.85 19.69 -4.30
C PHE A 1186 -36.32 21.07 -3.87
N VAL A 1187 -35.01 21.32 -4.08
CA VAL A 1187 -34.37 22.60 -3.72
C VAL A 1187 -34.89 23.75 -4.59
N ILE A 1188 -35.00 23.49 -5.89
CA ILE A 1188 -35.63 24.38 -6.87
C ILE A 1188 -36.52 23.53 -7.78
N SER A 1189 -37.74 24.00 -8.05
CA SER A 1189 -38.69 23.27 -8.90
C SER A 1189 -38.39 23.52 -10.38
N GLN A 1190 -38.69 22.55 -11.24
CA GLN A 1190 -38.40 22.66 -12.67
C GLN A 1190 -39.00 23.92 -13.34
N PRO A 1191 -40.25 24.35 -13.05
CA PRO A 1191 -40.81 25.55 -13.67
C PRO A 1191 -40.10 26.85 -13.28
N THR A 1192 -39.55 26.91 -12.06
CA THR A 1192 -38.85 28.09 -11.52
C THR A 1192 -37.40 28.18 -12.01
N MET A 1193 -36.84 27.10 -12.56
CA MET A 1193 -35.49 27.12 -13.14
C MET A 1193 -35.42 28.04 -14.38
N PRO A 1194 -34.32 28.82 -14.53
CA PRO A 1194 -34.07 29.60 -15.74
C PRO A 1194 -34.01 28.72 -16.99
N VAL A 1195 -34.42 29.28 -18.13
CA VAL A 1195 -34.58 28.53 -19.40
C VAL A 1195 -33.31 27.78 -19.82
N TRP A 1196 -32.13 28.38 -19.63
CA TRP A 1196 -30.84 27.77 -19.98
C TRP A 1196 -30.42 26.58 -19.09
N TRP A 1197 -31.01 26.41 -17.90
CA TRP A 1197 -30.72 25.29 -17.00
C TRP A 1197 -31.82 24.22 -16.97
N ARG A 1198 -32.99 24.48 -17.58
CA ARG A 1198 -34.11 23.52 -17.60
C ARG A 1198 -33.74 22.18 -18.24
N TRP A 1199 -32.85 22.15 -19.24
CA TRP A 1199 -32.44 20.90 -19.90
C TRP A 1199 -31.78 19.92 -18.91
N TYR A 1200 -31.01 20.40 -17.93
CA TYR A 1200 -30.27 19.54 -17.01
C TYR A 1200 -31.19 18.78 -16.05
N SER A 1201 -32.38 19.32 -15.74
CA SER A 1201 -33.40 18.58 -14.98
C SER A 1201 -33.77 17.25 -15.66
N TRP A 1202 -33.78 17.22 -17.01
CA TRP A 1202 -34.03 16.01 -17.79
C TRP A 1202 -32.80 15.08 -17.86
N ALA A 1203 -31.59 15.61 -17.68
CA ALA A 1203 -30.36 14.81 -17.61
C ALA A 1203 -30.07 14.26 -16.20
N CYS A 1204 -30.72 14.79 -15.17
CA CYS A 1204 -30.50 14.44 -13.76
C CYS A 1204 -31.30 13.19 -13.35
N PRO A 1205 -30.64 12.07 -12.98
CA PRO A 1205 -31.35 10.83 -12.61
C PRO A 1205 -32.25 10.98 -11.37
N VAL A 1206 -31.80 11.79 -10.40
CA VAL A 1206 -32.53 12.02 -9.15
C VAL A 1206 -33.84 12.78 -9.39
N SER A 1207 -33.86 13.69 -10.37
CA SER A 1207 -35.07 14.44 -10.73
C SER A 1207 -36.19 13.52 -11.21
N TRP A 1208 -35.86 12.55 -12.06
CA TRP A 1208 -36.79 11.53 -12.54
C TRP A 1208 -37.29 10.61 -11.44
N THR A 1209 -36.41 10.22 -10.52
CA THR A 1209 -36.78 9.40 -9.36
C THR A 1209 -37.83 10.13 -8.52
N LEU A 1210 -37.59 11.42 -8.20
CA LEU A 1210 -38.51 12.19 -7.37
C LEU A 1210 -39.83 12.48 -8.08
N TYR A 1211 -39.79 12.75 -9.39
CA TYR A 1211 -41.00 12.81 -10.20
C TYR A 1211 -41.79 11.50 -10.06
N GLY A 1212 -41.16 10.35 -10.31
CA GLY A 1212 -41.83 9.04 -10.23
C GLY A 1212 -42.45 8.74 -8.86
N LEU A 1213 -41.71 9.00 -7.78
CA LEU A 1213 -42.18 8.79 -6.41
C LEU A 1213 -43.36 9.71 -6.07
N VAL A 1214 -43.26 11.01 -6.34
CA VAL A 1214 -44.33 11.97 -6.00
C VAL A 1214 -45.57 11.77 -6.87
N ALA A 1215 -45.39 11.60 -8.18
CA ALA A 1215 -46.50 11.39 -9.11
C ALA A 1215 -47.23 10.06 -8.89
N SER A 1216 -46.52 9.01 -8.43
CA SER A 1216 -47.15 7.71 -8.11
C SER A 1216 -47.96 7.73 -6.82
N GLN A 1217 -47.55 8.49 -5.79
CA GLN A 1217 -48.26 8.52 -4.51
C GLN A 1217 -49.40 9.55 -4.46
N PHE A 1218 -49.19 10.73 -5.04
CA PHE A 1218 -50.10 11.88 -4.90
C PHE A 1218 -50.68 12.41 -6.22
N GLY A 1219 -50.19 11.96 -7.37
CA GLY A 1219 -50.58 12.51 -8.68
C GLY A 1219 -52.01 12.19 -9.12
N ASP A 1220 -52.65 11.20 -8.49
CA ASP A 1220 -54.03 10.75 -8.74
C ASP A 1220 -55.06 11.43 -7.82
N LEU A 1221 -54.62 12.20 -6.81
CA LEU A 1221 -55.50 12.84 -5.84
C LEU A 1221 -56.08 14.16 -6.38
N THR A 1222 -57.41 14.29 -6.31
CA THR A 1222 -58.16 15.48 -6.77
C THR A 1222 -58.72 16.34 -5.63
N GLU A 1223 -58.40 16.01 -4.38
CA GLU A 1223 -58.87 16.76 -3.21
C GLU A 1223 -58.30 18.18 -3.18
N PRO A 1224 -59.08 19.21 -2.77
CA PRO A 1224 -58.61 20.59 -2.69
C PRO A 1224 -57.75 20.83 -1.45
N LEU A 1225 -56.67 21.61 -1.62
CA LEU A 1225 -55.80 22.06 -0.52
C LEU A 1225 -56.49 23.13 0.34
N GLN A 1226 -56.39 23.04 1.66
CA GLN A 1226 -57.02 23.99 2.59
C GLN A 1226 -56.44 25.41 2.51
N ASP A 1227 -55.17 25.55 2.14
CA ASP A 1227 -54.47 26.84 2.09
C ASP A 1227 -54.75 27.63 0.80
N THR A 1228 -54.91 26.94 -0.33
CA THR A 1228 -54.99 27.56 -1.68
C THR A 1228 -56.29 27.30 -2.42
N GLY A 1229 -57.07 26.28 -2.03
CA GLY A 1229 -58.31 25.87 -2.70
C GLY A 1229 -58.11 25.13 -4.04
N GLU A 1230 -56.87 24.96 -4.51
CA GLU A 1230 -56.56 24.23 -5.74
C GLU A 1230 -56.47 22.71 -5.48
N PRO A 1231 -56.86 21.85 -6.45
CA PRO A 1231 -56.73 20.41 -6.31
C PRO A 1231 -55.25 19.97 -6.33
N ILE A 1232 -54.90 18.95 -5.55
CA ILE A 1232 -53.51 18.48 -5.36
C ILE A 1232 -52.82 18.18 -6.71
N ASN A 1233 -53.49 17.51 -7.63
CA ASN A 1233 -52.94 17.22 -8.97
C ASN A 1233 -52.60 18.49 -9.78
N ALA A 1234 -53.41 19.55 -9.69
CA ALA A 1234 -53.14 20.82 -10.35
C ALA A 1234 -51.98 21.55 -9.69
N PHE A 1235 -51.86 21.51 -8.36
CA PHE A 1235 -50.72 22.06 -7.62
C PHE A 1235 -49.40 21.37 -7.99
N LEU A 1236 -49.39 20.03 -8.06
CA LEU A 1236 -48.20 19.28 -8.50
C LEU A 1236 -47.77 19.64 -9.93
N LYS A 1237 -48.74 19.90 -10.81
CA LYS A 1237 -48.49 20.31 -12.19
C LYS A 1237 -48.01 21.76 -12.30
N SER A 1238 -48.56 22.68 -11.51
CA SER A 1238 -48.22 24.12 -11.57
C SER A 1238 -46.90 24.44 -10.86
N PHE A 1239 -46.65 23.86 -9.69
CA PHE A 1239 -45.48 24.15 -8.87
C PHE A 1239 -44.27 23.28 -9.23
N PHE A 1240 -44.45 21.95 -9.35
CA PHE A 1240 -43.36 21.01 -9.63
C PHE A 1240 -43.23 20.61 -11.10
N GLY A 1241 -44.29 20.75 -11.89
CA GLY A 1241 -44.32 20.32 -13.29
C GLY A 1241 -44.65 18.83 -13.47
N PHE A 1242 -45.06 18.13 -12.42
CA PHE A 1242 -45.30 16.69 -12.46
C PHE A 1242 -46.69 16.35 -13.03
N ARG A 1243 -46.75 15.38 -13.95
CA ARG A 1243 -47.96 14.90 -14.61
C ARG A 1243 -48.09 13.40 -14.40
N HIS A 1244 -49.23 12.96 -13.86
CA HIS A 1244 -49.47 11.53 -13.57
C HIS A 1244 -49.48 10.66 -14.83
N GLU A 1245 -49.98 11.18 -15.96
CA GLU A 1245 -50.02 10.48 -17.26
C GLU A 1245 -48.62 10.10 -17.78
N PHE A 1246 -47.57 10.79 -17.34
CA PHE A 1246 -46.21 10.56 -17.81
C PHE A 1246 -45.44 9.49 -17.01
N LEU A 1247 -46.09 8.88 -16.01
CA LEU A 1247 -45.44 7.95 -15.06
C LEU A 1247 -44.74 6.77 -15.74
N GLY A 1248 -45.33 6.20 -16.79
CA GLY A 1248 -44.73 5.10 -17.55
C GLY A 1248 -43.42 5.51 -18.25
N VAL A 1249 -43.35 6.73 -18.78
CA VAL A 1249 -42.14 7.27 -19.42
C VAL A 1249 -41.06 7.52 -18.37
N VAL A 1250 -41.43 8.09 -17.23
CA VAL A 1250 -40.51 8.32 -16.09
C VAL A 1250 -39.87 7.00 -15.64
N ALA A 1251 -40.66 5.93 -15.58
CA ALA A 1251 -40.19 4.59 -15.20
C ALA A 1251 -39.15 4.02 -16.19
N VAL A 1252 -39.39 4.16 -17.49
CA VAL A 1252 -38.45 3.73 -18.54
C VAL A 1252 -37.15 4.53 -18.48
N VAL A 1253 -37.24 5.85 -18.28
CA VAL A 1253 -36.05 6.72 -18.19
C VAL A 1253 -35.21 6.38 -16.95
N THR A 1254 -35.83 6.12 -15.79
CA THR A 1254 -35.09 5.75 -14.57
C THR A 1254 -34.35 4.41 -14.74
N ALA A 1255 -34.98 3.42 -15.36
CA ALA A 1255 -34.29 2.16 -15.71
C ALA A 1255 -33.18 2.38 -16.76
N GLY A 1256 -33.41 3.27 -17.72
CA GLY A 1256 -32.42 3.68 -18.72
C GLY A 1256 -31.12 4.23 -18.13
N PHE A 1257 -31.19 5.02 -17.04
CA PHE A 1257 -30.00 5.51 -16.33
C PHE A 1257 -29.20 4.37 -15.68
N ALA A 1258 -29.85 3.37 -15.10
CA ALA A 1258 -29.16 2.21 -14.54
C ALA A 1258 -28.39 1.45 -15.62
N ILE A 1259 -29.02 1.21 -16.78
CA ILE A 1259 -28.38 0.58 -17.93
C ILE A 1259 -27.22 1.43 -18.46
N PHE A 1260 -27.43 2.75 -18.59
CA PHE A 1260 -26.40 3.68 -19.07
C PHE A 1260 -25.14 3.63 -18.20
N PHE A 1261 -25.26 3.73 -16.87
CA PHE A 1261 -24.10 3.69 -15.98
C PHE A 1261 -23.42 2.31 -15.99
N ALA A 1262 -24.19 1.22 -16.07
CA ALA A 1262 -23.63 -0.13 -16.20
C ALA A 1262 -22.81 -0.31 -17.49
N VAL A 1263 -23.34 0.16 -18.63
CA VAL A 1263 -22.62 0.11 -19.92
C VAL A 1263 -21.40 1.03 -19.91
N ALA A 1264 -21.54 2.25 -19.38
CA ALA A 1264 -20.43 3.18 -19.25
C ALA A 1264 -19.30 2.62 -18.38
N PHE A 1265 -19.64 1.88 -17.32
CA PHE A 1265 -18.65 1.18 -16.49
C PHE A 1265 -17.93 0.07 -17.26
N GLY A 1266 -18.67 -0.74 -18.04
CA GLY A 1266 -18.05 -1.76 -18.89
C GLY A 1266 -17.13 -1.17 -19.96
N LEU A 1267 -17.51 -0.03 -20.55
CA LEU A 1267 -16.69 0.68 -21.54
C LEU A 1267 -15.45 1.33 -20.90
N SER A 1268 -15.59 1.93 -19.71
CA SER A 1268 -14.46 2.58 -19.03
C SER A 1268 -13.38 1.58 -18.67
N ILE A 1269 -13.72 0.42 -18.11
CA ILE A 1269 -12.77 -0.65 -17.80
C ILE A 1269 -12.15 -1.27 -19.07
N LYS A 1270 -12.89 -1.31 -20.18
CA LYS A 1270 -12.36 -1.83 -21.45
C LYS A 1270 -11.29 -0.91 -22.04
N VAL A 1271 -11.57 0.39 -22.08
CA VAL A 1271 -10.78 1.41 -22.79
C VAL A 1271 -9.67 2.00 -21.93
N LEU A 1272 -9.97 2.33 -20.67
CA LEU A 1272 -9.02 2.97 -19.77
C LEU A 1272 -8.18 1.93 -19.04
N ASN A 1273 -6.87 2.03 -19.18
CA ASN A 1273 -5.92 1.27 -18.39
C ASN A 1273 -5.07 2.24 -17.56
N PHE A 1274 -5.28 2.23 -16.25
CA PHE A 1274 -4.52 3.07 -15.32
C PHE A 1274 -3.21 2.42 -14.86
N GLN A 1275 -2.98 1.14 -15.17
CA GLN A 1275 -1.71 0.48 -14.93
C GLN A 1275 -0.72 0.85 -16.04
N ARG A 1276 0.05 1.93 -15.85
CA ARG A 1276 1.18 2.27 -16.72
C ARG A 1276 2.41 1.49 -16.25
N ARG A 1277 2.88 0.52 -17.04
CA ARG A 1277 4.07 -0.31 -16.76
C ARG A 1277 5.27 0.08 -17.59
#